data_AF-A0A8T0TYZ1-F1
#
_entry.id   AF-A0A8T0TYZ1-F1
#
_cell.length_a   1.000
_cell.length_b   1.000
_cell.length_c   1.000
_cell.angle_alpha   90.00
_cell.angle_beta   90.00
_cell.angle_gamma   90.00
#
_symmetry.space_group_name_H-M   'P 1'
#
loop_
_entity.id
_entity.type
_entity.pdbx_description
1 polymer ?
#
loop_
_entity_poly.entity_id
_entity_poly.type
_entity_poly.pdbx_seq_one_letter_code
_entity_poly.pdbx_strand_id
1 'polypeptide(L)'
;MILRVFFYVVRMFTCHLLMNLVLQMKTGCVALVLCLNISVDPPDVIKISPCARMECWIDPFSMAPPKALANIGKTLHSQYERWQPKARYKLQLDPTVEEVKKLCNTCRKYARSERVLFHYNGHGVPKPTTNGEIWVFNKSYTQYIPLPITDLDSWLKTPSIYVFDCSAAGIIVKAFLERLDWSSSSSSSSQKDCILLAACEAHQTLPQSAEFPADVFTACLTTPIKMALHWFCKRSLLRGSMDRSLIDQIPGRQNDRKTLLGELNWIFTAITDTIAWNVLPHDLFQRLFRQDLLVASLFRNFLLAERIMRSANCSPISYPLLPPTHQHHMWDAWDMAAEICLSKLPQLIADPNAEFQPSPFFTEQLTAFEVWLDHGSQDKKPPEQLPIVLQVLLSQSHRFRALVLLGRFLDMGPWAVDLALSVGIFPYVLKLLQTSAMELRQILVFIWTKILSLDKSCQVDLVKDGGHTYFIRFLDSLDAYPEQRAMAAFVLAVIVDGHRTGQEACIHAGLIDVCLRHLQPENPHDAQTEPLLLQWLCLCLGKLWEDFSEAQSLGLQSNAPEILIYLLSEPQPEVRASAVFALGNLLDMGSTSSNGVDDDSDDDEKVKAEINVVRSLLQVSSDGSPLVRCEVAIALTRFALGHNKHLKSVAAEYWKPQTNSLLKSPPSLANISSPNNVYSPNNIRQGSSGLASHIGPVLRVGSDSSATCRDGRVSTSSPIATSSIMHGSPQSDDSSQHSDSGILLRENASNGGLSYTRSRPADSVIYSQYISTMCSVAKDPYPRIATIGRRALSLIGVEQVVMKNSRFNSGGAHQGETSAPPSNFGMARSSSWFDMNSGNFSIAFRTPPVSPPQHDYLTGLRRVCSMEFKPHPMNSPEGLADRLISAAAPSNAELIILPQSTIYNWSCGHFSRPLLSGSDDNEEAHARREEREQIALDCIAKCQRSSCKMTSQIASWDTRFDSGTKAALLLPFSPIVIAADENEQIRVWNYDDALPVNSFQNHKLSDRGLSKLLLINELDESLLLAASSDGNVRIWKNFTQKGGQKLVTAFSSVQGHRAAGRSIVIDWQQQSGCLYASGDMSSILVWDLDKEQLLSTIQSSGDSAISALSASQVRSGHFAAGFAAGSVRIFDVRSPDRLIYMARPHAPRMEKVVGIGFQPGLDPYKIVSASQAGDIQFLDVRRAAEPYLTIEAHRGSLTALAVHRHAPVVASGSAKQMIKVFSLEGEQLTIIRYQPSFMGQRIGSVNCLSFHPYKSLLAAGAGDNALVSIYAEENYK
;
A
#
# COMPACT_ATOMS: atom_id res chain seq x y z
N MET A 1 -14.01 1.82 -15.75
CA MET A 1 -12.82 1.29 -15.04
C MET A 1 -11.69 1.00 -16.02
N ILE A 2 -11.82 0.04 -16.94
CA ILE A 2 -10.76 -0.35 -17.91
C ILE A 2 -10.13 0.85 -18.65
N LEU A 3 -10.90 1.81 -19.18
CA LEU A 3 -10.31 3.01 -19.81
C LEU A 3 -9.44 3.86 -18.87
N ARG A 4 -9.78 3.97 -17.56
CA ARG A 4 -8.91 4.67 -16.60
C ARG A 4 -7.60 3.91 -16.39
N VAL A 5 -7.64 2.59 -16.29
CA VAL A 5 -6.44 1.75 -16.18
C VAL A 5 -5.59 1.85 -17.47
N PHE A 6 -6.22 1.81 -18.65
CA PHE A 6 -5.53 1.95 -19.93
C PHE A 6 -4.84 3.31 -20.05
N PHE A 7 -5.52 4.42 -19.72
CA PHE A 7 -4.90 5.73 -19.65
C PHE A 7 -3.78 5.80 -18.61
N TYR A 8 -3.91 5.15 -17.45
CA TYR A 8 -2.87 5.13 -16.42
C TYR A 8 -1.63 4.34 -16.85
N VAL A 9 -1.80 3.18 -17.51
CA VAL A 9 -0.71 2.36 -18.04
C VAL A 9 -0.02 3.04 -19.22
N VAL A 10 -0.78 3.64 -20.15
CA VAL A 10 -0.20 4.44 -21.26
C VAL A 10 0.55 5.66 -20.71
N ARG A 11 -0.02 6.39 -19.75
CA ARG A 11 0.65 7.53 -19.10
C ARG A 11 1.90 7.08 -18.33
N MET A 12 1.86 5.95 -17.62
CA MET A 12 3.04 5.38 -16.95
C MET A 12 4.14 4.96 -17.94
N PHE A 13 3.80 4.33 -19.07
CA PHE A 13 4.75 4.08 -20.17
C PHE A 13 5.32 5.39 -20.74
N THR A 14 4.50 6.44 -20.81
CA THR A 14 4.94 7.78 -21.23
C THR A 14 5.90 8.38 -20.20
N CYS A 15 5.59 8.32 -18.91
CA CYS A 15 6.46 8.79 -17.82
C CYS A 15 7.78 8.00 -17.76
N HIS A 16 7.75 6.70 -18.04
CA HIS A 16 8.95 5.88 -18.14
C HIS A 16 9.85 6.28 -19.32
N LEU A 17 9.30 6.83 -20.42
CA LEU A 17 10.05 7.49 -21.50
C LEU A 17 10.41 8.97 -21.19
N LEU A 18 9.66 9.67 -20.36
CA LEU A 18 9.91 11.08 -20.00
C LEU A 18 11.06 11.22 -19.00
N MET A 19 11.17 10.31 -18.02
CA MET A 19 12.34 10.22 -17.15
C MET A 19 13.54 9.61 -17.89
N ASN A 20 13.33 8.52 -18.64
CA ASN A 20 14.34 7.99 -19.57
C ASN A 20 14.37 8.78 -20.89
N LEU A 21 14.66 10.08 -20.81
CA LEU A 21 14.99 10.94 -21.96
C LEU A 21 16.42 10.61 -22.46
N VAL A 22 16.66 9.33 -22.76
CA VAL A 22 17.93 8.64 -23.05
C VAL A 22 18.63 9.16 -24.31
N LEU A 23 17.96 10.02 -25.08
CA LEU A 23 18.59 10.92 -26.05
C LEU A 23 18.29 12.37 -25.69
N GLN A 24 19.05 12.91 -24.72
CA GLN A 24 19.23 14.35 -24.56
C GLN A 24 19.82 14.88 -25.87
N MET A 25 18.98 15.51 -26.69
CA MET A 25 19.42 15.98 -28.00
C MET A 25 20.29 17.21 -27.86
N LYS A 26 21.31 17.29 -28.71
CA LYS A 26 22.26 18.38 -28.70
C LYS A 26 22.42 18.91 -30.12
N THR A 27 22.37 20.23 -30.25
CA THR A 27 22.78 20.90 -31.48
C THR A 27 24.30 21.00 -31.52
N GLY A 28 24.92 20.19 -32.37
CA GLY A 28 26.38 20.03 -32.46
C GLY A 28 27.08 20.99 -33.41
N CYS A 29 26.35 21.48 -34.41
CA CYS A 29 26.90 22.34 -35.46
C CYS A 29 25.90 23.42 -35.86
N VAL A 30 26.41 24.62 -36.10
CA VAL A 30 25.62 25.79 -36.49
C VAL A 30 26.19 26.35 -37.80
N ALA A 31 25.33 26.44 -38.80
CA ALA A 31 25.59 27.07 -40.09
C ALA A 31 24.89 28.45 -40.09
N LEU A 32 25.67 29.53 -40.27
CA LEU A 32 25.19 30.89 -40.41
C LEU A 32 25.41 31.33 -41.86
N VAL A 33 24.32 31.62 -42.58
CA VAL A 33 24.31 32.15 -43.94
C VAL A 33 23.72 33.56 -43.90
N LEU A 34 24.52 34.54 -44.29
CA LEU A 34 24.08 35.94 -44.42
C LEU A 34 24.08 36.33 -45.91
N CYS A 35 22.96 36.83 -46.41
CA CYS A 35 22.80 37.32 -47.77
C CYS A 35 22.30 38.78 -47.72
N LEU A 36 23.24 39.73 -47.64
CA LEU A 36 23.01 41.14 -47.27
C LEU A 36 23.42 42.16 -48.35
N ASN A 37 24.43 41.87 -49.18
CA ASN A 37 24.90 42.73 -50.29
C ASN A 37 24.89 44.25 -49.97
N ILE A 38 25.57 44.62 -48.88
CA ILE A 38 25.44 45.93 -48.25
C ILE A 38 25.65 47.06 -49.26
N SER A 39 24.70 48.01 -49.28
CA SER A 39 24.52 49.14 -50.23
C SER A 39 23.80 48.85 -51.56
N VAL A 40 23.39 47.61 -51.82
CA VAL A 40 22.53 47.26 -52.98
C VAL A 40 21.22 46.63 -52.49
N ASP A 41 20.13 47.38 -52.61
CA ASP A 41 18.80 46.94 -52.17
C ASP A 41 18.14 46.02 -53.22
N PRO A 42 17.46 44.93 -52.81
CA PRO A 42 16.78 44.02 -53.73
C PRO A 42 15.51 44.66 -54.35
N PRO A 43 15.15 44.27 -55.60
CA PRO A 43 14.17 44.99 -56.42
C PRO A 43 12.72 44.97 -55.91
N ASP A 44 12.42 44.14 -54.92
CA ASP A 44 11.09 43.93 -54.32
C ASP A 44 10.96 44.54 -52.91
N VAL A 45 11.96 45.29 -52.45
CA VAL A 45 11.99 45.97 -51.13
C VAL A 45 12.14 47.48 -51.33
N ILE A 46 11.01 48.19 -51.36
CA ILE A 46 10.98 49.67 -51.28
C ILE A 46 11.29 50.07 -49.84
N LYS A 47 12.37 50.81 -49.58
CA LYS A 47 12.70 51.34 -48.24
C LYS A 47 12.14 52.74 -48.04
N ILE A 48 11.36 52.92 -46.98
CA ILE A 48 10.96 54.25 -46.48
C ILE A 48 12.16 55.01 -45.88
N SER A 49 12.03 56.33 -45.66
CA SER A 49 13.06 57.13 -44.99
C SER A 49 12.45 57.91 -43.81
N PRO A 50 12.96 57.79 -42.58
CA PRO A 50 14.04 56.88 -42.16
C PRO A 50 13.56 55.41 -42.06
N CYS A 51 14.45 54.46 -42.38
CA CYS A 51 14.20 53.02 -42.28
C CYS A 51 15.02 52.35 -41.18
N ALA A 52 14.57 51.17 -40.76
CA ALA A 52 15.37 50.16 -40.09
C ALA A 52 16.62 49.82 -40.93
N ARG A 53 17.81 49.86 -40.29
CA ARG A 53 19.11 49.62 -40.95
C ARG A 53 20.12 48.83 -40.12
N MET A 54 20.03 48.88 -38.80
CA MET A 54 20.95 48.15 -37.91
C MET A 54 20.80 46.64 -38.15
N GLU A 55 21.92 45.92 -38.25
CA GLU A 55 21.93 44.44 -38.23
C GLU A 55 22.92 43.91 -37.19
N CYS A 56 22.48 42.95 -36.39
CA CYS A 56 23.21 42.40 -35.25
C CYS A 56 23.72 43.48 -34.28
N TRP A 57 22.98 44.59 -34.18
CA TRP A 57 23.32 45.82 -33.44
C TRP A 57 24.50 46.65 -33.99
N ILE A 58 24.80 46.51 -35.29
CA ILE A 58 25.79 47.33 -36.02
C ILE A 58 25.07 48.12 -37.13
N ASP A 59 25.43 49.39 -37.34
CA ASP A 59 25.01 50.13 -38.55
C ASP A 59 25.91 49.69 -39.73
N PRO A 60 25.36 49.02 -40.77
CA PRO A 60 26.16 48.57 -41.91
C PRO A 60 26.73 49.73 -42.74
N PHE A 61 26.19 50.95 -42.63
CA PHE A 61 26.67 52.14 -43.33
C PHE A 61 27.73 52.93 -42.55
N SER A 62 27.96 52.60 -41.27
CA SER A 62 29.01 53.23 -40.44
C SER A 62 30.44 52.88 -40.83
N MET A 63 30.63 51.90 -41.73
CA MET A 63 31.94 51.45 -42.21
C MET A 63 31.84 50.84 -43.62
N ALA A 64 32.97 50.60 -44.27
CA ALA A 64 33.00 50.03 -45.63
C ALA A 64 32.28 48.66 -45.70
N PRO A 65 31.46 48.38 -46.75
CA PRO A 65 30.63 47.18 -46.87
C PRO A 65 31.29 45.83 -46.50
N PRO A 66 32.48 45.44 -46.99
CA PRO A 66 33.08 44.15 -46.61
C PRO A 66 33.49 44.08 -45.13
N LYS A 67 33.81 45.22 -44.51
CA LYS A 67 34.12 45.30 -43.07
C LYS A 67 32.85 45.25 -42.23
N ALA A 68 31.76 45.87 -42.69
CA ALA A 68 30.44 45.78 -42.07
C ALA A 68 29.95 44.32 -42.06
N LEU A 69 29.92 43.67 -43.23
CA LEU A 69 29.48 42.28 -43.40
C LEU A 69 30.27 41.29 -42.52
N ALA A 70 31.60 41.43 -42.48
CA ALA A 70 32.45 40.61 -41.62
C ALA A 70 32.19 40.84 -40.12
N ASN A 71 31.95 42.08 -39.70
CA ASN A 71 31.65 42.42 -38.31
C ASN A 71 30.25 41.94 -37.89
N ILE A 72 29.24 42.05 -38.76
CA ILE A 72 27.88 41.53 -38.54
C ILE A 72 27.95 40.01 -38.35
N GLY A 73 28.57 39.28 -39.27
CA GLY A 73 28.70 37.82 -39.18
C GLY A 73 29.49 37.34 -37.95
N LYS A 74 30.58 38.03 -37.59
CA LYS A 74 31.31 37.76 -36.33
C LYS A 74 30.43 38.03 -35.10
N THR A 75 29.60 39.06 -35.14
CA THR A 75 28.72 39.42 -34.02
C THR A 75 27.60 38.39 -33.87
N LEU A 76 26.96 37.96 -34.95
CA LEU A 76 25.95 36.90 -34.93
C LEU A 76 26.50 35.57 -34.38
N HIS A 77 27.71 35.18 -34.78
CA HIS A 77 28.43 34.05 -34.18
C HIS A 77 28.51 34.21 -32.65
N SER A 78 29.06 35.34 -32.18
CA SER A 78 29.19 35.64 -30.74
C SER A 78 27.88 35.96 -30.01
N GLN A 79 26.72 35.97 -30.69
CA GLN A 79 25.40 35.96 -30.06
C GLN A 79 24.91 34.52 -29.85
N TYR A 80 24.91 33.68 -30.89
CA TYR A 80 24.52 32.26 -30.79
C TYR A 80 25.43 31.46 -29.84
N GLU A 81 26.74 31.73 -29.88
CA GLU A 81 27.78 31.10 -29.05
C GLU A 81 27.51 31.22 -27.54
N ARG A 82 26.76 32.24 -27.10
CA ARG A 82 26.32 32.41 -25.70
C ARG A 82 25.30 31.35 -25.28
N TRP A 83 24.42 30.95 -26.20
CA TRP A 83 23.35 29.97 -25.96
C TRP A 83 23.85 28.54 -26.11
N GLN A 84 24.85 28.29 -26.97
CA GLN A 84 25.48 26.98 -27.12
C GLN A 84 27.00 27.12 -27.38
N PRO A 85 27.83 27.30 -26.33
CA PRO A 85 29.28 27.47 -26.49
C PRO A 85 30.02 26.16 -26.84
N LYS A 86 29.34 25.01 -26.82
CA LYS A 86 29.94 23.70 -27.17
C LYS A 86 29.58 23.22 -28.59
N ALA A 87 28.89 24.03 -29.40
CA ALA A 87 28.64 23.72 -30.81
C ALA A 87 29.77 24.24 -31.71
N ARG A 88 29.94 23.61 -32.88
CA ARG A 88 30.86 24.08 -33.91
C ARG A 88 30.16 25.04 -34.87
N TYR A 89 30.55 26.30 -34.83
CA TYR A 89 30.05 27.34 -35.72
C TYR A 89 30.75 27.33 -37.08
N LYS A 90 30.00 27.71 -38.12
CA LYS A 90 30.51 28.03 -39.46
C LYS A 90 29.69 29.18 -40.04
N LEU A 91 30.39 30.21 -40.52
CA LEU A 91 29.84 31.40 -41.14
C LEU A 91 30.09 31.36 -42.65
N GLN A 92 29.12 31.81 -43.45
CA GLN A 92 29.27 32.18 -44.85
C GLN A 92 28.61 33.54 -45.08
N LEU A 93 29.27 34.38 -45.88
CA LEU A 93 28.90 35.77 -46.14
C LEU A 93 28.69 35.96 -47.64
N ASP A 94 27.50 36.43 -48.03
CA ASP A 94 27.00 36.54 -49.40
C ASP A 94 27.35 35.32 -50.31
N PRO A 95 27.13 34.06 -49.87
CA PRO A 95 27.67 32.88 -50.55
C PRO A 95 26.98 32.50 -51.85
N THR A 96 27.65 31.62 -52.60
CA THR A 96 27.10 30.88 -53.74
C THR A 96 26.40 29.57 -53.36
N VAL A 97 25.62 29.00 -54.29
CA VAL A 97 24.93 27.70 -54.11
C VAL A 97 25.91 26.59 -53.73
N GLU A 98 27.07 26.51 -54.39
CA GLU A 98 28.10 25.50 -54.11
C GLU A 98 28.69 25.64 -52.70
N GLU A 99 28.78 26.87 -52.19
CA GLU A 99 29.31 27.17 -50.87
C GLU A 99 28.31 26.86 -49.76
N VAL A 100 27.02 27.11 -49.98
CA VAL A 100 25.94 26.63 -49.08
C VAL A 100 25.86 25.10 -49.10
N LYS A 101 25.99 24.47 -50.28
CA LYS A 101 26.04 23.00 -50.43
C LYS A 101 27.23 22.40 -49.66
N LYS A 102 28.41 22.99 -49.79
CA LYS A 102 29.64 22.58 -49.09
C LYS A 102 29.53 22.81 -47.57
N LEU A 103 28.92 23.91 -47.14
CA LEU A 103 28.62 24.21 -45.74
C LEU A 103 27.72 23.13 -45.13
N CYS A 104 26.52 22.93 -45.69
CA CYS A 104 25.50 22.01 -45.18
C CYS A 104 26.02 20.57 -45.05
N ASN A 105 26.65 20.04 -46.11
CA ASN A 105 27.23 18.70 -46.09
C ASN A 105 28.37 18.57 -45.07
N THR A 106 29.16 19.63 -44.83
CA THR A 106 30.19 19.61 -43.78
C THR A 106 29.58 19.62 -42.38
N CYS A 107 28.51 20.40 -42.16
CA CYS A 107 27.82 20.49 -40.87
C CYS A 107 27.16 19.16 -40.49
N ARG A 108 26.44 18.50 -41.42
CA ARG A 108 25.89 17.16 -41.19
C ARG A 108 27.00 16.12 -40.98
N LYS A 109 28.07 16.12 -41.78
CA LYS A 109 29.21 15.19 -41.60
C LYS A 109 29.88 15.34 -40.24
N TYR A 110 29.90 16.55 -39.67
CA TYR A 110 30.43 16.80 -38.33
C TYR A 110 29.46 16.37 -37.22
N ALA A 111 28.19 16.78 -37.30
CA ALA A 111 27.18 16.51 -36.27
C ALA A 111 26.78 15.02 -36.18
N ARG A 112 26.87 14.25 -37.28
CA ARG A 112 26.39 12.86 -37.36
C ARG A 112 24.89 12.79 -37.00
N SER A 113 24.55 12.25 -35.83
CA SER A 113 23.20 12.17 -35.25
C SER A 113 22.81 13.38 -34.39
N GLU A 114 23.75 14.27 -34.03
CA GLU A 114 23.42 15.54 -33.36
C GLU A 114 22.63 16.48 -34.30
N ARG A 115 21.88 17.42 -33.71
CA ARG A 115 21.11 18.40 -34.47
C ARG A 115 22.05 19.40 -35.16
N VAL A 116 21.68 19.85 -36.35
CA VAL A 116 22.33 20.97 -37.05
C VAL A 116 21.37 22.15 -37.07
N LEU A 117 21.84 23.34 -36.67
CA LEU A 117 21.13 24.59 -36.90
C LEU A 117 21.57 25.22 -38.23
N PHE A 118 20.60 25.66 -39.03
CA PHE A 118 20.82 26.47 -40.22
C PHE A 118 20.10 27.82 -40.06
N HIS A 119 20.87 28.90 -39.95
CA HIS A 119 20.37 30.26 -39.93
C HIS A 119 20.58 30.90 -41.30
N TYR A 120 19.54 31.49 -41.85
CA TYR A 120 19.54 32.25 -43.10
C TYR A 120 18.91 33.62 -42.87
N ASN A 121 19.70 34.66 -43.11
CA ASN A 121 19.23 36.04 -43.23
C ASN A 121 19.30 36.44 -44.71
N GLY A 122 18.18 36.92 -45.25
CA GLY A 122 17.99 37.23 -46.66
C GLY A 122 17.58 38.67 -46.95
N HIS A 123 18.08 39.67 -46.22
CA HIS A 123 17.67 41.07 -46.42
C HIS A 123 18.24 41.75 -47.69
N GLY A 124 19.35 41.26 -48.23
CA GLY A 124 20.00 41.80 -49.45
C GLY A 124 19.56 41.11 -50.75
N VAL A 125 18.58 40.22 -50.67
CA VAL A 125 18.11 39.38 -51.78
C VAL A 125 16.58 39.40 -51.86
N PRO A 126 15.96 38.98 -52.98
CA PRO A 126 14.51 39.00 -53.11
C PRO A 126 13.78 38.07 -52.12
N LYS A 127 12.48 38.30 -51.93
CA LYS A 127 11.58 37.40 -51.19
C LYS A 127 11.61 35.96 -51.75
N PRO A 128 11.44 34.93 -50.89
CA PRO A 128 11.34 33.54 -51.32
C PRO A 128 10.24 33.32 -52.36
N THR A 129 10.48 32.44 -53.34
CA THR A 129 9.51 32.17 -54.41
C THR A 129 8.41 31.22 -53.93
N THR A 130 7.22 31.32 -54.53
CA THR A 130 6.11 30.38 -54.29
C THR A 130 6.41 28.93 -54.64
N ASN A 131 7.51 28.66 -55.36
CA ASN A 131 8.00 27.32 -55.68
C ASN A 131 8.81 26.68 -54.54
N GLY A 132 9.08 27.42 -53.45
CA GLY A 132 9.94 26.97 -52.36
C GLY A 132 11.43 27.18 -52.63
N GLU A 133 11.81 28.35 -53.14
CA GLU A 133 13.21 28.72 -53.40
C GLU A 133 13.61 29.93 -52.54
N ILE A 134 14.81 29.87 -51.94
CA ILE A 134 15.48 31.01 -51.29
C ILE A 134 16.59 31.54 -52.19
N TRP A 135 17.00 32.80 -52.01
CA TRP A 135 17.95 33.44 -52.91
C TRP A 135 19.36 33.53 -52.32
N VAL A 136 20.37 33.30 -53.17
CA VAL A 136 21.81 33.46 -52.88
C VAL A 136 22.49 34.16 -54.06
N PHE A 137 23.82 34.32 -54.05
CA PHE A 137 24.53 35.10 -55.09
C PHE A 137 25.25 34.22 -56.13
N ASN A 138 25.56 34.82 -57.28
CA ASN A 138 26.62 34.32 -58.16
C ASN A 138 28.00 34.88 -57.74
N LYS A 139 29.09 34.29 -58.24
CA LYS A 139 30.48 34.63 -57.85
C LYS A 139 30.92 36.08 -58.14
N SER A 140 30.13 36.82 -58.91
CA SER A 140 30.38 38.22 -59.27
C SER A 140 29.40 39.20 -58.62
N TYR A 141 28.48 38.72 -57.77
CA TYR A 141 27.42 39.52 -57.13
C TYR A 141 26.55 40.31 -58.12
N THR A 142 26.42 39.80 -59.35
CA THR A 142 25.67 40.44 -60.46
C THR A 142 24.27 39.87 -60.64
N GLN A 143 23.99 38.68 -60.09
CA GLN A 143 22.70 38.01 -60.19
C GLN A 143 22.35 37.29 -58.89
N TYR A 144 21.08 37.34 -58.53
CA TYR A 144 20.47 36.46 -57.54
C TYR A 144 20.22 35.09 -58.17
N ILE A 145 20.59 34.02 -57.46
CA ILE A 145 20.46 32.63 -57.89
C ILE A 145 19.46 31.92 -56.95
N PRO A 146 18.43 31.23 -57.47
CA PRO A 146 17.50 30.50 -56.63
C PRO A 146 18.13 29.19 -56.13
N LEU A 147 17.87 28.90 -54.86
CA LEU A 147 18.25 27.67 -54.16
C LEU A 147 16.97 26.97 -53.66
N PRO A 148 16.57 25.84 -54.27
CA PRO A 148 15.42 25.07 -53.83
C PRO A 148 15.55 24.54 -52.39
N ILE A 149 14.47 24.64 -51.62
CA ILE A 149 14.38 24.11 -50.25
C ILE A 149 14.49 22.57 -50.22
N THR A 150 14.11 21.90 -51.31
CA THR A 150 14.33 20.45 -51.50
C THR A 150 15.79 20.07 -51.40
N ASP A 151 16.66 20.86 -52.01
CA ASP A 151 18.11 20.64 -52.04
C ASP A 151 18.72 20.91 -50.68
N LEU A 152 18.35 22.03 -50.04
CA LEU A 152 18.80 22.41 -48.70
C LEU A 152 18.52 21.30 -47.66
N ASP A 153 17.28 20.78 -47.62
CA ASP A 153 16.92 19.67 -46.74
C ASP A 153 17.69 18.39 -47.08
N SER A 154 17.89 18.08 -48.36
CA SER A 154 18.64 16.88 -48.80
C SER A 154 20.09 16.88 -48.30
N TRP A 155 20.70 18.06 -48.12
CA TRP A 155 22.07 18.23 -47.64
C TRP A 155 22.16 18.22 -46.11
N LEU A 156 21.19 18.85 -45.43
CA LEU A 156 21.19 19.00 -43.97
C LEU A 156 20.60 17.79 -43.26
N LYS A 157 19.50 17.21 -43.76
CA LYS A 157 18.77 16.05 -43.23
C LYS A 157 18.33 16.19 -41.75
N THR A 158 17.58 15.23 -41.26
CA THR A 158 17.19 15.12 -39.84
C THR A 158 18.34 14.56 -38.98
N PRO A 159 18.45 14.95 -37.70
CA PRO A 159 17.68 16.00 -37.03
C PRO A 159 18.23 17.40 -37.32
N SER A 160 17.37 18.38 -37.58
CA SER A 160 17.78 19.76 -37.89
C SER A 160 16.82 20.81 -37.31
N ILE A 161 17.30 22.06 -37.25
CA ILE A 161 16.51 23.26 -36.94
C ILE A 161 16.90 24.38 -37.90
N TYR A 162 15.92 25.12 -38.40
CA TYR A 162 16.12 26.19 -39.38
C TYR A 162 15.58 27.52 -38.82
N VAL A 163 16.29 28.61 -39.09
CA VAL A 163 15.89 29.98 -38.74
C VAL A 163 15.97 30.83 -40.02
N PHE A 164 14.83 31.41 -40.43
CA PHE A 164 14.71 32.22 -41.64
C PHE A 164 14.31 33.66 -41.28
N ASP A 165 15.27 34.58 -41.31
CA ASP A 165 15.05 36.02 -41.19
C ASP A 165 15.00 36.65 -42.59
N CYS A 166 13.78 36.79 -43.11
CA CYS A 166 13.50 37.39 -44.41
C CYS A 166 12.02 37.79 -44.50
N SER A 167 11.67 38.61 -45.49
CA SER A 167 10.27 38.89 -45.82
C SER A 167 9.62 37.70 -46.54
N ALA A 168 8.31 37.52 -46.39
CA ALA A 168 7.55 36.36 -46.87
C ALA A 168 8.06 34.98 -46.41
N ALA A 169 8.77 34.90 -45.28
CA ALA A 169 9.42 33.67 -44.78
C ALA A 169 8.46 32.47 -44.61
N GLY A 170 7.17 32.71 -44.36
CA GLY A 170 6.14 31.67 -44.30
C GLY A 170 5.99 30.84 -45.58
N ILE A 171 6.41 31.35 -46.75
CA ILE A 171 6.47 30.58 -48.00
C ILE A 171 7.45 29.40 -47.86
N ILE A 172 8.60 29.63 -47.21
CA ILE A 172 9.61 28.59 -46.94
C ILE A 172 9.01 27.48 -46.08
N VAL A 173 8.29 27.86 -45.01
CA VAL A 173 7.63 26.90 -44.10
C VAL A 173 6.60 26.05 -44.85
N LYS A 174 5.79 26.66 -45.72
CA LYS A 174 4.81 25.95 -46.57
C LYS A 174 5.49 24.93 -47.49
N ALA A 175 6.59 25.30 -48.16
CA ALA A 175 7.35 24.40 -49.02
C ALA A 175 7.99 23.22 -48.27
N PHE A 176 8.43 23.42 -47.01
CA PHE A 176 8.86 22.30 -46.16
C PHE A 176 7.71 21.35 -45.83
N LEU A 177 6.52 21.89 -45.49
CA LEU A 177 5.34 21.11 -45.08
C LEU A 177 4.78 20.24 -46.22
N GLU A 178 4.57 20.81 -47.41
CA GLU A 178 4.03 20.07 -48.58
C GLU A 178 4.89 18.84 -48.93
N ARG A 179 6.20 18.95 -48.71
CA ARG A 179 7.18 17.87 -48.92
C ARG A 179 7.28 16.90 -47.72
N LEU A 180 6.95 17.33 -46.51
CA LEU A 180 6.80 16.44 -45.35
C LEU A 180 5.61 15.52 -45.57
N ASP A 181 4.45 16.09 -45.95
CA ASP A 181 3.20 15.37 -46.17
C ASP A 181 3.34 14.33 -47.28
N TRP A 182 3.91 14.69 -48.45
CA TRP A 182 4.18 13.74 -49.54
C TRP A 182 4.97 12.52 -49.04
N SER A 183 5.98 12.74 -48.19
CA SER A 183 6.83 11.67 -47.65
C SER A 183 6.19 10.84 -46.53
N SER A 184 5.04 11.24 -46.00
CA SER A 184 4.27 10.44 -45.02
C SER A 184 3.48 9.30 -45.68
N SER A 185 3.21 9.41 -47.00
CA SER A 185 2.43 8.44 -47.79
C SER A 185 3.06 7.04 -47.89
N SER A 186 4.33 6.88 -47.52
CA SER A 186 5.11 5.67 -47.71
C SER A 186 5.79 5.23 -46.40
N SER A 187 5.20 4.23 -45.76
CA SER A 187 5.62 3.50 -44.55
C SER A 187 5.74 4.26 -43.21
N SER A 188 5.07 3.69 -42.19
CA SER A 188 5.29 3.83 -40.73
C SER A 188 6.05 5.07 -40.22
N SER A 189 5.34 6.21 -40.18
CA SER A 189 5.29 7.13 -39.04
C SER A 189 6.58 7.56 -38.31
N SER A 190 7.74 7.57 -38.97
CA SER A 190 8.92 8.26 -38.47
C SER A 190 8.79 9.75 -38.75
N GLN A 191 8.21 10.51 -37.80
CA GLN A 191 8.17 11.96 -37.90
C GLN A 191 9.60 12.50 -38.08
N LYS A 192 9.87 13.09 -39.24
CA LYS A 192 11.14 13.76 -39.53
C LYS A 192 11.36 14.86 -38.49
N ASP A 193 12.41 14.73 -37.69
CA ASP A 193 12.76 15.71 -36.67
C ASP A 193 13.40 16.97 -37.29
N CYS A 194 12.54 17.75 -37.92
CA CYS A 194 12.81 19.05 -38.50
C CYS A 194 12.02 20.10 -37.69
N ILE A 195 12.70 21.19 -37.33
CA ILE A 195 12.13 22.33 -36.62
C ILE A 195 12.36 23.58 -37.48
N LEU A 196 11.35 24.43 -37.63
CA LEU A 196 11.43 25.65 -38.45
C LEU A 196 11.04 26.86 -37.59
N LEU A 197 11.75 27.97 -37.75
CA LEU A 197 11.42 29.28 -37.19
C LEU A 197 11.53 30.31 -38.32
N ALA A 198 10.45 31.02 -38.61
CA ALA A 198 10.35 31.97 -39.73
C ALA A 198 9.82 33.32 -39.25
N ALA A 199 10.44 34.40 -39.72
CA ALA A 199 10.21 35.75 -39.20
C ALA A 199 8.79 36.32 -39.43
N CYS A 200 8.09 35.88 -40.49
CA CYS A 200 6.82 36.47 -40.90
C CYS A 200 5.96 35.50 -41.72
N GLU A 201 4.66 35.78 -41.87
CA GLU A 201 3.77 35.00 -42.74
C GLU A 201 4.08 35.19 -44.23
N ALA A 202 3.57 34.29 -45.07
CA ALA A 202 3.82 34.26 -46.52
C ALA A 202 3.42 35.54 -47.28
N HIS A 203 2.53 36.37 -46.72
CA HIS A 203 2.08 37.63 -47.32
C HIS A 203 2.73 38.88 -46.69
N GLN A 204 3.56 38.72 -45.67
CA GLN A 204 4.07 39.81 -44.83
C GLN A 204 5.49 40.23 -45.23
N THR A 205 5.84 41.48 -44.91
CA THR A 205 7.17 42.06 -45.10
C THR A 205 7.70 42.52 -43.73
N LEU A 206 9.01 42.43 -43.52
CA LEU A 206 9.62 42.76 -42.23
C LEU A 206 9.42 44.25 -41.84
N PRO A 207 9.43 44.58 -40.52
CA PRO A 207 9.23 45.95 -40.06
C PRO A 207 10.29 46.92 -40.59
N GLN A 208 9.86 47.98 -41.28
CA GLN A 208 10.77 49.00 -41.82
C GLN A 208 10.95 50.24 -40.93
N SER A 209 10.18 50.38 -39.84
CA SER A 209 10.26 51.55 -38.96
C SER A 209 11.65 51.66 -38.34
N ALA A 210 12.28 52.85 -38.42
CA ALA A 210 13.61 53.13 -37.87
C ALA A 210 13.70 53.04 -36.33
N GLU A 211 12.61 52.68 -35.64
CA GLU A 211 12.66 52.28 -34.24
C GLU A 211 13.15 50.85 -34.03
N PHE A 212 13.17 50.01 -35.07
CA PHE A 212 13.67 48.64 -35.05
C PHE A 212 15.02 48.51 -35.78
N PRO A 213 15.84 47.49 -35.47
CA PRO A 213 16.85 47.01 -36.40
C PRO A 213 16.17 46.36 -37.62
N ALA A 214 16.92 46.06 -38.69
CA ALA A 214 16.40 45.26 -39.78
C ALA A 214 16.23 43.79 -39.36
N ASP A 215 17.17 43.25 -38.57
CA ASP A 215 17.17 41.87 -38.08
C ASP A 215 16.31 41.66 -36.82
N VAL A 216 15.06 42.15 -36.82
CA VAL A 216 14.16 42.11 -35.65
C VAL A 216 13.99 40.69 -35.10
N PHE A 217 13.79 39.71 -35.99
CA PHE A 217 13.55 38.32 -35.60
C PHE A 217 14.82 37.70 -35.02
N THR A 218 15.95 37.85 -35.71
CA THR A 218 17.27 37.43 -35.20
C THR A 218 17.58 38.07 -33.85
N ALA A 219 17.44 39.38 -33.72
CA ALA A 219 17.73 40.12 -32.50
C ALA A 219 16.81 39.72 -31.32
N CYS A 220 15.55 39.35 -31.57
CA CYS A 220 14.69 38.70 -30.57
C CYS A 220 15.25 37.32 -30.17
N LEU A 221 15.54 36.46 -31.15
CA LEU A 221 15.98 35.07 -30.95
C LEU A 221 17.35 34.95 -30.27
N THR A 222 18.28 35.87 -30.53
CA THR A 222 19.67 35.78 -30.08
C THR A 222 20.01 36.77 -28.95
N THR A 223 19.31 37.92 -28.87
CA THR A 223 19.57 39.00 -27.90
C THR A 223 18.29 39.52 -27.20
N PRO A 224 17.43 38.64 -26.65
CA PRO A 224 16.07 38.95 -26.22
C PRO A 224 15.99 40.13 -25.24
N ILE A 225 16.83 40.17 -24.19
CA ILE A 225 16.78 41.22 -23.17
C ILE A 225 17.06 42.61 -23.76
N LYS A 226 18.04 42.72 -24.67
CA LYS A 226 18.35 43.99 -25.33
C LYS A 226 17.18 44.44 -26.20
N MET A 227 16.61 43.53 -26.99
CA MET A 227 15.46 43.81 -27.84
C MET A 227 14.21 44.21 -27.03
N ALA A 228 13.88 43.46 -25.97
CA ALA A 228 12.75 43.72 -25.10
C ALA A 228 12.81 45.12 -24.46
N LEU A 229 13.96 45.52 -23.92
CA LEU A 229 14.11 46.84 -23.28
C LEU A 229 14.10 47.99 -24.31
N HIS A 230 14.77 47.84 -25.46
CA HIS A 230 14.76 48.85 -26.54
C HIS A 230 13.37 49.01 -27.19
N TRP A 231 12.51 47.99 -27.13
CA TRP A 231 11.10 48.05 -27.53
C TRP A 231 10.24 48.68 -26.43
N PHE A 232 10.38 48.23 -25.17
CA PHE A 232 9.58 48.68 -24.03
C PHE A 232 9.71 50.19 -23.79
N CYS A 233 10.93 50.75 -23.77
CA CYS A 233 11.18 52.18 -23.53
C CYS A 233 10.55 53.14 -24.56
N LYS A 234 9.98 52.64 -25.66
CA LYS A 234 9.27 53.44 -26.68
C LYS A 234 7.76 53.42 -26.51
N ARG A 235 7.25 52.47 -25.72
CA ARG A 235 5.82 52.18 -25.51
C ARG A 235 5.38 52.47 -24.07
N SER A 236 6.29 52.39 -23.09
CA SER A 236 6.02 52.69 -21.68
C SER A 236 6.01 54.20 -21.37
N LEU A 237 5.63 54.55 -20.14
CA LEU A 237 5.56 55.93 -19.65
C LEU A 237 6.93 56.61 -19.53
N LEU A 238 8.03 55.85 -19.61
CA LEU A 238 9.41 56.35 -19.61
C LEU A 238 9.85 56.99 -20.96
N ARG A 239 8.94 57.12 -21.93
CA ARG A 239 9.20 57.66 -23.26
C ARG A 239 9.59 59.14 -23.22
N GLY A 240 10.90 59.39 -23.14
CA GLY A 240 11.50 60.73 -23.19
C GLY A 240 12.25 61.15 -21.92
N SER A 241 12.13 60.40 -20.83
CA SER A 241 12.90 60.61 -19.59
C SER A 241 14.18 59.79 -19.51
N MET A 242 14.31 58.75 -20.34
CA MET A 242 15.44 57.82 -20.40
C MET A 242 16.18 57.89 -21.73
N ASP A 243 17.51 58.01 -21.70
CA ASP A 243 18.34 57.82 -22.89
C ASP A 243 18.52 56.32 -23.21
N ARG A 244 18.48 55.99 -24.51
CA ARG A 244 18.65 54.63 -25.02
C ARG A 244 20.06 54.10 -24.83
N SER A 245 21.07 54.97 -24.73
CA SER A 245 22.47 54.56 -24.49
C SER A 245 22.66 53.84 -23.14
N LEU A 246 21.79 54.11 -22.16
CA LEU A 246 21.84 53.49 -20.82
C LEU A 246 21.48 51.99 -20.89
N ILE A 247 20.60 51.59 -21.80
CA ILE A 247 20.19 50.19 -22.01
C ILE A 247 21.39 49.33 -22.46
N ASP A 248 22.32 49.93 -23.19
CA ASP A 248 23.54 49.29 -23.66
C ASP A 248 24.66 49.29 -22.59
N GLN A 249 24.44 49.96 -21.45
CA GLN A 249 25.36 50.11 -20.32
C GLN A 249 24.86 49.43 -19.03
N ILE A 250 23.82 48.58 -19.11
CA ILE A 250 23.25 47.89 -17.94
C ILE A 250 24.34 47.08 -17.21
N PRO A 251 24.59 47.33 -15.91
CA PRO A 251 25.67 46.68 -15.19
C PRO A 251 25.43 45.18 -15.00
N GLY A 252 26.50 44.40 -15.14
CA GLY A 252 26.51 42.98 -14.79
C GLY A 252 26.85 42.02 -15.92
N ARG A 253 26.40 40.76 -15.75
CA ARG A 253 26.59 39.67 -16.72
C ARG A 253 25.34 38.80 -16.73
N GLN A 254 24.90 38.36 -17.92
CA GLN A 254 23.68 37.56 -18.12
C GLN A 254 23.64 36.23 -17.31
N ASN A 255 24.81 35.71 -16.91
CA ASN A 255 24.95 34.50 -16.11
C ASN A 255 24.98 34.76 -14.59
N ASP A 256 25.21 36.00 -14.16
CA ASP A 256 25.30 36.37 -12.74
C ASP A 256 24.02 37.05 -12.26
N ARG A 257 23.15 36.23 -11.66
CA ARG A 257 21.85 36.61 -11.10
C ARG A 257 21.93 37.62 -9.95
N LYS A 258 23.11 37.87 -9.37
CA LYS A 258 23.31 38.95 -8.39
C LYS A 258 23.50 40.33 -9.05
N THR A 259 23.53 40.38 -10.38
CA THR A 259 23.63 41.62 -11.15
C THR A 259 22.35 41.91 -11.91
N LEU A 260 22.03 43.19 -12.11
CA LEU A 260 20.78 43.65 -12.75
C LEU A 260 20.52 42.97 -14.10
N LEU A 261 21.55 42.86 -14.96
CA LEU A 261 21.44 42.18 -16.26
C LEU A 261 21.18 40.67 -16.14
N GLY A 262 21.73 40.00 -15.13
CA GLY A 262 21.54 38.57 -14.91
C GLY A 262 20.22 38.23 -14.21
N GLU A 263 19.73 39.11 -13.33
CA GLU A 263 18.39 38.99 -12.75
C GLU A 263 17.32 39.13 -13.84
N LEU A 264 17.36 40.19 -14.66
CA LEU A 264 16.45 40.35 -15.80
C LEU A 264 16.44 39.13 -16.73
N ASN A 265 17.63 38.60 -17.06
CA ASN A 265 17.76 37.42 -17.92
C ASN A 265 17.11 36.16 -17.31
N TRP A 266 17.15 36.04 -15.98
CA TRP A 266 16.57 34.93 -15.23
C TRP A 266 15.05 35.09 -15.05
N ILE A 267 14.55 36.30 -14.78
CA ILE A 267 13.11 36.63 -14.77
C ILE A 267 12.50 36.37 -16.16
N PHE A 268 13.13 36.85 -17.23
CA PHE A 268 12.72 36.58 -18.61
C PHE A 268 12.65 35.08 -18.91
N THR A 269 13.65 34.31 -18.46
CA THR A 269 13.69 32.86 -18.61
C THR A 269 12.53 32.19 -17.85
N ALA A 270 12.25 32.62 -16.61
CA ALA A 270 11.14 32.09 -15.82
C ALA A 270 9.77 32.39 -16.46
N ILE A 271 9.56 33.61 -16.93
CA ILE A 271 8.30 34.04 -17.57
C ILE A 271 8.08 33.30 -18.89
N THR A 272 9.08 33.22 -19.77
CA THR A 272 8.93 32.52 -21.06
C THR A 272 8.76 31.00 -20.92
N ASP A 273 9.42 30.37 -19.96
CA ASP A 273 9.24 28.94 -19.65
C ASP A 273 7.85 28.67 -19.03
N THR A 274 7.32 29.61 -18.24
CA THR A 274 5.97 29.55 -17.66
C THR A 274 4.87 29.68 -18.71
N ILE A 275 4.97 30.67 -19.59
CA ILE A 275 4.03 30.87 -20.71
C ILE A 275 4.02 29.61 -21.59
N ALA A 276 5.19 29.03 -21.89
CA ALA A 276 5.29 27.81 -22.67
C ALA A 276 4.61 26.61 -21.98
N TRP A 277 4.80 26.42 -20.67
CA TRP A 277 4.19 25.29 -19.95
C TRP A 277 2.66 25.41 -19.82
N ASN A 278 2.14 26.63 -19.61
CA ASN A 278 0.70 26.86 -19.48
C ASN A 278 -0.06 26.78 -20.83
N VAL A 279 0.60 27.06 -21.96
CA VAL A 279 -0.02 27.13 -23.29
C VAL A 279 0.17 25.87 -24.13
N LEU A 280 1.27 25.13 -23.95
CA LEU A 280 1.63 24.00 -24.83
C LEU A 280 1.18 22.64 -24.27
N PRO A 281 0.74 21.70 -25.13
CA PRO A 281 0.60 20.30 -24.75
C PRO A 281 1.92 19.71 -24.23
N HIS A 282 1.84 18.84 -23.24
CA HIS A 282 2.99 18.32 -22.49
C HIS A 282 4.13 17.79 -23.39
N ASP A 283 3.81 16.94 -24.36
CA ASP A 283 4.79 16.32 -25.27
C ASP A 283 5.54 17.37 -26.11
N LEU A 284 4.82 18.43 -26.52
CA LEU A 284 5.38 19.54 -27.30
C LEU A 284 6.25 20.45 -26.43
N PHE A 285 5.82 20.73 -25.20
CA PHE A 285 6.64 21.44 -24.21
C PHE A 285 7.95 20.69 -23.94
N GLN A 286 7.90 19.38 -23.68
CA GLN A 286 9.09 18.57 -23.43
C GLN A 286 10.04 18.55 -24.63
N ARG A 287 9.53 18.31 -25.84
CA ARG A 287 10.33 18.31 -27.08
C ARG A 287 11.03 19.65 -27.33
N LEU A 288 10.37 20.78 -27.09
CA LEU A 288 10.90 22.10 -27.46
C LEU A 288 11.63 22.82 -26.32
N PHE A 289 11.21 22.67 -25.06
CA PHE A 289 11.70 23.42 -23.89
C PHE A 289 12.56 22.58 -22.92
N ARG A 290 12.72 21.27 -23.13
CA ARG A 290 13.55 20.40 -22.28
C ARG A 290 14.57 19.54 -23.03
N GLN A 291 14.29 19.12 -24.26
CA GLN A 291 15.13 18.14 -24.98
C GLN A 291 16.53 18.63 -25.42
N ASP A 292 16.65 19.88 -25.88
CA ASP A 292 17.92 20.51 -26.34
C ASP A 292 18.01 21.96 -25.83
N LEU A 293 19.11 22.29 -25.15
CA LEU A 293 19.35 23.62 -24.55
C LEU A 293 19.28 24.78 -25.55
N LEU A 294 19.70 24.57 -26.81
CA LEU A 294 19.66 25.61 -27.82
C LEU A 294 18.25 25.78 -28.39
N VAL A 295 17.54 24.68 -28.61
CA VAL A 295 16.13 24.69 -29.07
C VAL A 295 15.24 25.36 -28.03
N ALA A 296 15.39 25.00 -26.75
CA ALA A 296 14.69 25.61 -25.63
C ALA A 296 14.99 27.11 -25.49
N SER A 297 16.20 27.54 -25.82
CA SER A 297 16.56 28.96 -25.82
C SER A 297 15.92 29.71 -26.98
N LEU A 298 15.95 29.15 -28.19
CA LEU A 298 15.31 29.75 -29.36
C LEU A 298 13.80 29.82 -29.21
N PHE A 299 13.14 28.79 -28.64
CA PHE A 299 11.69 28.82 -28.43
C PHE A 299 11.24 29.76 -27.32
N ARG A 300 11.96 29.86 -26.19
CA ARG A 300 11.72 30.93 -25.18
C ARG A 300 11.82 32.32 -25.82
N ASN A 301 12.86 32.53 -26.63
CA ASN A 301 13.11 33.81 -27.27
C ASN A 301 12.15 34.08 -28.45
N PHE A 302 11.56 33.03 -29.06
CA PHE A 302 10.53 33.13 -30.09
C PHE A 302 9.21 33.65 -29.53
N LEU A 303 8.86 33.39 -28.26
CA LEU A 303 7.66 33.97 -27.63
C LEU A 303 7.75 35.50 -27.56
N LEU A 304 8.95 36.02 -27.28
CA LEU A 304 9.23 37.46 -27.34
C LEU A 304 9.15 38.00 -28.78
N ALA A 305 9.64 37.23 -29.76
CA ALA A 305 9.51 37.60 -31.17
C ALA A 305 8.03 37.68 -31.58
N GLU A 306 7.18 36.74 -31.17
CA GLU A 306 5.73 36.78 -31.42
C GLU A 306 5.11 38.05 -30.84
N ARG A 307 5.47 38.43 -29.60
CA ARG A 307 4.96 39.65 -28.94
C ARG A 307 5.42 40.94 -29.60
N ILE A 308 6.72 41.06 -29.90
CA ILE A 308 7.31 42.28 -30.46
C ILE A 308 6.89 42.46 -31.92
N MET A 309 6.99 41.43 -32.75
CA MET A 309 6.74 41.55 -34.18
C MET A 309 5.26 41.76 -34.50
N ARG A 310 4.33 41.15 -33.75
CA ARG A 310 2.89 41.44 -33.89
C ARG A 310 2.57 42.91 -33.64
N SER A 311 3.31 43.57 -32.75
CA SER A 311 3.16 45.01 -32.50
C SER A 311 3.59 45.91 -33.68
N ALA A 312 4.25 45.31 -34.68
CA ALA A 312 4.66 45.92 -35.95
C ALA A 312 4.00 45.23 -37.17
N ASN A 313 2.80 44.66 -36.99
CA ASN A 313 1.98 43.99 -38.03
C ASN A 313 2.66 42.77 -38.70
N CYS A 314 3.53 42.06 -37.98
CA CYS A 314 4.33 40.96 -38.52
C CYS A 314 4.24 39.74 -37.59
N SER A 315 3.75 38.59 -38.08
CA SER A 315 3.50 37.39 -37.27
C SER A 315 4.51 36.29 -37.60
N PRO A 316 5.47 35.97 -36.71
CA PRO A 316 6.42 34.88 -36.96
C PRO A 316 5.74 33.51 -36.85
N ILE A 317 6.24 32.54 -37.63
CA ILE A 317 5.71 31.17 -37.72
C ILE A 317 6.76 30.19 -37.19
N SER A 318 6.31 29.15 -36.48
CA SER A 318 7.12 27.99 -36.12
C SER A 318 6.59 26.69 -36.72
N TYR A 319 7.47 25.70 -36.88
CA TYR A 319 7.11 24.30 -37.00
C TYR A 319 7.89 23.49 -35.94
N PRO A 320 7.22 22.73 -35.04
CA PRO A 320 5.77 22.64 -34.88
C PRO A 320 5.11 23.99 -34.56
N LEU A 321 3.84 24.15 -34.92
CA LEU A 321 3.08 25.39 -34.69
C LEU A 321 2.74 25.54 -33.20
N LEU A 322 2.97 26.72 -32.64
CA LEU A 322 2.52 27.07 -31.28
C LEU A 322 1.15 27.74 -31.32
N PRO A 323 0.31 27.60 -30.28
CA PRO A 323 -0.80 28.52 -30.02
C PRO A 323 -0.27 29.95 -29.72
N PRO A 324 -1.09 31.00 -29.87
CA PRO A 324 -0.66 32.37 -29.65
C PRO A 324 -0.32 32.65 -28.18
N THR A 325 0.86 33.22 -27.92
CA THR A 325 1.39 33.51 -26.57
C THR A 325 1.54 35.00 -26.24
N HIS A 326 1.47 35.87 -27.26
CA HIS A 326 1.74 37.31 -27.16
C HIS A 326 0.84 38.12 -26.20
N GLN A 327 -0.34 37.61 -25.85
CA GLN A 327 -1.30 38.24 -24.91
C GLN A 327 -1.40 37.52 -23.54
N HIS A 328 -0.49 36.60 -23.24
CA HIS A 328 -0.50 35.88 -21.96
C HIS A 328 -0.14 36.81 -20.78
N HIS A 329 -1.00 36.92 -19.77
CA HIS A 329 -0.88 37.80 -18.58
C HIS A 329 0.50 37.82 -17.89
N MET A 330 1.24 36.71 -17.89
CA MET A 330 2.64 36.68 -17.40
C MET A 330 3.59 37.68 -18.12
N TRP A 331 3.22 38.21 -19.29
CA TRP A 331 3.93 39.32 -19.92
C TRP A 331 3.76 40.66 -19.19
N ASP A 332 2.66 40.85 -18.46
CA ASP A 332 2.43 42.07 -17.68
C ASP A 332 3.39 42.09 -16.46
N ALA A 333 3.67 40.92 -15.89
CA ALA A 333 4.71 40.74 -14.87
C ALA A 333 6.14 40.96 -15.42
N TRP A 334 6.39 40.66 -16.71
CA TRP A 334 7.66 41.02 -17.36
C TRP A 334 7.79 42.54 -17.54
N ASP A 335 6.73 43.20 -18.02
CA ASP A 335 6.72 44.65 -18.24
C ASP A 335 6.91 45.41 -16.93
N MET A 336 6.27 44.97 -15.84
CA MET A 336 6.48 45.53 -14.49
C MET A 336 7.92 45.33 -13.99
N ALA A 337 8.50 44.13 -14.16
CA ALA A 337 9.89 43.87 -13.79
C ALA A 337 10.89 44.69 -14.62
N ALA A 338 10.60 44.92 -15.90
CA ALA A 338 11.38 45.78 -16.78
C ALA A 338 11.30 47.26 -16.36
N GLU A 339 10.12 47.76 -15.97
CA GLU A 339 9.94 49.14 -15.48
C GLU A 339 10.65 49.40 -14.15
N ILE A 340 10.57 48.45 -13.20
CA ILE A 340 11.31 48.50 -11.92
C ILE A 340 12.83 48.46 -12.15
N CYS A 341 13.31 47.70 -13.15
CA CYS A 341 14.72 47.71 -13.54
C CYS A 341 15.14 49.05 -14.15
N LEU A 342 14.37 49.56 -15.12
CA LEU A 342 14.72 50.75 -15.90
C LEU A 342 14.67 52.03 -15.07
N SER A 343 13.75 52.14 -14.11
CA SER A 343 13.68 53.27 -13.18
C SER A 343 14.87 53.35 -12.21
N LYS A 344 15.45 52.20 -11.80
CA LYS A 344 16.67 52.13 -10.97
C LYS A 344 17.96 52.42 -11.77
N LEU A 345 17.95 52.18 -13.08
CA LEU A 345 19.16 52.18 -13.92
C LEU A 345 19.98 53.49 -13.91
N PRO A 346 19.39 54.71 -13.96
CA PRO A 346 20.18 55.94 -13.91
C PRO A 346 20.97 56.13 -12.61
N GLN A 347 20.44 55.67 -11.47
CA GLN A 347 21.10 55.77 -10.17
C GLN A 347 22.30 54.83 -10.09
N LEU A 348 22.14 53.58 -10.56
CA LEU A 348 23.19 52.56 -10.59
C LEU A 348 24.33 52.85 -11.59
N ILE A 349 24.09 53.75 -12.57
CA ILE A 349 25.14 54.26 -13.48
C ILE A 349 25.80 55.52 -12.91
N ALA A 350 25.07 56.35 -12.15
CA ALA A 350 25.60 57.57 -11.54
C ALA A 350 26.48 57.31 -10.31
N ASP A 351 26.16 56.32 -9.48
CA ASP A 351 27.00 55.86 -8.36
C ASP A 351 27.25 54.35 -8.45
N PRO A 352 28.47 53.92 -8.84
CA PRO A 352 28.88 52.52 -8.87
C PRO A 352 28.87 51.81 -7.51
N ASN A 353 28.73 52.53 -6.39
CA ASN A 353 28.64 51.97 -5.04
C ASN A 353 27.18 51.76 -4.57
N ALA A 354 26.18 52.23 -5.34
CA ALA A 354 24.78 52.10 -4.96
C ALA A 354 24.35 50.61 -4.92
N GLU A 355 23.82 50.17 -3.78
CA GLU A 355 23.43 48.76 -3.61
C GLU A 355 22.27 48.37 -4.55
N PHE A 356 22.52 47.36 -5.39
CA PHE A 356 21.49 46.77 -6.23
C PHE A 356 20.47 46.01 -5.37
N GLN A 357 19.27 46.59 -5.23
CA GLN A 357 18.11 45.93 -4.64
C GLN A 357 17.44 44.97 -5.65
N PRO A 358 17.36 43.65 -5.35
CA PRO A 358 16.69 42.66 -6.19
C PRO A 358 15.21 42.97 -6.51
N SER A 359 14.68 42.30 -7.54
CA SER A 359 13.27 42.39 -7.92
C SER A 359 12.36 41.56 -6.98
N PRO A 360 11.17 42.07 -6.59
CA PRO A 360 10.22 41.32 -5.76
C PRO A 360 9.56 40.16 -6.52
N PHE A 361 9.67 40.09 -7.85
CA PHE A 361 9.02 39.11 -8.73
C PHE A 361 8.99 37.68 -8.18
N PHE A 362 10.15 37.11 -7.78
CA PHE A 362 10.18 35.73 -7.30
C PHE A 362 9.47 35.55 -5.94
N THR A 363 9.47 36.57 -5.09
CA THR A 363 8.75 36.56 -3.80
C THR A 363 7.24 36.64 -4.00
N GLU A 364 6.79 37.45 -4.95
CA GLU A 364 5.38 37.57 -5.35
C GLU A 364 4.87 36.26 -5.96
N GLN A 365 5.60 35.68 -6.92
CA GLN A 365 5.21 34.44 -7.59
C GLN A 365 5.20 33.22 -6.64
N LEU A 366 6.13 33.13 -5.68
CA LEU A 366 6.04 32.12 -4.61
C LEU A 366 4.80 32.34 -3.72
N THR A 367 4.37 33.59 -3.51
CA THR A 367 3.17 33.89 -2.70
C THR A 367 1.88 33.57 -3.47
N ALA A 368 1.83 33.80 -4.77
CA ALA A 368 0.74 33.36 -5.63
C ALA A 368 0.61 31.82 -5.66
N PHE A 369 1.75 31.10 -5.71
CA PHE A 369 1.79 29.65 -5.60
C PHE A 369 1.30 29.15 -4.23
N GLU A 370 1.67 29.83 -3.15
CA GLU A 370 1.21 29.54 -1.78
C GLU A 370 -0.31 29.70 -1.62
N VAL A 371 -0.87 30.80 -2.13
CA VAL A 371 -2.34 31.02 -2.17
C VAL A 371 -3.07 29.97 -3.03
N TRP A 372 -2.44 29.49 -4.12
CA TRP A 372 -2.97 28.38 -4.92
C TRP A 372 -3.00 27.09 -4.11
N LEU A 373 -1.96 26.77 -3.33
CA LEU A 373 -1.90 25.55 -2.51
C LEU A 373 -2.99 25.51 -1.44
N ASP A 374 -3.30 26.65 -0.82
CA ASP A 374 -4.34 26.75 0.22
C ASP A 374 -5.77 26.47 -0.31
N HIS A 375 -5.98 26.54 -1.63
CA HIS A 375 -7.30 26.36 -2.27
C HIS A 375 -7.29 25.36 -3.44
N GLY A 376 -6.17 24.69 -3.69
CA GLY A 376 -5.93 23.88 -4.88
C GLY A 376 -6.54 22.48 -4.79
N SER A 377 -6.85 21.86 -5.93
CA SER A 377 -7.24 20.45 -5.99
C SER A 377 -6.96 19.85 -7.36
N GLN A 378 -7.00 18.52 -7.46
CA GLN A 378 -6.77 17.79 -8.72
C GLN A 378 -7.74 18.17 -9.85
N ASP A 379 -8.96 18.62 -9.51
CA ASP A 379 -10.00 19.03 -10.46
C ASP A 379 -9.86 20.49 -10.95
N LYS A 380 -8.95 21.27 -10.36
CA LYS A 380 -8.65 22.65 -10.78
C LYS A 380 -7.52 22.66 -11.81
N LYS A 381 -7.37 23.78 -12.53
CA LYS A 381 -6.20 23.99 -13.41
C LYS A 381 -4.90 23.91 -12.59
N PRO A 382 -3.82 23.29 -13.13
CA PRO A 382 -2.52 23.27 -12.47
C PRO A 382 -2.01 24.66 -12.07
N PRO A 383 -1.16 24.76 -11.02
CA PRO A 383 -0.59 26.03 -10.60
C PRO A 383 0.38 26.58 -11.64
N GLU A 384 0.03 27.71 -12.24
CA GLU A 384 0.77 28.39 -13.30
C GLU A 384 2.22 28.72 -12.89
N GLN A 385 2.49 28.89 -11.59
CA GLN A 385 3.79 29.25 -11.03
C GLN A 385 4.76 28.07 -10.90
N LEU A 386 4.35 26.83 -11.18
CA LEU A 386 5.19 25.63 -10.97
C LEU A 386 6.55 25.66 -11.74
N PRO A 387 6.64 26.17 -12.99
CA PRO A 387 7.93 26.40 -13.66
C PRO A 387 8.77 27.49 -12.99
N ILE A 388 8.14 28.50 -12.37
CA ILE A 388 8.84 29.54 -11.61
C ILE A 388 9.45 28.95 -10.34
N VAL A 389 8.75 28.06 -9.63
CA VAL A 389 9.28 27.34 -8.46
C VAL A 389 10.58 26.59 -8.83
N LEU A 390 10.60 25.88 -9.96
CA LEU A 390 11.81 25.24 -10.50
C LEU A 390 12.95 26.24 -10.73
N GLN A 391 12.68 27.40 -11.32
CA GLN A 391 13.69 28.45 -11.51
C GLN A 391 14.20 29.02 -10.18
N VAL A 392 13.36 29.07 -9.14
CA VAL A 392 13.72 29.57 -7.81
C VAL A 392 14.56 28.56 -7.01
N LEU A 393 14.46 27.24 -7.25
CA LEU A 393 15.36 26.25 -6.65
C LEU A 393 16.85 26.55 -6.96
N LEU A 394 17.10 27.15 -8.12
CA LEU A 394 18.43 27.58 -8.56
C LEU A 394 18.92 28.87 -7.88
N SER A 395 18.07 29.57 -7.12
CA SER A 395 18.49 30.62 -6.19
C SER A 395 19.22 30.01 -4.97
N GLN A 396 19.82 30.86 -4.14
CA GLN A 396 20.14 30.53 -2.74
C GLN A 396 19.12 31.15 -1.79
N SER A 397 18.82 32.45 -1.92
CA SER A 397 17.99 33.22 -0.97
C SER A 397 16.58 32.66 -0.76
N HIS A 398 15.93 32.22 -1.84
CA HIS A 398 14.53 31.78 -1.81
C HIS A 398 14.37 30.25 -1.88
N ARG A 399 15.50 29.50 -1.86
CA ARG A 399 15.49 28.04 -2.09
C ARG A 399 14.70 27.30 -1.03
N PHE A 400 14.85 27.65 0.25
CA PHE A 400 14.16 26.98 1.34
C PHE A 400 12.63 27.12 1.21
N ARG A 401 12.12 28.35 1.03
CA ARG A 401 10.67 28.59 0.78
C ARG A 401 10.17 27.84 -0.46
N ALA A 402 10.93 27.86 -1.56
CA ALA A 402 10.55 27.14 -2.78
C ALA A 402 10.52 25.61 -2.60
N LEU A 403 11.45 25.02 -1.83
CA LEU A 403 11.42 23.60 -1.47
C LEU A 403 10.26 23.26 -0.53
N VAL A 404 9.95 24.11 0.45
CA VAL A 404 8.82 23.91 1.37
C VAL A 404 7.49 23.94 0.63
N LEU A 405 7.28 24.92 -0.25
CA LEU A 405 6.08 25.01 -1.07
C LEU A 405 5.99 23.88 -2.10
N LEU A 406 7.13 23.44 -2.67
CA LEU A 406 7.18 22.22 -3.49
C LEU A 406 6.78 20.98 -2.68
N GLY A 407 7.25 20.83 -1.45
CA GLY A 407 6.84 19.76 -0.54
C GLY A 407 5.33 19.76 -0.32
N ARG A 408 4.74 20.91 0.02
CA ARG A 408 3.28 21.09 0.14
C ARG A 408 2.55 20.67 -1.14
N PHE A 409 3.06 21.02 -2.33
CA PHE A 409 2.47 20.61 -3.61
C PHE A 409 2.52 19.09 -3.83
N LEU A 410 3.69 18.48 -3.65
CA LEU A 410 3.89 17.03 -3.81
C LEU A 410 3.07 16.21 -2.81
N ASP A 411 2.77 16.76 -1.63
CA ASP A 411 1.92 16.11 -0.64
C ASP A 411 0.45 15.97 -1.06
N MET A 412 -0.04 16.83 -1.97
CA MET A 412 -1.41 16.75 -2.52
C MET A 412 -1.68 15.46 -3.33
N GLY A 413 -0.65 14.63 -3.54
CA GLY A 413 -0.78 13.25 -4.02
C GLY A 413 -0.13 13.00 -5.38
N PRO A 414 -0.25 11.77 -5.93
CA PRO A 414 0.50 11.32 -7.10
C PRO A 414 0.36 12.19 -8.35
N TRP A 415 -0.79 12.86 -8.55
CA TRP A 415 -1.03 13.74 -9.68
C TRP A 415 -0.15 15.02 -9.64
N ALA A 416 0.19 15.52 -8.45
CA ALA A 416 1.08 16.67 -8.28
C ALA A 416 2.55 16.27 -8.43
N VAL A 417 2.92 15.06 -7.98
CA VAL A 417 4.26 14.49 -8.24
C VAL A 417 4.49 14.30 -9.74
N ASP A 418 3.51 13.73 -10.47
CA ASP A 418 3.53 13.60 -11.93
C ASP A 418 3.72 14.97 -12.60
N LEU A 419 2.95 16.00 -12.20
CA LEU A 419 3.09 17.37 -12.74
C LEU A 419 4.46 18.00 -12.45
N ALA A 420 5.03 17.82 -11.25
CA ALA A 420 6.33 18.38 -10.90
C ALA A 420 7.47 17.71 -11.68
N LEU A 421 7.41 16.39 -11.88
CA LEU A 421 8.30 15.68 -12.80
C LEU A 421 8.09 16.15 -14.24
N SER A 422 6.84 16.39 -14.67
CA SER A 422 6.47 16.91 -16.00
C SER A 422 7.06 18.29 -16.32
N VAL A 423 7.34 19.10 -15.30
CA VAL A 423 8.01 20.42 -15.41
C VAL A 423 9.54 20.27 -15.52
N GLY A 424 10.09 19.11 -15.17
CA GLY A 424 11.52 18.78 -15.22
C GLY A 424 12.27 19.03 -13.92
N ILE A 425 11.61 18.89 -12.75
CA ILE A 425 12.20 19.27 -11.45
C ILE A 425 13.30 18.30 -10.96
N PHE A 426 13.23 17.04 -11.39
CA PHE A 426 14.09 15.93 -10.97
C PHE A 426 15.61 16.23 -10.93
N PRO A 427 16.28 16.65 -12.03
CA PRO A 427 17.72 16.90 -12.03
C PRO A 427 18.16 18.03 -11.08
N TYR A 428 17.25 18.95 -10.73
CA TYR A 428 17.53 20.03 -9.78
C TYR A 428 17.50 19.49 -8.35
N VAL A 429 16.51 18.68 -8.01
CA VAL A 429 16.36 18.06 -6.68
C VAL A 429 17.46 17.00 -6.43
N LEU A 430 17.83 16.22 -7.46
CA LEU A 430 18.97 15.31 -7.42
C LEU A 430 20.28 16.03 -7.13
N LYS A 431 20.55 17.12 -7.85
CA LYS A 431 21.76 17.92 -7.63
C LYS A 431 21.78 18.60 -6.25
N LEU A 432 20.63 18.87 -5.64
CA LEU A 432 20.56 19.44 -4.30
C LEU A 432 21.02 18.46 -3.20
N LEU A 433 21.02 17.14 -3.43
CA LEU A 433 21.61 16.17 -2.50
C LEU A 433 23.13 16.35 -2.31
N GLN A 434 23.81 17.03 -3.25
CA GLN A 434 25.23 17.37 -3.12
C GLN A 434 25.47 18.57 -2.17
N THR A 435 24.41 19.15 -1.57
CA THR A 435 24.48 20.32 -0.69
C THR A 435 24.64 19.90 0.78
N SER A 436 25.65 20.46 1.47
CA SER A 436 25.92 20.18 2.89
C SER A 436 24.97 20.86 3.89
N ALA A 437 24.25 21.90 3.46
CA ALA A 437 23.40 22.76 4.28
C ALA A 437 22.31 21.97 5.05
N MET A 438 22.32 22.07 6.37
CA MET A 438 21.46 21.28 7.27
C MET A 438 19.98 21.62 7.13
N GLU A 439 19.65 22.91 6.97
CA GLU A 439 18.28 23.44 6.75
C GLU A 439 17.52 22.75 5.61
N LEU A 440 18.23 22.29 4.57
CA LEU A 440 17.61 21.67 3.39
C LEU A 440 17.32 20.19 3.58
N ARG A 441 17.91 19.52 4.59
CA ARG A 441 17.89 18.05 4.69
C ARG A 441 16.49 17.49 4.86
N GLN A 442 15.74 18.01 5.85
CA GLN A 442 14.40 17.50 6.18
C GLN A 442 13.44 17.61 4.98
N ILE A 443 13.44 18.76 4.29
CA ILE A 443 12.58 19.00 3.14
C ILE A 443 13.02 18.21 1.89
N LEU A 444 14.32 17.99 1.68
CA LEU A 444 14.80 17.13 0.58
C LEU A 444 14.45 15.65 0.81
N VAL A 445 14.52 15.15 2.06
CA VAL A 445 14.03 13.80 2.41
C VAL A 445 12.54 13.66 2.12
N PHE A 446 11.72 14.63 2.52
CA PHE A 446 10.28 14.64 2.23
C PHE A 446 9.98 14.65 0.72
N ILE A 447 10.64 15.51 -0.05
CA ILE A 447 10.48 15.58 -1.52
C ILE A 447 10.84 14.24 -2.18
N TRP A 448 11.97 13.64 -1.79
CA TRP A 448 12.40 12.35 -2.35
C TRP A 448 11.49 11.20 -1.96
N THR A 449 10.94 11.22 -0.74
CA THR A 449 9.90 10.30 -0.30
C THR A 449 8.66 10.37 -1.21
N LYS A 450 8.19 11.57 -1.54
CA LYS A 450 7.05 11.73 -2.47
C LYS A 450 7.37 11.24 -3.88
N ILE A 451 8.54 11.59 -4.44
CA ILE A 451 8.99 11.13 -5.77
C ILE A 451 9.05 9.59 -5.83
N LEU A 452 9.74 8.95 -4.89
CA LEU A 452 9.93 7.49 -4.87
C LEU A 452 8.66 6.71 -4.51
N SER A 453 7.68 7.35 -3.85
CA SER A 453 6.34 6.78 -3.66
C SER A 453 5.52 6.64 -4.95
N LEU A 454 5.92 7.34 -6.02
CA LEU A 454 5.31 7.24 -7.36
C LEU A 454 6.20 6.48 -8.35
N ASP A 455 7.47 6.86 -8.51
CA ASP A 455 8.38 6.25 -9.49
C ASP A 455 9.67 5.72 -8.85
N LYS A 456 9.71 4.40 -8.67
CA LYS A 456 10.89 3.67 -8.16
C LYS A 456 12.10 3.71 -9.11
N SER A 457 11.91 3.95 -10.41
CA SER A 457 13.01 3.87 -11.40
C SER A 457 14.10 4.93 -11.18
N CYS A 458 13.78 6.01 -10.46
CA CYS A 458 14.72 7.01 -9.96
C CYS A 458 15.91 6.43 -9.17
N GLN A 459 15.81 5.20 -8.65
CA GLN A 459 16.89 4.52 -7.92
C GLN A 459 18.21 4.45 -8.69
N VAL A 460 18.16 4.35 -10.03
CA VAL A 460 19.36 4.23 -10.87
C VAL A 460 20.21 5.49 -10.80
N ASP A 461 19.61 6.68 -10.98
CA ASP A 461 20.32 7.95 -10.88
C ASP A 461 20.71 8.29 -9.43
N LEU A 462 19.90 7.91 -8.45
CA LEU A 462 20.22 8.09 -7.02
C LEU A 462 21.45 7.29 -6.57
N VAL A 463 21.68 6.09 -7.11
CA VAL A 463 22.89 5.31 -6.84
C VAL A 463 24.09 5.92 -7.59
N LYS A 464 23.91 6.18 -8.89
CA LYS A 464 24.93 6.70 -9.82
C LYS A 464 25.53 8.06 -9.42
N ASP A 465 24.70 9.00 -8.94
CA ASP A 465 25.16 10.33 -8.51
C ASP A 465 25.51 10.38 -6.99
N GLY A 466 25.54 9.23 -6.30
CA GLY A 466 25.92 9.13 -4.87
C GLY A 466 24.84 9.60 -3.88
N GLY A 467 23.60 9.78 -4.34
CA GLY A 467 22.48 10.24 -3.52
C GLY A 467 22.12 9.32 -2.36
N HIS A 468 22.31 8.00 -2.49
CA HIS A 468 22.08 7.03 -1.41
C HIS A 468 22.83 7.39 -0.12
N THR A 469 24.09 7.83 -0.20
CA THR A 469 24.91 8.23 0.97
C THR A 469 24.31 9.41 1.75
N TYR A 470 23.51 10.25 1.10
CA TYR A 470 22.81 11.37 1.75
C TYR A 470 21.77 10.88 2.76
N PHE A 471 20.97 9.88 2.38
CA PHE A 471 19.89 9.35 3.21
C PHE A 471 20.43 8.49 4.36
N ILE A 472 21.53 7.76 4.15
CA ILE A 472 22.21 7.02 5.23
C ILE A 472 22.71 8.00 6.30
N ARG A 473 23.37 9.10 5.90
CA ARG A 473 23.82 10.18 6.80
C ARG A 473 22.68 10.98 7.45
N PHE A 474 21.46 10.90 6.91
CA PHE A 474 20.28 11.50 7.53
C PHE A 474 19.62 10.55 8.53
N LEU A 475 19.59 9.25 8.23
CA LEU A 475 19.11 8.20 9.13
C LEU A 475 19.94 8.16 10.42
N ASP A 476 21.27 8.19 10.27
CA ASP A 476 22.28 8.23 11.36
C ASP A 476 22.33 9.59 12.11
N SER A 477 21.48 10.56 11.75
CA SER A 477 21.50 11.92 12.31
C SER A 477 20.64 12.01 13.57
N LEU A 478 21.27 12.18 14.73
CA LEU A 478 20.58 12.35 16.02
C LEU A 478 19.56 13.51 16.00
N ASP A 479 19.88 14.60 15.30
CA ASP A 479 19.00 15.78 15.14
C ASP A 479 17.70 15.53 14.33
N ALA A 480 17.56 14.37 13.67
CA ALA A 480 16.40 14.07 12.83
C ALA A 480 15.27 13.43 13.63
N TYR A 481 14.03 13.93 13.47
CA TYR A 481 12.84 13.35 14.07
C TYR A 481 12.56 11.92 13.54
N PRO A 482 11.99 11.00 14.35
CA PRO A 482 11.83 9.60 13.93
C PRO A 482 10.96 9.41 12.67
N GLU A 483 9.91 10.21 12.46
CA GLU A 483 9.12 10.20 11.22
C GLU A 483 9.99 10.50 9.99
N GLN A 484 10.90 11.48 10.10
CA GLN A 484 11.81 11.87 9.02
C GLN A 484 12.89 10.80 8.80
N ARG A 485 13.31 10.11 9.88
CA ARG A 485 14.17 8.92 9.75
C ARG A 485 13.43 7.76 9.07
N ALA A 486 12.14 7.57 9.32
CA ALA A 486 11.31 6.57 8.65
C ALA A 486 11.15 6.88 7.16
N MET A 487 10.97 8.16 6.80
CA MET A 487 11.03 8.64 5.41
C MET A 487 12.38 8.32 4.74
N ALA A 488 13.51 8.55 5.42
CA ALA A 488 14.84 8.21 4.90
C ALA A 488 15.06 6.69 4.78
N ALA A 489 14.61 5.89 5.75
CA ALA A 489 14.63 4.44 5.70
C ALA A 489 13.75 3.90 4.55
N PHE A 490 12.60 4.52 4.27
CA PHE A 490 11.79 4.23 3.09
C PHE A 490 12.52 4.56 1.78
N VAL A 491 13.13 5.75 1.67
CA VAL A 491 13.91 6.13 0.48
C VAL A 491 15.02 5.11 0.20
N LEU A 492 15.73 4.67 1.25
CA LEU A 492 16.75 3.62 1.15
C LEU A 492 16.15 2.26 0.78
N ALA A 493 15.02 1.88 1.39
CA ALA A 493 14.29 0.64 1.09
C ALA A 493 13.71 0.61 -0.35
N VAL A 494 13.54 1.76 -1.01
CA VAL A 494 13.23 1.83 -2.45
C VAL A 494 14.49 1.79 -3.31
N ILE A 495 15.58 2.46 -2.91
CA ILE A 495 16.87 2.46 -3.63
C ILE A 495 17.45 1.04 -3.84
N VAL A 496 17.10 0.10 -2.96
CA VAL A 496 17.57 -1.30 -2.99
C VAL A 496 16.52 -2.31 -3.49
N ASP A 497 15.30 -1.87 -3.84
CA ASP A 497 14.18 -2.76 -4.19
C ASP A 497 14.41 -3.48 -5.54
N GLY A 498 14.89 -4.72 -5.48
CA GLY A 498 15.26 -5.52 -6.64
C GLY A 498 16.47 -4.96 -7.41
N HIS A 499 17.31 -4.13 -6.76
CA HIS A 499 18.32 -3.32 -7.43
C HIS A 499 19.73 -3.61 -6.87
N ARG A 500 20.41 -4.60 -7.47
CA ARG A 500 21.69 -5.14 -6.98
C ARG A 500 22.79 -4.08 -6.79
N THR A 501 22.97 -3.17 -7.75
CA THR A 501 23.94 -2.06 -7.61
C THR A 501 23.58 -1.06 -6.51
N GLY A 502 22.29 -0.94 -6.17
CA GLY A 502 21.84 -0.20 -4.99
C GLY A 502 22.10 -0.93 -3.68
N GLN A 503 21.86 -2.26 -3.65
CA GLN A 503 22.18 -3.12 -2.50
C GLN A 503 23.69 -3.04 -2.17
N GLU A 504 24.57 -3.28 -3.16
CA GLU A 504 26.03 -3.20 -3.06
C GLU A 504 26.50 -1.83 -2.54
N ALA A 505 26.03 -0.74 -3.15
CA ALA A 505 26.41 0.62 -2.75
C ALA A 505 25.97 0.96 -1.31
N CYS A 506 24.81 0.48 -0.87
CA CYS A 506 24.32 0.72 0.49
C CYS A 506 25.07 -0.11 1.56
N ILE A 507 25.53 -1.32 1.22
CA ILE A 507 26.38 -2.14 2.10
C ILE A 507 27.75 -1.48 2.28
N HIS A 508 28.41 -1.08 1.19
CA HIS A 508 29.69 -0.36 1.27
C HIS A 508 29.58 1.00 2.00
N ALA A 509 28.39 1.56 2.12
CA ALA A 509 28.10 2.77 2.90
C ALA A 509 27.64 2.51 4.35
N GLY A 510 27.66 1.27 4.84
CA GLY A 510 27.42 0.91 6.24
C GLY A 510 25.95 0.84 6.66
N LEU A 511 25.00 0.66 5.73
CA LEU A 511 23.56 0.71 6.03
C LEU A 511 23.09 -0.36 7.04
N ILE A 512 23.69 -1.55 7.05
CA ILE A 512 23.32 -2.62 7.99
C ILE A 512 23.48 -2.13 9.43
N ASP A 513 24.66 -1.62 9.78
CA ASP A 513 24.98 -1.24 11.17
C ASP A 513 24.23 0.02 11.62
N VAL A 514 23.94 0.95 10.71
CA VAL A 514 23.07 2.12 10.99
C VAL A 514 21.64 1.67 11.30
N CYS A 515 21.09 0.76 10.49
CA CYS A 515 19.74 0.25 10.72
C CYS A 515 19.63 -0.58 12.01
N LEU A 516 20.57 -1.50 12.26
CA LEU A 516 20.55 -2.35 13.46
C LEU A 516 20.70 -1.53 14.75
N ARG A 517 21.52 -0.47 14.74
CA ARG A 517 21.68 0.44 15.88
C ARG A 517 20.37 1.14 16.27
N HIS A 518 19.55 1.54 15.30
CA HIS A 518 18.24 2.16 15.55
C HIS A 518 17.10 1.16 15.82
N LEU A 519 17.35 -0.15 15.66
CA LEU A 519 16.45 -1.22 16.12
C LEU A 519 16.75 -1.68 17.55
N GLN A 520 17.91 -1.34 18.12
CA GLN A 520 18.24 -1.59 19.51
C GLN A 520 17.67 -0.46 20.40
N PRO A 521 17.04 -0.77 21.55
CA PRO A 521 16.59 0.25 22.49
C PRO A 521 17.79 0.85 23.24
N GLU A 522 18.02 2.16 23.09
CA GLU A 522 19.09 2.89 23.81
C GLU A 522 18.90 2.84 25.35
N ASN A 523 17.65 2.71 25.81
CA ASN A 523 17.27 2.43 27.20
C ASN A 523 15.96 1.63 27.25
N PRO A 524 15.81 0.58 28.07
CA PRO A 524 14.56 -0.17 28.24
C PRO A 524 13.48 0.57 29.05
N HIS A 525 13.69 1.86 29.36
CA HIS A 525 12.80 2.70 30.16
C HIS A 525 12.52 4.09 29.54
N ASP A 526 13.15 4.43 28.42
CA ASP A 526 12.83 5.65 27.67
C ASP A 526 11.69 5.40 26.67
N ALA A 527 11.16 6.47 26.07
CA ALA A 527 9.98 6.43 25.21
C ALA A 527 10.20 5.49 23.99
N GLN A 528 9.17 4.70 23.67
CA GLN A 528 9.20 3.70 22.60
C GLN A 528 9.65 4.31 21.26
N THR A 529 10.58 3.66 20.58
CA THR A 529 10.98 4.01 19.21
C THR A 529 9.74 4.01 18.30
N GLU A 530 9.52 5.09 17.55
CA GLU A 530 8.32 5.27 16.73
C GLU A 530 8.06 4.04 15.83
N PRO A 531 6.85 3.41 15.90
CA PRO A 531 6.58 2.16 15.19
C PRO A 531 6.79 2.24 13.68
N LEU A 532 6.52 3.40 13.07
CA LEU A 532 6.78 3.64 11.65
C LEU A 532 8.28 3.58 11.31
N LEU A 533 9.17 4.00 12.22
CA LEU A 533 10.61 3.87 12.05
C LEU A 533 11.05 2.41 12.18
N LEU A 534 10.58 1.69 13.20
CA LEU A 534 10.87 0.26 13.37
C LEU A 534 10.44 -0.56 12.14
N GLN A 535 9.21 -0.32 11.66
CA GLN A 535 8.65 -0.89 10.44
C GLN A 535 9.58 -0.66 9.23
N TRP A 536 9.98 0.58 8.97
CA TRP A 536 10.80 0.90 7.80
C TRP A 536 12.26 0.47 7.91
N LEU A 537 12.84 0.40 9.11
CA LEU A 537 14.15 -0.19 9.34
C LEU A 537 14.15 -1.70 9.01
N CYS A 538 13.14 -2.45 9.48
CA CYS A 538 12.98 -3.86 9.12
C CYS A 538 12.74 -4.05 7.61
N LEU A 539 11.87 -3.25 6.99
CA LEU A 539 11.62 -3.32 5.54
C LEU A 539 12.87 -2.97 4.72
N CYS A 540 13.67 -2.00 5.17
CA CYS A 540 14.93 -1.62 4.52
C CYS A 540 15.96 -2.75 4.58
N LEU A 541 16.19 -3.34 5.75
CA LEU A 541 17.07 -4.50 5.93
C LEU A 541 16.59 -5.71 5.10
N GLY A 542 15.30 -6.03 5.20
CA GLY A 542 14.68 -7.13 4.45
C GLY A 542 14.73 -6.99 2.93
N LYS A 543 14.90 -5.77 2.40
CA LYS A 543 15.15 -5.50 0.98
C LYS A 543 16.64 -5.42 0.63
N LEU A 544 17.50 -4.97 1.56
CA LEU A 544 18.95 -4.89 1.38
C LEU A 544 19.56 -6.28 1.14
N TRP A 545 19.10 -7.31 1.86
CA TRP A 545 19.53 -8.70 1.70
C TRP A 545 18.55 -9.59 0.91
N GLU A 546 17.53 -9.02 0.26
CA GLU A 546 16.61 -9.79 -0.59
C GLU A 546 17.40 -10.42 -1.75
N ASP A 547 17.44 -11.76 -1.73
CA ASP A 547 18.11 -12.64 -2.68
C ASP A 547 19.59 -12.25 -2.93
N PHE A 548 20.30 -11.83 -1.87
CA PHE A 548 21.71 -11.40 -1.90
C PHE A 548 22.54 -12.05 -0.76
N SER A 549 23.28 -13.11 -1.07
CA SER A 549 24.02 -13.92 -0.09
C SER A 549 25.10 -13.18 0.71
N GLU A 550 25.81 -12.22 0.11
CA GLU A 550 26.82 -11.41 0.81
C GLU A 550 26.17 -10.55 1.90
N ALA A 551 25.06 -9.90 1.58
CA ALA A 551 24.25 -9.11 2.51
C ALA A 551 23.63 -9.97 3.62
N GLN A 552 23.21 -11.20 3.29
CA GLN A 552 22.72 -12.17 4.28
C GLN A 552 23.83 -12.56 5.25
N SER A 553 25.04 -12.89 4.75
CA SER A 553 26.19 -13.24 5.58
C SER A 553 26.59 -12.10 6.53
N LEU A 554 26.70 -10.88 6.02
CA LEU A 554 26.97 -9.69 6.84
C LEU A 554 25.85 -9.44 7.89
N GLY A 555 24.58 -9.65 7.52
CA GLY A 555 23.46 -9.56 8.46
C GLY A 555 23.52 -10.57 9.60
N LEU A 556 23.98 -11.80 9.32
CA LEU A 556 24.24 -12.82 10.34
C LEU A 556 25.42 -12.41 11.25
N GLN A 557 26.52 -11.93 10.67
CA GLN A 557 27.71 -11.49 11.42
C GLN A 557 27.44 -10.28 12.33
N SER A 558 26.66 -9.30 11.90
CA SER A 558 26.22 -8.15 12.74
C SER A 558 25.07 -8.50 13.71
N ASN A 559 24.78 -9.78 13.95
CA ASN A 559 23.74 -10.29 14.84
C ASN A 559 22.32 -9.72 14.59
N ALA A 560 21.96 -9.52 13.32
CA ALA A 560 20.61 -9.11 12.95
C ALA A 560 19.48 -10.07 13.42
N PRO A 561 19.66 -11.41 13.46
CA PRO A 561 18.60 -12.32 13.90
C PRO A 561 18.07 -12.04 15.29
N GLU A 562 18.94 -11.86 16.30
CA GLU A 562 18.50 -11.67 17.69
C GLU A 562 17.77 -10.34 17.88
N ILE A 563 18.25 -9.27 17.23
CA ILE A 563 17.63 -7.94 17.24
C ILE A 563 16.24 -7.99 16.59
N LEU A 564 16.11 -8.62 15.43
CA LEU A 564 14.82 -8.75 14.73
C LEU A 564 13.84 -9.71 15.43
N ILE A 565 14.33 -10.72 16.16
CA ILE A 565 13.49 -11.65 16.93
C ILE A 565 12.80 -10.92 18.10
N TYR A 566 13.44 -9.94 18.74
CA TYR A 566 12.82 -9.13 19.79
C TYR A 566 11.55 -8.41 19.28
N LEU A 567 11.62 -7.84 18.08
CA LEU A 567 10.54 -7.09 17.42
C LEU A 567 9.33 -7.97 17.04
N LEU A 568 9.44 -9.29 17.12
CA LEU A 568 8.30 -10.21 16.98
C LEU A 568 7.30 -10.10 18.14
N SER A 569 7.66 -9.42 19.23
CA SER A 569 6.78 -9.17 20.38
C SER A 569 6.08 -7.80 20.37
N GLU A 570 6.49 -6.87 19.50
CA GLU A 570 5.99 -5.48 19.48
C GLU A 570 4.46 -5.39 19.29
N PRO A 571 3.79 -4.41 19.92
CA PRO A 571 2.34 -4.36 19.93
C PRO A 571 1.74 -4.13 18.52
N GLN A 572 2.39 -3.34 17.66
CA GLN A 572 1.92 -3.07 16.29
C GLN A 572 2.15 -4.28 15.36
N PRO A 573 1.12 -4.81 14.69
CA PRO A 573 1.27 -5.92 13.75
C PRO A 573 2.09 -5.55 12.51
N GLU A 574 2.17 -4.28 12.14
CA GLU A 574 3.01 -3.76 11.05
C GLU A 574 4.50 -3.98 11.33
N VAL A 575 4.95 -3.71 12.55
CA VAL A 575 6.34 -3.91 12.98
C VAL A 575 6.65 -5.40 13.01
N ARG A 576 5.80 -6.22 13.65
CA ARG A 576 5.93 -7.69 13.65
C ARG A 576 5.99 -8.29 12.24
N ALA A 577 5.09 -7.89 11.34
CA ALA A 577 5.07 -8.38 9.96
C ALA A 577 6.32 -7.95 9.18
N SER A 578 6.86 -6.76 9.45
CA SER A 578 8.08 -6.26 8.82
C SER A 578 9.34 -6.96 9.36
N ALA A 579 9.40 -7.26 10.65
CA ALA A 579 10.45 -8.07 11.26
C ALA A 579 10.43 -9.51 10.72
N VAL A 580 9.24 -10.12 10.58
CA VAL A 580 9.05 -11.42 9.92
C VAL A 580 9.51 -11.40 8.46
N PHE A 581 9.21 -10.34 7.70
CA PHE A 581 9.67 -10.17 6.32
C PHE A 581 11.22 -10.09 6.25
N ALA A 582 11.83 -9.29 7.13
CA ALA A 582 13.29 -9.16 7.21
C ALA A 582 13.96 -10.50 7.53
N LEU A 583 13.47 -11.20 8.56
CA LEU A 583 13.93 -12.53 8.95
C LEU A 583 13.70 -13.58 7.84
N GLY A 584 12.57 -13.53 7.14
CA GLY A 584 12.25 -14.47 6.06
C GLY A 584 13.13 -14.32 4.83
N ASN A 585 13.54 -13.09 4.50
CA ASN A 585 14.49 -12.81 3.42
C ASN A 585 15.96 -13.04 3.83
N LEU A 586 16.26 -13.20 5.13
CA LEU A 586 17.61 -13.55 5.60
C LEU A 586 17.93 -15.04 5.41
N LEU A 587 16.91 -15.89 5.21
CA LEU A 587 17.05 -17.33 4.98
C LEU A 587 17.52 -17.65 3.54
N ASP A 588 18.39 -18.65 3.39
CA ASP A 588 18.82 -19.18 2.10
C ASP A 588 17.68 -19.96 1.42
N MET A 589 17.58 -19.82 0.10
CA MET A 589 16.61 -20.50 -0.75
C MET A 589 17.15 -21.83 -1.30
N GLY A 590 18.43 -22.15 -1.01
CA GLY A 590 19.18 -23.25 -1.58
C GLY A 590 19.83 -22.84 -2.90
N SER A 591 20.83 -21.95 -2.84
CA SER A 591 21.59 -21.58 -4.04
C SER A 591 22.24 -22.80 -4.71
N THR A 592 22.24 -22.87 -6.05
CA THR A 592 22.90 -23.94 -6.79
C THR A 592 24.39 -23.66 -6.97
N SER A 593 25.13 -23.62 -5.86
CA SER A 593 26.59 -23.44 -5.80
C SER A 593 27.34 -24.69 -6.29
N SER A 594 27.20 -25.00 -7.59
CA SER A 594 27.97 -26.06 -8.25
C SER A 594 29.42 -25.62 -8.51
N ASN A 595 30.22 -25.50 -7.44
CA ASN A 595 31.68 -25.47 -7.43
C ASN A 595 32.15 -25.71 -5.99
N GLY A 596 32.58 -26.95 -5.68
CA GLY A 596 33.04 -27.30 -4.35
C GLY A 596 34.53 -27.00 -4.13
N VAL A 597 34.81 -26.39 -2.98
CA VAL A 597 36.06 -26.56 -2.21
C VAL A 597 35.60 -26.69 -0.75
N ASP A 598 36.22 -27.58 0.01
CA ASP A 598 35.76 -27.92 1.36
C ASP A 598 36.01 -26.78 2.37
N ASP A 599 34.94 -26.19 2.90
CA ASP A 599 34.97 -25.38 4.12
C ASP A 599 33.69 -25.66 4.94
N ASP A 600 33.65 -26.86 5.53
CA ASP A 600 32.53 -27.37 6.35
C ASP A 600 32.27 -26.54 7.64
N SER A 601 32.99 -25.44 7.88
CA SER A 601 32.98 -24.72 9.16
C SER A 601 32.01 -23.54 9.23
N ASP A 602 31.89 -22.72 8.19
CA ASP A 602 31.02 -21.54 8.16
C ASP A 602 29.52 -21.90 7.95
N ASP A 603 29.24 -22.98 7.20
CA ASP A 603 27.85 -23.40 6.92
C ASP A 603 27.12 -23.90 8.19
N ASP A 604 27.84 -24.45 9.18
CA ASP A 604 27.27 -24.97 10.44
C ASP A 604 26.72 -23.82 11.33
N GLU A 605 27.42 -22.68 11.40
CA GLU A 605 26.95 -21.48 12.11
C GLU A 605 25.74 -20.84 11.42
N LYS A 606 25.76 -20.77 10.08
CA LYS A 606 24.65 -20.29 9.25
C LYS A 606 23.39 -21.14 9.44
N VAL A 607 23.49 -22.47 9.34
CA VAL A 607 22.36 -23.39 9.55
C VAL A 607 21.79 -23.27 10.97
N LYS A 608 22.65 -23.16 11.99
CA LYS A 608 22.27 -22.92 13.38
C LYS A 608 21.49 -21.60 13.55
N ALA A 609 21.88 -20.53 12.84
CA ALA A 609 21.14 -19.27 12.82
C ALA A 609 19.78 -19.37 12.13
N GLU A 610 19.69 -19.98 10.94
CA GLU A 610 18.42 -20.23 10.24
C GLU A 610 17.44 -21.03 11.11
N ILE A 611 17.93 -22.08 11.77
CA ILE A 611 17.14 -22.92 12.69
C ILE A 611 16.61 -22.09 13.88
N ASN A 612 17.35 -21.09 14.36
CA ASN A 612 16.88 -20.19 15.42
C ASN A 612 15.81 -19.20 14.94
N VAL A 613 15.99 -18.64 13.74
CA VAL A 613 14.98 -17.79 13.08
C VAL A 613 13.68 -18.57 12.88
N VAL A 614 13.75 -19.77 12.29
CA VAL A 614 12.57 -20.62 12.04
C VAL A 614 11.89 -21.04 13.34
N ARG A 615 12.64 -21.38 14.39
CA ARG A 615 12.09 -21.67 15.74
C ARG A 615 11.23 -20.51 16.26
N SER A 616 11.67 -19.27 16.05
CA SER A 616 10.96 -18.06 16.47
C SER A 616 9.72 -17.80 15.59
N LEU A 617 9.86 -17.89 14.27
CA LEU A 617 8.74 -17.74 13.32
C LEU A 617 7.62 -18.77 13.55
N LEU A 618 7.97 -20.00 13.95
CA LEU A 618 6.99 -21.04 14.28
C LEU A 618 6.14 -20.71 15.52
N GLN A 619 6.64 -19.92 16.48
CA GLN A 619 5.86 -19.44 17.63
C GLN A 619 4.83 -18.39 17.18
N VAL A 620 5.26 -17.44 16.34
CA VAL A 620 4.44 -16.35 15.78
C VAL A 620 3.40 -16.86 14.76
N SER A 621 3.47 -18.12 14.31
CA SER A 621 2.45 -18.73 13.44
C SER A 621 1.01 -18.72 13.99
N SER A 622 0.84 -18.42 15.28
CA SER A 622 -0.43 -18.37 16.00
C SER A 622 -0.96 -16.95 16.29
N ASP A 623 -0.37 -15.93 15.65
CA ASP A 623 -0.68 -14.50 15.83
C ASP A 623 -2.17 -14.15 15.63
N GLY A 624 -2.65 -13.07 16.26
CA GLY A 624 -4.00 -12.56 15.98
C GLY A 624 -4.07 -11.95 14.58
N SER A 625 -3.05 -11.22 14.14
CA SER A 625 -3.10 -10.49 12.86
C SER A 625 -2.88 -11.39 11.64
N PRO A 626 -3.79 -11.37 10.65
CA PRO A 626 -3.57 -11.97 9.34
C PRO A 626 -2.39 -11.35 8.58
N LEU A 627 -2.00 -10.11 8.89
CA LEU A 627 -0.83 -9.45 8.28
C LEU A 627 0.45 -10.21 8.65
N VAL A 628 0.66 -10.42 9.95
CA VAL A 628 1.81 -11.17 10.49
C VAL A 628 1.78 -12.63 10.01
N ARG A 629 0.67 -13.35 10.18
CA ARG A 629 0.55 -14.76 9.73
C ARG A 629 0.75 -14.95 8.23
N CYS A 630 0.40 -13.97 7.40
CA CYS A 630 0.66 -14.04 5.95
C CYS A 630 2.16 -14.03 5.66
N GLU A 631 2.90 -13.09 6.25
CA GLU A 631 4.36 -13.01 6.06
C GLU A 631 5.08 -14.21 6.74
N VAL A 632 4.60 -14.72 7.89
CA VAL A 632 5.15 -15.94 8.52
C VAL A 632 4.99 -17.15 7.59
N ALA A 633 3.81 -17.33 6.99
CA ALA A 633 3.58 -18.42 6.04
C ALA A 633 4.47 -18.32 4.78
N ILE A 634 4.86 -17.10 4.38
CA ILE A 634 5.79 -16.85 3.26
C ILE A 634 7.24 -17.15 3.66
N ALA A 635 7.70 -16.66 4.81
CA ALA A 635 9.04 -16.95 5.36
C ALA A 635 9.25 -18.47 5.58
N LEU A 636 8.23 -19.16 6.12
CA LEU A 636 8.22 -20.61 6.24
C LEU A 636 8.16 -21.32 4.87
N THR A 637 7.62 -20.69 3.81
CA THR A 637 7.70 -21.23 2.45
C THR A 637 9.11 -21.05 1.85
N ARG A 638 9.81 -19.94 2.13
CA ARG A 638 11.22 -19.73 1.75
C ARG A 638 12.12 -20.82 2.34
N PHE A 639 12.08 -21.01 3.66
CA PHE A 639 12.80 -22.08 4.37
C PHE A 639 12.60 -23.47 3.75
N ALA A 640 11.37 -23.79 3.34
CA ALA A 640 11.03 -25.12 2.82
C ALA A 640 11.54 -25.42 1.40
N LEU A 641 12.07 -24.42 0.68
CA LEU A 641 12.77 -24.65 -0.58
C LEU A 641 14.25 -25.00 -0.35
N GLY A 642 14.96 -24.27 0.52
CA GLY A 642 16.32 -24.64 0.92
C GLY A 642 16.37 -26.03 1.58
N HIS A 643 15.48 -26.27 2.55
CA HIS A 643 15.48 -27.49 3.38
C HIS A 643 14.58 -28.62 2.85
N ASN A 644 14.23 -28.56 1.56
CA ASN A 644 13.25 -29.44 0.92
C ASN A 644 13.55 -30.95 1.08
N LYS A 645 14.85 -31.34 1.05
CA LYS A 645 15.30 -32.72 1.24
C LYS A 645 14.93 -33.27 2.64
N HIS A 646 15.18 -32.49 3.70
CA HIS A 646 14.89 -32.89 5.08
C HIS A 646 13.39 -32.94 5.32
N LEU A 647 12.66 -31.92 4.87
CA LEU A 647 11.20 -31.85 5.00
C LEU A 647 10.48 -33.00 4.27
N LYS A 648 10.95 -33.43 3.09
CA LYS A 648 10.42 -34.62 2.41
C LYS A 648 10.62 -35.91 3.21
N SER A 649 11.77 -36.07 3.86
CA SER A 649 12.04 -37.23 4.72
C SER A 649 11.10 -37.28 5.93
N VAL A 650 10.97 -36.16 6.65
CA VAL A 650 10.11 -36.08 7.84
C VAL A 650 8.62 -36.12 7.47
N ALA A 651 8.21 -35.61 6.30
CA ALA A 651 6.85 -35.79 5.79
C ALA A 651 6.57 -37.26 5.43
N ALA A 652 7.52 -37.96 4.80
CA ALA A 652 7.42 -39.40 4.56
C ALA A 652 7.39 -40.24 5.85
N GLU A 653 7.71 -39.67 7.01
CA GLU A 653 7.53 -40.29 8.32
C GLU A 653 6.20 -39.90 8.98
N TYR A 654 5.90 -38.60 9.10
CA TYR A 654 4.68 -38.06 9.73
C TYR A 654 3.38 -38.58 9.09
N TRP A 655 3.39 -38.88 7.79
CA TRP A 655 2.24 -39.42 7.06
C TRP A 655 2.22 -40.94 6.85
N LYS A 656 3.17 -41.71 7.44
CA LYS A 656 3.03 -43.17 7.50
C LYS A 656 1.81 -43.52 8.37
N PRO A 657 0.88 -44.37 7.91
CA PRO A 657 -0.15 -44.91 8.78
C PRO A 657 0.52 -45.65 9.94
N GLN A 658 0.22 -45.28 11.18
CA GLN A 658 0.59 -46.10 12.32
C GLN A 658 -0.12 -47.46 12.18
N THR A 659 0.66 -48.51 11.94
CA THR A 659 0.15 -49.88 11.98
C THR A 659 -0.34 -50.18 13.39
N ASN A 660 -1.63 -50.50 13.56
CA ASN A 660 -2.25 -50.75 14.85
C ASN A 660 -1.53 -51.88 15.63
N SER A 661 -0.58 -51.52 16.48
CA SER A 661 0.20 -52.43 17.32
C SER A 661 -0.23 -52.42 18.79
N LEU A 662 -1.51 -52.11 19.04
CA LEU A 662 -2.19 -52.41 20.31
C LEU A 662 -3.46 -53.21 19.99
N LEU A 663 -3.33 -54.54 20.06
CA LEU A 663 -4.46 -55.46 19.95
C LEU A 663 -5.36 -55.34 21.18
N LYS A 664 -6.67 -55.44 20.95
CA LYS A 664 -7.67 -55.50 22.03
C LYS A 664 -7.54 -56.83 22.78
N SER A 665 -7.43 -56.77 24.10
CA SER A 665 -7.95 -57.82 24.99
C SER A 665 -9.19 -57.29 25.73
N PRO A 666 -10.26 -58.09 25.88
CA PRO A 666 -11.48 -57.66 26.58
C PRO A 666 -11.33 -57.77 28.12
N PRO A 667 -12.17 -57.07 28.91
CA PRO A 667 -11.98 -56.94 30.36
C PRO A 667 -12.59 -58.08 31.19
N SER A 668 -12.05 -58.30 32.38
CA SER A 668 -12.65 -59.18 33.41
C SER A 668 -12.50 -58.60 34.84
N LEU A 669 -13.53 -57.83 35.24
CA LEU A 669 -14.11 -57.71 36.58
C LEU A 669 -13.22 -57.82 37.85
N ALA A 670 -13.07 -56.66 38.53
CA ALA A 670 -13.34 -56.46 39.98
C ALA A 670 -12.40 -57.14 41.03
N ASN A 671 -12.24 -56.67 42.28
CA ASN A 671 -12.81 -55.51 43.01
C ASN A 671 -11.97 -55.18 44.29
N ILE A 672 -12.42 -54.18 45.08
CA ILE A 672 -12.15 -54.01 46.55
C ILE A 672 -10.77 -53.46 47.01
N SER A 673 -10.73 -52.12 47.16
CA SER A 673 -10.26 -51.28 48.29
C SER A 673 -9.13 -51.66 49.29
N SER A 674 -8.42 -50.60 49.71
CA SER A 674 -7.86 -50.29 51.05
C SER A 674 -6.37 -50.60 51.33
N PRO A 675 -5.63 -49.68 52.00
CA PRO A 675 -4.23 -49.88 52.39
C PRO A 675 -4.07 -50.29 53.87
N ASN A 676 -3.06 -51.12 54.19
CA ASN A 676 -2.19 -50.92 55.37
C ASN A 676 -1.01 -51.92 55.46
N ASN A 677 0.06 -51.47 56.12
CA ASN A 677 1.10 -52.22 56.84
C ASN A 677 1.90 -53.39 56.21
N VAL A 678 3.18 -53.08 55.91
CA VAL A 678 4.38 -53.50 56.69
C VAL A 678 4.84 -54.99 56.70
N TYR A 679 6.17 -55.11 56.49
CA TYR A 679 7.11 -56.24 56.67
C TYR A 679 7.13 -57.44 55.69
N SER A 680 8.37 -57.74 55.30
CA SER A 680 8.91 -58.90 54.57
C SER A 680 9.22 -60.09 55.54
N PRO A 681 9.83 -61.22 55.11
CA PRO A 681 10.05 -61.77 53.75
C PRO A 681 9.76 -63.30 53.65
N ASN A 682 10.29 -63.94 52.60
CA ASN A 682 10.79 -65.33 52.54
C ASN A 682 9.85 -66.54 52.27
N ASN A 683 9.97 -67.02 51.02
CA ASN A 683 10.53 -68.34 50.66
C ASN A 683 9.65 -69.61 50.50
N ILE A 684 9.78 -70.15 49.26
CA ILE A 684 10.19 -71.53 48.90
C ILE A 684 9.12 -72.60 48.56
N ARG A 685 9.02 -72.81 47.22
CA ARG A 685 8.96 -74.08 46.45
C ARG A 685 7.69 -74.97 46.39
N GLN A 686 7.39 -75.32 45.13
CA GLN A 686 6.92 -76.62 44.59
C GLN A 686 5.49 -77.08 44.95
N GLY A 687 4.70 -77.66 44.01
CA GLY A 687 4.94 -77.81 42.57
C GLY A 687 3.89 -78.65 41.82
N SER A 688 3.93 -78.58 40.48
CA SER A 688 3.40 -79.53 39.47
C SER A 688 1.91 -79.95 39.42
N SER A 689 1.25 -79.52 38.31
CA SER A 689 0.53 -80.37 37.33
C SER A 689 -0.86 -80.99 37.62
N GLY A 690 -1.85 -80.76 36.72
CA GLY A 690 -2.97 -81.72 36.51
C GLY A 690 -4.26 -81.25 35.79
N LEU A 691 -4.25 -81.24 34.45
CA LEU A 691 -5.36 -81.45 33.45
C LEU A 691 -6.86 -81.52 33.86
N ALA A 692 -7.76 -80.91 33.06
CA ALA A 692 -9.09 -81.47 32.62
C ALA A 692 -9.80 -80.59 31.55
N SER A 693 -10.88 -81.07 30.89
CA SER A 693 -11.53 -80.41 29.72
C SER A 693 -13.02 -80.76 29.45
N HIS A 694 -13.66 -80.02 28.51
CA HIS A 694 -15.00 -80.20 27.88
C HIS A 694 -16.24 -79.85 28.77
N ILE A 695 -17.50 -79.65 28.31
CA ILE A 695 -18.27 -80.05 27.09
C ILE A 695 -19.15 -78.86 26.54
N GLY A 696 -19.73 -78.97 25.32
CA GLY A 696 -20.65 -77.98 24.67
C GLY A 696 -22.13 -78.00 25.18
N PRO A 697 -23.20 -77.60 24.40
CA PRO A 697 -23.33 -77.66 22.92
C PRO A 697 -24.14 -76.54 22.14
N VAL A 698 -23.84 -76.40 20.83
CA VAL A 698 -24.70 -76.44 19.59
C VAL A 698 -25.93 -75.51 19.33
N LEU A 699 -25.95 -74.83 18.16
CA LEU A 699 -26.97 -74.84 17.04
C LEU A 699 -26.58 -73.79 15.94
N ARG A 700 -26.23 -74.21 14.68
CA ARG A 700 -26.97 -74.10 13.38
C ARG A 700 -27.37 -72.67 12.91
N VAL A 701 -27.26 -72.21 11.64
CA VAL A 701 -26.82 -72.68 10.28
C VAL A 701 -26.71 -71.38 9.39
N GLY A 702 -26.13 -71.23 8.18
CA GLY A 702 -25.57 -72.08 7.09
C GLY A 702 -26.33 -71.80 5.74
N SER A 703 -25.75 -71.76 4.53
CA SER A 703 -24.35 -71.80 4.03
C SER A 703 -24.25 -71.44 2.51
N ASP A 704 -23.02 -71.48 1.92
CA ASP A 704 -22.69 -71.64 0.47
C ASP A 704 -22.97 -70.47 -0.52
N SER A 705 -22.41 -70.34 -1.75
CA SER A 705 -21.19 -70.85 -2.47
C SER A 705 -21.05 -70.09 -3.84
N SER A 706 -20.07 -70.26 -4.75
CA SER A 706 -18.58 -70.29 -4.70
C SER A 706 -17.94 -70.21 -6.14
N ALA A 707 -16.60 -70.25 -6.23
CA ALA A 707 -15.74 -70.73 -7.37
C ALA A 707 -15.22 -69.79 -8.51
N THR A 708 -13.99 -70.13 -8.99
CA THR A 708 -13.19 -69.59 -10.15
C THR A 708 -12.62 -68.16 -9.98
N CYS A 709 -11.42 -67.74 -10.40
CA CYS A 709 -10.18 -68.30 -11.05
C CYS A 709 -9.01 -67.25 -10.87
N ARG A 710 -7.70 -67.34 -11.22
CA ARG A 710 -6.75 -68.33 -11.83
C ARG A 710 -5.27 -67.91 -11.53
N ASP A 711 -4.26 -68.65 -12.02
CA ASP A 711 -2.81 -68.56 -11.67
C ASP A 711 -1.86 -67.70 -12.55
N GLY A 712 -0.66 -67.40 -12.00
CA GLY A 712 0.62 -67.08 -12.69
C GLY A 712 1.57 -66.23 -11.81
N ARG A 713 2.75 -66.65 -11.28
CA ARG A 713 4.03 -67.19 -11.85
C ARG A 713 4.78 -66.19 -12.77
N VAL A 714 6.12 -65.99 -12.71
CA VAL A 714 7.21 -66.65 -11.95
C VAL A 714 8.49 -65.77 -11.82
N SER A 715 9.45 -66.22 -11.00
CA SER A 715 10.82 -65.70 -10.70
C SER A 715 11.83 -65.87 -11.89
N THR A 716 13.17 -65.72 -11.82
CA THR A 716 14.20 -66.03 -10.78
C THR A 716 15.22 -64.89 -10.50
N SER A 717 16.53 -65.17 -10.43
CA SER A 717 17.49 -64.45 -9.55
C SER A 717 18.97 -64.89 -9.73
N SER A 718 19.88 -64.32 -8.91
CA SER A 718 21.22 -64.86 -8.53
C SER A 718 22.35 -64.64 -9.58
N PRO A 719 23.65 -65.01 -9.35
CA PRO A 719 24.27 -65.70 -8.18
C PRO A 719 25.72 -65.32 -7.68
N ILE A 720 25.95 -65.51 -6.35
CA ILE A 720 27.19 -66.11 -5.69
C ILE A 720 28.50 -65.25 -5.75
N ALA A 721 29.59 -65.33 -4.93
CA ALA A 721 30.23 -66.28 -3.97
C ALA A 721 31.07 -65.53 -2.86
N THR A 722 31.98 -66.10 -2.02
CA THR A 722 31.97 -67.18 -0.97
C THR A 722 33.27 -67.15 -0.11
N SER A 723 33.21 -67.52 1.19
CA SER A 723 34.32 -67.97 2.12
C SER A 723 35.48 -67.01 2.46
N SER A 724 36.20 -67.07 3.61
CA SER A 724 36.24 -67.94 4.82
C SER A 724 36.88 -67.13 6.02
N ILE A 725 36.48 -67.22 7.31
CA ILE A 725 36.54 -68.33 8.31
C ILE A 725 38.02 -68.67 8.64
N MET A 726 38.59 -68.68 9.87
CA MET A 726 38.17 -68.77 11.31
C MET A 726 39.29 -68.10 12.22
N HIS A 727 39.37 -67.98 13.57
CA HIS A 727 38.55 -68.19 14.79
C HIS A 727 39.19 -67.45 16.03
N GLY A 728 38.71 -67.65 17.29
CA GLY A 728 39.43 -67.33 18.55
C GLY A 728 38.61 -66.68 19.69
N SER A 729 38.19 -67.44 20.71
CA SER A 729 37.30 -67.02 21.85
C SER A 729 37.99 -67.30 23.23
N PRO A 730 37.37 -67.14 24.44
CA PRO A 730 36.05 -66.65 24.90
C PRO A 730 36.18 -65.33 25.72
N GLN A 731 35.32 -64.81 26.64
CA GLN A 731 34.12 -65.21 27.45
C GLN A 731 33.04 -64.09 27.41
N SER A 732 31.80 -64.15 27.94
CA SER A 732 31.14 -64.81 29.12
C SER A 732 31.37 -64.04 30.45
N ASP A 733 30.37 -63.60 31.24
CA ASP A 733 28.88 -63.65 31.20
C ASP A 733 28.31 -62.28 31.74
N ASP A 734 27.01 -61.96 31.91
CA ASP A 734 25.73 -62.72 31.86
C ASP A 734 24.51 -61.79 31.56
N SER A 735 23.33 -62.41 31.35
CA SER A 735 21.91 -62.03 31.61
C SER A 735 21.46 -60.56 31.90
N SER A 736 20.22 -60.13 31.57
CA SER A 736 19.16 -60.64 30.67
C SER A 736 18.04 -59.60 30.39
N GLN A 737 17.30 -59.84 29.30
CA GLN A 737 15.89 -59.55 28.99
C GLN A 737 15.05 -58.51 29.78
N HIS A 738 14.40 -57.62 29.00
CA HIS A 738 12.94 -57.36 28.92
C HIS A 738 12.06 -57.34 30.19
N SER A 739 11.09 -56.43 30.37
CA SER A 739 10.61 -55.23 29.63
C SER A 739 9.65 -54.48 30.56
N ASP A 740 9.38 -53.17 30.37
CA ASP A 740 8.03 -52.69 30.02
C ASP A 740 7.97 -51.17 29.68
N SER A 741 6.78 -50.68 29.32
CA SER A 741 6.52 -49.32 28.80
C SER A 741 5.82 -48.41 29.81
N GLY A 742 6.23 -47.15 29.92
CA GLY A 742 5.56 -46.14 30.75
C GLY A 742 5.82 -44.70 30.30
N ILE A 743 4.75 -43.94 30.01
CA ILE A 743 4.82 -42.54 29.56
C ILE A 743 4.63 -41.61 30.75
N LEU A 744 5.61 -40.77 31.07
CA LEU A 744 5.43 -39.52 31.82
C LEU A 744 6.40 -38.44 31.35
N LEU A 745 5.88 -37.23 31.13
CA LEU A 745 6.65 -35.99 31.02
C LEU A 745 6.39 -35.16 32.28
N ARG A 746 7.43 -34.87 33.08
CA ARG A 746 7.45 -33.72 34.01
C ARG A 746 8.87 -33.26 34.32
N GLU A 747 9.11 -31.99 33.98
CA GLU A 747 9.83 -30.94 34.73
C GLU A 747 10.98 -31.31 35.69
N ASN A 748 12.16 -30.77 35.35
CA ASN A 748 13.09 -30.03 36.22
C ASN A 748 13.49 -30.62 37.60
N ALA A 749 14.69 -31.20 37.66
CA ALA A 749 15.62 -30.99 38.77
C ALA A 749 17.07 -31.07 38.28
N SER A 750 17.97 -30.27 38.86
CA SER A 750 19.39 -30.22 38.50
C SER A 750 20.26 -31.11 39.40
N ASN A 751 21.18 -31.87 38.82
CA ASN A 751 22.56 -31.97 39.31
C ASN A 751 23.50 -32.57 38.26
N GLY A 752 24.80 -32.23 38.34
CA GLY A 752 25.75 -32.40 37.25
C GLY A 752 26.46 -33.76 37.17
N GLY A 753 26.98 -34.06 35.97
CA GLY A 753 27.86 -35.19 35.70
C GLY A 753 28.47 -35.07 34.30
N LEU A 754 29.76 -34.73 34.20
CA LEU A 754 30.47 -34.58 32.93
C LEU A 754 30.94 -35.95 32.40
N SER A 755 30.35 -36.42 31.30
CA SER A 755 31.11 -37.05 30.20
C SER A 755 30.28 -37.22 28.91
N TYR A 756 30.92 -36.89 27.79
CA TYR A 756 30.57 -37.13 26.40
C TYR A 756 29.40 -38.09 26.08
N THR A 757 28.35 -37.55 25.47
CA THR A 757 27.43 -38.32 24.61
C THR A 757 27.44 -37.74 23.20
N ARG A 758 27.47 -38.62 22.19
CA ARG A 758 27.47 -38.27 20.77
C ARG A 758 26.06 -37.86 20.35
N SER A 759 25.88 -36.63 19.89
CA SER A 759 24.57 -36.08 19.56
C SER A 759 23.85 -36.89 18.46
N ARG A 760 22.57 -37.20 18.71
CA ARG A 760 21.57 -37.32 17.65
C ARG A 760 20.82 -35.99 17.57
N PRO A 761 20.51 -35.45 16.38
CA PRO A 761 20.35 -34.00 16.25
C PRO A 761 18.97 -33.50 16.70
N ALA A 762 18.93 -32.24 17.18
CA ALA A 762 17.68 -31.58 17.57
C ALA A 762 16.78 -31.22 16.37
N ASP A 763 17.35 -31.20 15.16
CA ASP A 763 16.78 -30.56 13.97
C ASP A 763 15.52 -31.27 13.47
N SER A 764 15.44 -32.59 13.66
CA SER A 764 14.26 -33.40 13.33
C SER A 764 12.98 -32.92 14.05
N VAL A 765 13.12 -32.36 15.26
CA VAL A 765 12.01 -31.78 16.02
C VAL A 765 11.47 -30.51 15.34
N ILE A 766 12.34 -29.73 14.69
CA ILE A 766 11.95 -28.46 14.06
C ILE A 766 11.31 -28.71 12.69
N TYR A 767 11.79 -29.68 11.91
CA TYR A 767 11.12 -30.11 10.67
C TYR A 767 9.74 -30.73 10.93
N SER A 768 9.55 -31.49 12.01
CA SER A 768 8.25 -32.04 12.39
C SER A 768 7.30 -30.99 12.99
N GLN A 769 7.81 -30.04 13.77
CA GLN A 769 7.03 -28.88 14.24
C GLN A 769 6.61 -27.97 13.07
N TYR A 770 7.48 -27.77 12.07
CA TYR A 770 7.16 -27.10 10.81
C TYR A 770 5.96 -27.77 10.11
N ILE A 771 6.03 -29.09 9.93
CA ILE A 771 4.97 -29.89 9.28
C ILE A 771 3.63 -29.72 10.00
N SER A 772 3.63 -29.83 11.33
CA SER A 772 2.43 -29.63 12.15
C SER A 772 1.87 -28.20 12.01
N THR A 773 2.75 -27.20 12.04
CA THR A 773 2.40 -25.79 11.91
C THR A 773 1.80 -25.49 10.54
N MET A 774 2.41 -25.93 9.44
CA MET A 774 1.88 -25.67 8.09
C MET A 774 0.57 -26.42 7.82
N CYS A 775 0.32 -27.56 8.49
CA CYS A 775 -1.00 -28.20 8.50
C CYS A 775 -2.08 -27.40 9.25
N SER A 776 -1.69 -26.57 10.23
CA SER A 776 -2.57 -25.59 10.87
C SER A 776 -2.79 -24.37 9.96
N VAL A 777 -1.72 -23.81 9.38
CA VAL A 777 -1.77 -22.68 8.42
C VAL A 777 -2.65 -23.03 7.22
N ALA A 778 -2.59 -24.26 6.68
CA ALA A 778 -3.48 -24.72 5.60
C ALA A 778 -4.98 -24.77 5.96
N LYS A 779 -5.30 -24.69 7.26
CA LYS A 779 -6.65 -24.65 7.89
C LYS A 779 -6.90 -23.35 8.66
N ASP A 780 -6.20 -22.29 8.29
CA ASP A 780 -6.37 -20.93 8.83
C ASP A 780 -7.76 -20.36 8.46
N PRO A 781 -8.43 -19.61 9.36
CA PRO A 781 -9.75 -19.03 9.07
C PRO A 781 -9.72 -17.88 8.05
N TYR A 782 -8.56 -17.30 7.73
CA TYR A 782 -8.37 -16.28 6.72
C TYR A 782 -7.97 -16.90 5.36
N PRO A 783 -8.78 -16.76 4.28
CA PRO A 783 -8.62 -17.56 3.06
C PRO A 783 -7.26 -17.46 2.34
N ARG A 784 -6.57 -16.31 2.41
CA ARG A 784 -5.25 -16.12 1.78
C ARG A 784 -4.17 -16.95 2.47
N ILE A 785 -4.09 -16.88 3.80
CA ILE A 785 -3.12 -17.65 4.60
C ILE A 785 -3.34 -19.14 4.41
N ALA A 786 -4.61 -19.58 4.44
CA ALA A 786 -4.99 -20.96 4.16
C ALA A 786 -4.52 -21.45 2.78
N THR A 787 -4.48 -20.56 1.78
CA THR A 787 -4.02 -20.88 0.43
C THR A 787 -2.49 -20.94 0.33
N ILE A 788 -1.77 -20.03 1.03
CA ILE A 788 -0.31 -20.07 1.13
C ILE A 788 0.14 -21.37 1.83
N GLY A 789 -0.47 -21.73 2.96
CA GLY A 789 -0.15 -22.96 3.68
C GLY A 789 -0.39 -24.24 2.85
N ARG A 790 -1.47 -24.28 2.07
CA ARG A 790 -1.71 -25.36 1.10
C ARG A 790 -0.63 -25.42 0.02
N ARG A 791 -0.22 -24.27 -0.55
CA ARG A 791 0.83 -24.20 -1.58
C ARG A 791 2.20 -24.68 -1.06
N ALA A 792 2.57 -24.29 0.15
CA ALA A 792 3.79 -24.73 0.81
C ALA A 792 3.83 -26.26 0.99
N LEU A 793 2.72 -26.87 1.44
CA LEU A 793 2.61 -28.32 1.57
C LEU A 793 2.72 -29.05 0.21
N SER A 794 2.15 -28.50 -0.87
CA SER A 794 2.34 -29.07 -2.22
C SER A 794 3.78 -28.95 -2.74
N LEU A 795 4.51 -27.86 -2.44
CA LEU A 795 5.92 -27.71 -2.83
C LEU A 795 6.86 -28.72 -2.14
N ILE A 796 6.45 -29.23 -0.97
CA ILE A 796 7.12 -30.34 -0.25
C ILE A 796 6.68 -31.71 -0.80
N GLY A 797 5.60 -31.78 -1.59
CA GLY A 797 5.08 -33.01 -2.21
C GLY A 797 3.95 -33.70 -1.43
N VAL A 798 3.30 -33.01 -0.49
CA VAL A 798 2.28 -33.58 0.42
C VAL A 798 0.87 -33.53 -0.20
N GLU A 799 0.68 -34.06 -1.40
CA GLU A 799 -0.53 -33.81 -2.20
C GLU A 799 -1.78 -34.63 -1.79
N GLN A 800 -1.66 -35.75 -1.08
CA GLN A 800 -2.80 -36.68 -0.90
C GLN A 800 -3.78 -36.39 0.25
N VAL A 801 -3.54 -35.38 1.09
CA VAL A 801 -4.34 -35.18 2.33
C VAL A 801 -5.33 -34.00 2.25
N VAL A 802 -5.12 -33.03 1.37
CA VAL A 802 -5.98 -31.83 1.28
C VAL A 802 -7.18 -32.02 0.32
N MET A 803 -7.07 -32.89 -0.69
CA MET A 803 -8.10 -33.03 -1.74
C MET A 803 -9.23 -34.05 -1.46
N LYS A 804 -9.28 -34.72 -0.30
CA LYS A 804 -10.42 -35.56 0.09
C LYS A 804 -11.62 -34.73 0.58
N ASN A 805 -12.17 -33.88 -0.30
CA ASN A 805 -13.45 -33.20 -0.05
C ASN A 805 -14.27 -32.90 -1.33
N SER A 806 -14.20 -33.77 -2.35
CA SER A 806 -15.17 -33.76 -3.47
C SER A 806 -15.24 -35.10 -4.23
N ARG A 807 -16.05 -36.04 -3.74
CA ARG A 807 -16.63 -37.14 -4.56
C ARG A 807 -18.08 -37.40 -4.13
N PHE A 808 -19.01 -36.67 -4.74
CA PHE A 808 -20.41 -37.06 -4.75
C PHE A 808 -20.59 -38.25 -5.71
N ASN A 809 -21.39 -39.24 -5.31
CA ASN A 809 -21.79 -40.33 -6.20
C ASN A 809 -22.78 -39.79 -7.25
N SER A 810 -22.37 -39.76 -8.53
CA SER A 810 -23.29 -39.56 -9.64
C SER A 810 -23.96 -40.88 -10.03
N GLY A 811 -24.93 -41.32 -9.24
CA GLY A 811 -25.94 -42.30 -9.67
C GLY A 811 -27.12 -41.54 -10.27
N GLY A 812 -27.28 -41.57 -11.60
CA GLY A 812 -28.27 -40.74 -12.30
C GLY A 812 -29.45 -41.52 -12.86
N ALA A 813 -30.64 -40.92 -12.84
CA ALA A 813 -31.77 -41.27 -13.71
C ALA A 813 -32.83 -40.14 -13.73
N HIS A 814 -32.85 -39.31 -14.78
CA HIS A 814 -33.97 -39.14 -15.73
C HIS A 814 -33.83 -37.88 -16.60
N GLN A 815 -34.53 -37.89 -17.74
CA GLN A 815 -34.53 -36.84 -18.75
C GLN A 815 -35.68 -35.84 -18.53
N GLY A 816 -35.49 -34.60 -18.98
CA GLY A 816 -36.51 -33.56 -19.07
C GLY A 816 -35.98 -32.42 -19.95
N GLU A 817 -36.78 -31.98 -20.93
CA GLU A 817 -36.28 -31.19 -22.07
C GLU A 817 -36.46 -29.67 -21.96
N THR A 818 -35.86 -28.97 -22.94
CA THR A 818 -36.21 -27.65 -23.50
C THR A 818 -35.79 -26.32 -22.84
N SER A 819 -35.18 -25.53 -23.72
CA SER A 819 -35.35 -24.07 -23.92
C SER A 819 -34.41 -23.06 -23.25
N ALA A 820 -34.00 -22.11 -24.09
CA ALA A 820 -33.36 -20.81 -23.85
C ALA A 820 -33.50 -19.99 -25.17
N PRO A 821 -33.26 -18.67 -25.22
CA PRO A 821 -33.14 -17.68 -24.14
C PRO A 821 -34.41 -16.75 -24.19
N PRO A 822 -34.41 -15.39 -24.10
CA PRO A 822 -33.45 -14.42 -24.62
C PRO A 822 -32.85 -13.44 -23.58
N SER A 823 -31.91 -12.62 -24.05
CA SER A 823 -31.34 -11.48 -23.34
C SER A 823 -32.27 -10.26 -23.35
N ASN A 824 -31.96 -9.25 -22.52
CA ASN A 824 -32.29 -7.86 -22.85
C ASN A 824 -31.28 -6.88 -22.22
N PHE A 825 -30.84 -5.89 -23.00
CA PHE A 825 -30.04 -4.76 -22.53
C PHE A 825 -30.95 -3.64 -22.03
N GLY A 826 -30.54 -2.92 -20.98
CA GLY A 826 -31.25 -1.75 -20.46
C GLY A 826 -30.29 -0.58 -20.21
N MET A 827 -30.33 0.44 -21.07
CA MET A 827 -29.46 1.61 -20.99
C MET A 827 -30.24 2.84 -20.51
N ALA A 828 -30.00 3.29 -19.29
CA ALA A 828 -30.51 4.54 -18.72
C ALA A 828 -29.73 4.88 -17.43
N ARG A 829 -29.53 6.15 -17.02
CA ARG A 829 -29.34 7.44 -17.72
C ARG A 829 -28.77 8.41 -16.66
N SER A 830 -28.18 9.54 -17.05
CA SER A 830 -27.62 10.50 -16.08
C SER A 830 -28.63 11.59 -15.68
N SER A 831 -28.74 11.85 -14.38
CA SER A 831 -29.28 13.05 -13.72
C SER A 831 -28.92 12.93 -12.23
N SER A 832 -28.09 13.74 -11.56
CA SER A 832 -27.67 15.14 -11.74
C SER A 832 -28.76 16.17 -11.39
N TRP A 833 -28.67 16.76 -10.18
CA TRP A 833 -28.44 18.22 -9.95
C TRP A 833 -28.73 18.65 -8.49
N PHE A 834 -27.86 19.53 -7.98
CA PHE A 834 -28.04 20.51 -6.88
C PHE A 834 -28.40 19.95 -5.48
N ASP A 835 -27.73 20.37 -4.42
CA ASP A 835 -27.86 21.74 -3.90
C ASP A 835 -26.55 22.39 -3.39
N MET A 836 -26.60 23.69 -3.09
CA MET A 836 -25.50 24.45 -2.46
C MET A 836 -25.87 24.89 -1.04
N ASN A 837 -24.88 24.92 -0.14
CA ASN A 837 -24.71 26.08 0.74
C ASN A 837 -23.26 26.22 1.24
N SER A 838 -22.80 27.46 1.35
CA SER A 838 -21.42 27.82 1.70
C SER A 838 -21.33 28.39 3.12
N GLY A 839 -20.50 27.79 3.98
CA GLY A 839 -20.15 28.33 5.30
C GLY A 839 -18.69 28.77 5.34
N ASN A 840 -18.43 30.07 5.47
CA ASN A 840 -17.07 30.60 5.62
C ASN A 840 -16.64 30.59 7.10
N PHE A 841 -15.50 29.96 7.42
CA PHE A 841 -14.66 30.38 8.55
C PHE A 841 -13.18 30.27 8.19
N SER A 842 -12.43 31.34 8.45
CA SER A 842 -10.98 31.41 8.23
C SER A 842 -10.24 31.31 9.57
N ILE A 843 -9.28 30.38 9.69
CA ILE A 843 -8.37 30.31 10.84
C ILE A 843 -6.93 30.38 10.35
N ALA A 844 -6.12 31.25 10.97
CA ALA A 844 -4.73 31.48 10.61
C ALA A 844 -3.79 30.53 11.38
N PHE A 845 -2.71 30.10 10.71
CA PHE A 845 -1.76 29.14 11.26
C PHE A 845 -0.92 29.74 12.42
N ARG A 846 -0.77 28.96 13.50
CA ARG A 846 0.35 29.05 14.45
C ARG A 846 0.84 27.64 14.75
N THR A 847 2.15 27.49 14.92
CA THR A 847 2.78 26.24 15.33
C THR A 847 2.42 25.87 16.79
N PRO A 848 1.87 24.68 17.06
CA PRO A 848 1.69 24.18 18.42
C PRO A 848 3.00 23.59 18.97
N PRO A 849 3.37 23.85 20.24
CA PRO A 849 4.45 23.13 20.92
C PRO A 849 3.97 21.76 21.42
N VAL A 850 4.89 20.81 21.56
CA VAL A 850 4.62 19.47 22.14
C VAL A 850 4.35 19.58 23.64
N SER A 851 3.30 18.94 24.14
CA SER A 851 3.04 18.68 25.56
C SER A 851 2.10 17.48 25.71
N PRO A 852 2.30 16.60 26.72
CA PRO A 852 1.55 15.34 26.83
C PRO A 852 0.14 15.54 27.41
N PRO A 853 -0.89 14.85 26.90
CA PRO A 853 -2.22 14.85 27.52
C PRO A 853 -2.25 13.96 28.77
N GLN A 854 -2.75 14.48 29.88
CA GLN A 854 -3.09 13.69 31.07
C GLN A 854 -4.60 13.40 31.14
N HIS A 855 -4.91 12.14 31.40
CA HIS A 855 -6.19 11.58 31.87
C HIS A 855 -7.49 11.78 31.05
N ASP A 856 -7.83 10.68 30.36
CA ASP A 856 -9.13 10.00 30.47
C ASP A 856 -10.43 10.81 30.33
N TYR A 857 -11.05 10.75 29.15
CA TYR A 857 -12.35 10.05 28.99
C TYR A 857 -12.50 9.50 27.56
N LEU A 858 -12.94 8.24 27.42
CA LEU A 858 -13.41 7.56 26.20
C LEU A 858 -12.64 7.81 24.88
N THR A 859 -11.37 7.41 24.84
CA THR A 859 -10.49 7.56 23.66
C THR A 859 -10.94 6.77 22.41
N GLY A 860 -11.26 7.52 21.35
CA GLY A 860 -10.94 7.17 19.95
C GLY A 860 -11.80 6.12 19.23
N LEU A 861 -11.61 6.08 17.91
CA LEU A 861 -12.12 5.07 16.99
C LEU A 861 -11.12 3.90 16.96
N ARG A 862 -11.48 2.76 17.59
CA ARG A 862 -10.56 1.62 17.74
C ARG A 862 -10.29 0.95 16.40
N ARG A 863 -9.07 1.11 15.89
CA ARG A 863 -8.64 0.49 14.63
C ARG A 863 -7.99 -0.87 14.89
N VAL A 864 -8.67 -1.93 14.46
CA VAL A 864 -7.98 -3.18 14.13
C VAL A 864 -7.16 -2.91 12.85
N CYS A 865 -5.83 -3.02 12.90
CA CYS A 865 -4.94 -2.69 11.77
C CYS A 865 -5.34 -3.38 10.46
N SER A 866 -5.81 -4.63 10.55
CA SER A 866 -6.37 -5.39 9.42
C SER A 866 -7.52 -4.70 8.64
N MET A 867 -8.15 -3.63 9.16
CA MET A 867 -9.10 -2.81 8.39
C MET A 867 -8.47 -2.05 7.23
N GLU A 868 -7.20 -1.67 7.32
CA GLU A 868 -6.48 -0.99 6.22
C GLU A 868 -5.90 -1.98 5.20
N PHE A 869 -5.93 -3.27 5.50
CA PHE A 869 -5.54 -4.34 4.59
C PHE A 869 -6.69 -4.69 3.63
N LYS A 870 -6.89 -3.85 2.60
CA LYS A 870 -7.88 -4.14 1.53
C LYS A 870 -7.55 -5.47 0.83
N PRO A 871 -8.35 -6.54 0.98
CA PRO A 871 -8.19 -7.70 0.11
C PRO A 871 -8.46 -7.26 -1.33
N HIS A 872 -7.53 -7.55 -2.24
CA HIS A 872 -7.80 -7.39 -3.66
C HIS A 872 -9.02 -8.27 -4.01
N PRO A 873 -10.03 -7.74 -4.73
CA PRO A 873 -11.17 -8.54 -5.11
C PRO A 873 -10.69 -9.66 -6.05
N MET A 874 -11.06 -10.90 -5.75
CA MET A 874 -10.71 -12.11 -6.51
C MET A 874 -11.30 -12.17 -7.95
N ASN A 875 -11.63 -11.03 -8.55
CA ASN A 875 -12.22 -10.84 -9.88
C ASN A 875 -11.87 -9.46 -10.46
N SER A 876 -10.57 -9.14 -10.54
CA SER A 876 -10.06 -8.09 -11.44
C SER A 876 -8.95 -8.69 -12.30
N PRO A 877 -9.02 -8.63 -13.64
CA PRO A 877 -7.94 -9.12 -14.48
C PRO A 877 -6.68 -8.28 -14.25
N GLU A 878 -5.57 -8.95 -14.01
CA GLU A 878 -4.27 -8.29 -13.80
C GLU A 878 -3.76 -7.64 -15.09
N GLY A 879 -2.95 -6.60 -14.96
CA GLY A 879 -2.46 -5.82 -16.09
C GLY A 879 -1.48 -6.62 -16.95
N LEU A 880 -1.93 -7.03 -18.14
CA LEU A 880 -1.17 -7.80 -19.13
C LEU A 880 0.30 -7.35 -19.30
N ALA A 881 1.21 -8.18 -18.78
CA ALA A 881 2.59 -8.30 -19.23
C ALA A 881 2.97 -9.77 -19.53
N ASP A 882 1.97 -10.63 -19.76
CA ASP A 882 2.14 -12.07 -19.96
C ASP A 882 1.94 -12.47 -21.43
N ARG A 883 2.61 -13.55 -21.86
CA ARG A 883 2.77 -13.91 -23.28
C ARG A 883 1.64 -14.79 -23.78
N LEU A 884 0.90 -14.30 -24.78
CA LEU A 884 -0.13 -15.06 -25.50
C LEU A 884 0.44 -16.33 -26.16
N ILE A 885 0.13 -17.51 -25.60
CA ILE A 885 0.23 -18.81 -26.28
C ILE A 885 -1.09 -19.57 -26.09
N SER A 886 -1.45 -20.36 -27.10
CA SER A 886 -2.73 -21.09 -27.24
C SER A 886 -3.04 -22.02 -26.06
N ALA A 887 -4.34 -22.24 -25.83
CA ALA A 887 -4.85 -23.24 -24.89
C ALA A 887 -4.29 -24.64 -25.21
N ALA A 888 -3.57 -25.19 -24.23
CA ALA A 888 -3.14 -26.58 -24.11
C ALA A 888 -3.12 -26.92 -22.61
N ALA A 889 -2.98 -28.21 -22.24
CA ALA A 889 -3.00 -28.62 -20.84
C ALA A 889 -1.84 -27.99 -20.03
N PRO A 890 -2.05 -27.64 -18.74
CA PRO A 890 -1.04 -26.96 -17.94
C PRO A 890 0.21 -27.82 -17.79
N SER A 891 1.37 -27.22 -18.05
CA SER A 891 2.68 -27.86 -17.85
C SER A 891 3.19 -27.60 -16.43
N ASN A 892 4.09 -28.45 -15.93
CA ASN A 892 4.59 -28.41 -14.54
C ASN A 892 5.29 -27.10 -14.11
N ALA A 893 5.48 -26.12 -15.01
CA ALA A 893 6.10 -24.84 -14.70
C ALA A 893 5.24 -23.93 -13.79
N GLU A 894 3.91 -23.95 -13.92
CA GLU A 894 3.01 -23.04 -13.17
C GLU A 894 2.99 -23.31 -11.65
N LEU A 895 3.42 -24.52 -11.23
CA LEU A 895 3.46 -24.91 -9.83
C LEU A 895 4.50 -24.10 -9.02
N ILE A 896 5.59 -23.65 -9.67
CA ILE A 896 6.81 -23.11 -9.02
C ILE A 896 6.83 -21.57 -9.02
N ILE A 897 5.76 -20.94 -8.53
CA ILE A 897 5.75 -19.49 -8.22
C ILE A 897 5.66 -19.34 -6.70
N LEU A 898 6.64 -18.66 -6.09
CA LEU A 898 6.63 -18.36 -4.66
C LEU A 898 5.46 -17.42 -4.29
N PRO A 899 4.79 -17.62 -3.15
CA PRO A 899 3.84 -16.65 -2.63
C PRO A 899 4.58 -15.36 -2.26
N GLN A 900 4.24 -14.24 -2.92
CA GLN A 900 4.91 -12.96 -2.70
C GLN A 900 4.44 -12.28 -1.41
N SER A 901 5.40 -11.63 -0.73
CA SER A 901 5.17 -10.72 0.38
C SER A 901 4.29 -9.53 -0.04
N THR A 902 3.53 -8.99 0.91
CA THR A 902 2.72 -7.78 0.68
C THR A 902 2.97 -6.66 1.68
N ILE A 903 3.58 -6.92 2.84
CA ILE A 903 3.86 -5.87 3.84
C ILE A 903 4.62 -4.68 3.24
N TYR A 904 5.67 -4.91 2.45
CA TYR A 904 6.47 -3.85 1.82
C TYR A 904 5.63 -2.95 0.90
N ASN A 905 5.00 -3.50 -0.15
CA ASN A 905 4.25 -2.71 -1.14
C ASN A 905 2.97 -2.07 -0.53
N TRP A 906 2.36 -2.69 0.49
CA TRP A 906 1.26 -2.06 1.24
C TRP A 906 1.77 -0.87 2.07
N SER A 907 2.93 -1.01 2.73
CA SER A 907 3.56 0.06 3.51
C SER A 907 3.95 1.27 2.64
N CYS A 908 4.46 1.05 1.41
CA CYS A 908 4.69 2.14 0.44
C CYS A 908 3.43 3.00 0.17
N GLY A 909 2.24 2.42 0.38
CA GLY A 909 0.94 3.09 0.30
C GLY A 909 0.63 4.06 1.44
N HIS A 910 1.55 4.27 2.39
CA HIS A 910 1.52 5.35 3.38
C HIS A 910 1.99 6.68 2.76
N PHE A 911 3.24 6.74 2.27
CA PHE A 911 3.87 7.98 1.80
C PHE A 911 3.25 8.60 0.54
N SER A 912 2.56 7.79 -0.27
CA SER A 912 1.83 8.24 -1.47
C SER A 912 0.47 8.91 -1.16
N ARG A 913 0.03 8.91 0.10
CA ARG A 913 -1.10 9.73 0.61
C ARG A 913 -0.59 11.10 1.10
N PRO A 914 -1.44 12.12 1.24
CA PRO A 914 -1.10 13.34 1.97
C PRO A 914 -0.68 13.04 3.43
N LEU A 915 0.23 13.86 3.95
CA LEU A 915 0.81 13.77 5.29
C LEU A 915 0.71 15.11 6.05
N LEU A 916 0.52 16.23 5.35
CA LEU A 916 0.50 17.59 5.90
C LEU A 916 -0.92 18.14 6.08
N SER A 917 -1.91 17.54 5.42
CA SER A 917 -3.33 17.88 5.61
C SER A 917 -3.90 17.17 6.83
N GLY A 918 -4.81 17.85 7.55
CA GLY A 918 -5.74 17.17 8.44
C GLY A 918 -6.56 16.12 7.67
N SER A 919 -7.09 15.13 8.38
CA SER A 919 -8.02 14.16 7.76
C SER A 919 -9.45 14.67 7.90
N ASP A 920 -9.94 15.38 6.88
CA ASP A 920 -11.31 15.91 6.85
C ASP A 920 -12.37 14.79 7.04
N ASP A 921 -12.07 13.57 6.54
CA ASP A 921 -12.81 12.31 6.79
C ASP A 921 -13.12 12.06 8.30
N ASN A 922 -12.29 12.60 9.18
CA ASN A 922 -12.37 12.40 10.64
C ASN A 922 -13.45 13.29 11.26
N GLU A 923 -13.75 14.48 10.72
CA GLU A 923 -14.77 15.38 11.29
C GLU A 923 -16.18 14.82 11.11
N GLU A 924 -16.54 14.31 9.93
CA GLU A 924 -17.84 13.64 9.72
C GLU A 924 -17.93 12.34 10.56
N ALA A 925 -16.80 11.66 10.79
CA ALA A 925 -16.77 10.47 11.65
C ALA A 925 -17.04 10.82 13.13
N HIS A 926 -16.39 11.87 13.66
CA HIS A 926 -16.61 12.33 15.04
C HIS A 926 -18.03 12.87 15.25
N ALA A 927 -18.57 13.67 14.32
CA ALA A 927 -19.93 14.20 14.43
C ALA A 927 -21.00 13.10 14.49
N ARG A 928 -20.88 12.06 13.65
CA ARG A 928 -21.79 10.89 13.67
C ARG A 928 -21.63 10.03 14.92
N ARG A 929 -20.44 10.04 15.55
CA ARG A 929 -20.20 9.37 16.83
C ARG A 929 -20.86 10.14 17.97
N GLU A 930 -20.66 11.45 18.04
CA GLU A 930 -21.25 12.34 19.07
C GLU A 930 -22.79 12.27 19.06
N GLU A 931 -23.40 12.31 17.86
CA GLU A 931 -24.84 12.09 17.66
C GLU A 931 -25.31 10.78 18.33
N ARG A 932 -24.58 9.69 18.13
CA ARG A 932 -24.92 8.36 18.65
C ARG A 932 -24.62 8.18 20.13
N GLU A 933 -23.58 8.83 20.65
CA GLU A 933 -23.30 8.90 22.09
C GLU A 933 -24.45 9.63 22.81
N GLN A 934 -24.94 10.75 22.27
CA GLN A 934 -26.12 11.44 22.79
C GLN A 934 -27.39 10.57 22.72
N ILE A 935 -27.68 9.94 21.57
CA ILE A 935 -28.81 9.01 21.43
C ILE A 935 -28.71 7.85 22.43
N ALA A 936 -27.51 7.29 22.65
CA ALA A 936 -27.29 6.23 23.61
C ALA A 936 -27.58 6.69 25.05
N LEU A 937 -27.08 7.86 25.47
CA LEU A 937 -27.31 8.42 26.81
C LEU A 937 -28.81 8.66 27.08
N ASP A 938 -29.53 9.27 26.14
CA ASP A 938 -30.98 9.48 26.25
C ASP A 938 -31.75 8.16 26.34
N CYS A 939 -31.32 7.15 25.60
CA CYS A 939 -31.93 5.82 25.61
C CYS A 939 -31.57 5.01 26.87
N ILE A 940 -30.37 5.16 27.43
CA ILE A 940 -29.98 4.58 28.74
C ILE A 940 -30.89 5.14 29.83
N ALA A 941 -31.10 6.46 29.86
CA ALA A 941 -31.98 7.12 30.84
C ALA A 941 -33.46 6.71 30.70
N LYS A 942 -33.93 6.40 29.49
CA LYS A 942 -35.26 5.82 29.24
C LYS A 942 -35.36 4.38 29.74
N CYS A 943 -34.40 3.53 29.40
CA CYS A 943 -34.31 2.13 29.86
C CYS A 943 -34.32 2.00 31.38
N GLN A 944 -33.58 2.84 32.10
CA GLN A 944 -33.55 2.83 33.57
C GLN A 944 -34.88 3.22 34.24
N ARG A 945 -35.83 3.79 33.49
CA ARG A 945 -37.14 4.24 33.95
C ARG A 945 -38.31 3.43 33.34
N SER A 946 -38.03 2.46 32.47
CA SER A 946 -39.05 1.73 31.72
C SER A 946 -39.68 0.60 32.53
N SER A 947 -40.88 0.17 32.13
CA SER A 947 -41.65 -0.85 32.87
C SER A 947 -41.31 -2.28 32.47
N CYS A 948 -40.68 -2.47 31.30
CA CYS A 948 -40.26 -3.75 30.74
C CYS A 948 -41.37 -4.82 30.67
N LYS A 949 -42.63 -4.43 30.50
CA LYS A 949 -43.77 -5.33 30.27
C LYS A 949 -43.91 -5.64 28.78
N MET A 950 -43.26 -6.72 28.35
CA MET A 950 -42.99 -7.00 26.93
C MET A 950 -44.00 -7.98 26.32
N THR A 951 -45.25 -7.55 26.22
CA THR A 951 -46.39 -8.37 25.74
C THR A 951 -46.61 -8.27 24.23
N SER A 952 -46.16 -7.20 23.57
CA SER A 952 -46.44 -6.93 22.15
C SER A 952 -45.40 -7.57 21.24
N GLN A 953 -45.82 -8.41 20.29
CA GLN A 953 -44.95 -8.92 19.23
C GLN A 953 -44.97 -7.94 18.05
N ILE A 954 -43.90 -7.16 17.89
CA ILE A 954 -43.80 -6.15 16.81
C ILE A 954 -43.37 -6.77 15.47
N ALA A 955 -42.66 -7.90 15.49
CA ALA A 955 -42.17 -8.56 14.29
C ALA A 955 -42.09 -10.09 14.42
N SER A 956 -42.23 -10.78 13.28
CA SER A 956 -41.96 -12.21 13.13
C SER A 956 -41.30 -12.47 11.77
N TRP A 957 -40.14 -13.10 11.78
CA TRP A 957 -39.31 -13.35 10.61
C TRP A 957 -39.01 -14.85 10.48
N ASP A 958 -39.51 -15.45 9.40
CA ASP A 958 -39.04 -16.75 8.89
C ASP A 958 -37.64 -16.58 8.28
N THR A 959 -36.63 -17.06 9.01
CA THR A 959 -35.24 -16.99 8.55
C THR A 959 -34.92 -18.01 7.47
N ARG A 960 -35.73 -19.07 7.28
CA ARG A 960 -35.46 -20.23 6.40
C ARG A 960 -34.08 -20.86 6.59
N PHE A 961 -33.72 -21.12 7.85
CA PHE A 961 -32.56 -21.93 8.23
C PHE A 961 -32.97 -23.40 8.42
N ASP A 962 -32.30 -24.34 7.75
CA ASP A 962 -32.67 -25.77 7.79
C ASP A 962 -32.40 -26.42 9.17
N SER A 963 -31.50 -25.84 9.97
CA SER A 963 -31.24 -26.18 11.39
C SER A 963 -31.78 -25.13 12.38
N GLY A 964 -32.64 -24.23 11.89
CA GLY A 964 -33.26 -23.16 12.67
C GLY A 964 -32.29 -22.09 13.17
N THR A 965 -32.76 -21.23 14.08
CA THR A 965 -31.97 -20.09 14.57
C THR A 965 -31.09 -20.50 15.75
N LYS A 966 -29.77 -20.28 15.63
CA LYS A 966 -28.80 -20.51 16.69
C LYS A 966 -28.49 -19.26 17.50
N ALA A 967 -28.35 -18.11 16.83
CA ALA A 967 -28.12 -16.81 17.48
C ALA A 967 -28.92 -15.68 16.81
N ALA A 968 -29.25 -14.65 17.59
CA ALA A 968 -29.90 -13.42 17.14
C ALA A 968 -29.28 -12.19 17.84
N LEU A 969 -29.17 -11.07 17.12
CA LEU A 969 -28.50 -9.85 17.59
C LEU A 969 -29.17 -8.61 16.98
N LEU A 970 -29.56 -7.64 17.83
CA LEU A 970 -30.20 -6.39 17.42
C LEU A 970 -29.17 -5.27 17.35
N LEU A 971 -29.20 -4.45 16.29
CA LEU A 971 -28.31 -3.29 16.17
C LEU A 971 -28.80 -2.13 17.05
N PRO A 972 -27.89 -1.33 17.66
CA PRO A 972 -28.25 -0.27 18.60
C PRO A 972 -28.89 0.98 17.95
N PHE A 973 -28.46 1.35 16.73
CA PHE A 973 -28.79 2.62 16.08
C PHE A 973 -29.50 2.46 14.72
N SER A 974 -30.03 1.26 14.42
CA SER A 974 -30.81 1.00 13.20
C SER A 974 -31.81 -0.14 13.43
N PRO A 975 -32.94 -0.20 12.70
CA PRO A 975 -33.99 -1.20 12.90
C PRO A 975 -33.63 -2.55 12.26
N ILE A 976 -32.45 -3.08 12.59
CA ILE A 976 -31.88 -4.27 11.97
C ILE A 976 -31.68 -5.36 13.02
N VAL A 977 -32.05 -6.58 12.65
CA VAL A 977 -31.69 -7.82 13.35
C VAL A 977 -30.78 -8.67 12.46
N ILE A 978 -29.78 -9.27 13.08
CA ILE A 978 -28.90 -10.29 12.50
C ILE A 978 -29.31 -11.62 13.12
N ALA A 979 -29.47 -12.65 12.30
CA ALA A 979 -29.65 -14.03 12.77
C ALA A 979 -28.71 -14.98 12.05
N ALA A 980 -28.36 -16.09 12.70
CA ALA A 980 -27.54 -17.13 12.12
C ALA A 980 -27.86 -18.52 12.66
N ASP A 981 -27.57 -19.54 11.86
CA ASP A 981 -27.83 -20.95 12.13
C ASP A 981 -26.57 -21.73 12.57
N GLU A 982 -26.71 -23.04 12.76
CA GLU A 982 -25.59 -23.92 13.10
C GLU A 982 -24.61 -24.12 11.92
N ASN A 983 -25.05 -23.88 10.67
CA ASN A 983 -24.21 -23.96 9.47
C ASN A 983 -23.40 -22.67 9.21
N GLU A 984 -23.49 -21.68 10.10
CA GLU A 984 -22.91 -20.35 10.01
C GLU A 984 -23.34 -19.54 8.76
N GLN A 985 -24.58 -19.72 8.33
CA GLN A 985 -25.23 -18.80 7.41
C GLN A 985 -25.75 -17.58 8.20
N ILE A 986 -25.31 -16.39 7.82
CA ILE A 986 -25.68 -15.12 8.46
C ILE A 986 -26.70 -14.42 7.56
N ARG A 987 -27.86 -14.06 8.14
CA ARG A 987 -28.92 -13.30 7.47
C ARG A 987 -29.20 -12.01 8.25
N VAL A 988 -29.47 -10.93 7.52
CA VAL A 988 -29.67 -9.57 8.05
C VAL A 988 -31.01 -9.06 7.55
N TRP A 989 -31.88 -8.65 8.47
CA TRP A 989 -33.28 -8.28 8.20
C TRP A 989 -33.62 -6.96 8.89
N ASN A 990 -34.37 -6.11 8.20
CA ASN A 990 -34.91 -4.87 8.77
C ASN A 990 -36.30 -5.17 9.34
N TYR A 991 -36.51 -4.87 10.63
CA TYR A 991 -37.72 -5.23 11.35
C TYR A 991 -38.84 -4.17 11.30
N ASP A 992 -38.54 -2.94 10.87
CA ASP A 992 -39.55 -1.90 10.65
C ASP A 992 -40.13 -2.01 9.23
N ASP A 993 -39.26 -2.18 8.22
CA ASP A 993 -39.66 -2.36 6.81
C ASP A 993 -40.06 -3.81 6.45
N ALA A 994 -39.80 -4.77 7.35
CA ALA A 994 -39.92 -6.22 7.14
C ALA A 994 -39.08 -6.80 5.96
N LEU A 995 -38.05 -6.08 5.49
CA LEU A 995 -37.28 -6.43 4.29
C LEU A 995 -35.94 -7.16 4.59
N PRO A 996 -35.56 -8.18 3.79
CA PRO A 996 -34.24 -8.81 3.87
C PRO A 996 -33.15 -7.90 3.30
N VAL A 997 -32.21 -7.52 4.15
CA VAL A 997 -31.12 -6.58 3.85
C VAL A 997 -29.93 -7.30 3.20
N ASN A 998 -29.45 -8.38 3.82
CA ASN A 998 -28.31 -9.15 3.31
C ASN A 998 -28.36 -10.63 3.74
N SER A 999 -27.62 -11.50 3.05
CA SER A 999 -27.44 -12.90 3.40
C SER A 999 -26.11 -13.41 2.87
N PHE A 1000 -25.29 -14.02 3.74
CA PHE A 1000 -23.98 -14.58 3.40
C PHE A 1000 -23.63 -15.77 4.30
N GLN A 1001 -22.45 -16.37 4.07
CA GLN A 1001 -21.97 -17.53 4.82
C GLN A 1001 -20.61 -17.17 5.46
N ASN A 1002 -20.42 -17.47 6.74
CA ASN A 1002 -19.22 -17.06 7.48
C ASN A 1002 -17.93 -17.71 6.94
N HIS A 1003 -18.01 -18.95 6.45
CA HIS A 1003 -16.92 -19.66 5.78
C HIS A 1003 -17.45 -20.89 5.02
N LYS A 1004 -16.60 -21.53 4.21
CA LYS A 1004 -16.95 -22.69 3.35
C LYS A 1004 -16.33 -24.02 3.81
N LEU A 1005 -15.99 -24.17 5.09
CA LEU A 1005 -15.38 -25.39 5.61
C LEU A 1005 -16.45 -26.47 5.92
N SER A 1006 -15.99 -27.71 6.12
CA SER A 1006 -16.83 -28.86 6.44
C SER A 1006 -17.12 -29.00 7.93
N ASP A 1007 -16.19 -28.58 8.78
CA ASP A 1007 -16.43 -28.42 10.22
C ASP A 1007 -17.14 -27.08 10.44
N ARG A 1008 -18.22 -27.06 11.23
CA ARG A 1008 -19.12 -25.90 11.38
C ARG A 1008 -19.80 -25.90 12.74
N GLY A 1009 -20.05 -24.69 13.26
CA GLY A 1009 -20.94 -24.50 14.39
C GLY A 1009 -20.85 -23.07 14.89
N LEU A 1010 -21.97 -22.37 15.00
CA LEU A 1010 -21.95 -21.01 15.55
C LEU A 1010 -21.90 -21.04 17.09
N SER A 1011 -20.93 -20.35 17.66
CA SER A 1011 -20.82 -20.09 19.11
C SER A 1011 -21.57 -18.80 19.49
N LYS A 1012 -21.22 -17.65 18.86
CA LYS A 1012 -21.76 -16.34 19.23
C LYS A 1012 -21.70 -15.32 18.10
N LEU A 1013 -22.60 -14.34 18.14
CA LEU A 1013 -22.53 -13.09 17.37
C LEU A 1013 -22.34 -11.92 18.36
N LEU A 1014 -21.46 -10.97 18.03
CA LEU A 1014 -21.20 -9.76 18.82
C LEU A 1014 -21.00 -8.56 17.88
N LEU A 1015 -21.25 -7.34 18.38
CA LEU A 1015 -20.85 -6.10 17.70
C LEU A 1015 -19.56 -5.54 18.30
N ILE A 1016 -18.75 -4.93 17.44
CA ILE A 1016 -17.56 -4.14 17.79
C ILE A 1016 -17.76 -2.73 17.23
N ASN A 1017 -17.29 -1.71 17.94
CA ASN A 1017 -17.40 -0.29 17.58
C ASN A 1017 -18.86 0.14 17.33
N GLU A 1018 -19.75 -0.17 18.27
CA GLU A 1018 -21.21 0.12 18.17
C GLU A 1018 -21.54 1.59 17.89
N LEU A 1019 -20.74 2.53 18.42
CA LEU A 1019 -20.90 3.97 18.22
C LEU A 1019 -20.37 4.45 16.85
N ASP A 1020 -19.34 3.80 16.31
CA ASP A 1020 -18.67 4.16 15.05
C ASP A 1020 -19.22 3.29 13.88
N GLU A 1021 -18.41 2.97 12.87
CA GLU A 1021 -18.78 1.96 11.86
C GLU A 1021 -18.76 0.54 12.45
N SER A 1022 -19.92 0.11 12.97
CA SER A 1022 -20.09 -1.19 13.63
C SER A 1022 -19.60 -2.37 12.78
N LEU A 1023 -18.83 -3.25 13.40
CA LEU A 1023 -18.35 -4.52 12.83
C LEU A 1023 -19.07 -5.70 13.47
N LEU A 1024 -19.37 -6.74 12.68
CA LEU A 1024 -19.97 -7.98 13.17
C LEU A 1024 -18.89 -9.03 13.43
N LEU A 1025 -18.71 -9.42 14.69
CA LEU A 1025 -17.91 -10.58 15.07
C LEU A 1025 -18.80 -11.83 15.05
N ALA A 1026 -18.37 -12.84 14.30
CA ALA A 1026 -18.96 -14.18 14.28
C ALA A 1026 -17.93 -15.21 14.78
N ALA A 1027 -18.23 -15.86 15.91
CA ALA A 1027 -17.40 -16.88 16.53
C ALA A 1027 -17.89 -18.29 16.18
N SER A 1028 -16.99 -19.13 15.64
CA SER A 1028 -17.21 -20.56 15.42
C SER A 1028 -16.93 -21.37 16.70
N SER A 1029 -17.58 -22.53 16.83
CA SER A 1029 -17.39 -23.48 17.95
C SER A 1029 -16.00 -24.12 17.96
N ASP A 1030 -15.28 -24.15 16.84
CA ASP A 1030 -13.88 -24.59 16.76
C ASP A 1030 -12.87 -23.56 17.33
N GLY A 1031 -13.35 -22.36 17.71
CA GLY A 1031 -12.57 -21.25 18.24
C GLY A 1031 -12.10 -20.23 17.20
N ASN A 1032 -12.46 -20.39 15.93
CA ASN A 1032 -12.19 -19.36 14.92
C ASN A 1032 -13.10 -18.13 15.11
N VAL A 1033 -12.51 -16.95 15.06
CA VAL A 1033 -13.18 -15.64 15.10
C VAL A 1033 -13.08 -15.00 13.72
N ARG A 1034 -14.18 -14.43 13.23
CA ARG A 1034 -14.24 -13.70 11.95
C ARG A 1034 -14.98 -12.38 12.14
N ILE A 1035 -14.35 -11.27 11.74
CA ILE A 1035 -14.89 -9.91 11.92
C ILE A 1035 -15.26 -9.34 10.54
N TRP A 1036 -16.51 -8.88 10.40
CA TRP A 1036 -17.09 -8.44 9.13
C TRP A 1036 -17.46 -6.96 9.13
N LYS A 1037 -17.01 -6.25 8.09
CA LYS A 1037 -17.43 -4.88 7.76
C LYS A 1037 -18.49 -4.88 6.65
N ASN A 1038 -19.34 -3.86 6.61
CA ASN A 1038 -20.42 -3.67 5.63
C ASN A 1038 -21.41 -4.85 5.54
N PHE A 1039 -21.64 -5.58 6.63
CA PHE A 1039 -22.57 -6.72 6.66
C PHE A 1039 -24.04 -6.32 6.37
N THR A 1040 -24.39 -5.05 6.58
CA THR A 1040 -25.68 -4.44 6.20
C THR A 1040 -25.78 -4.05 4.72
N GLN A 1041 -24.72 -4.16 3.93
CA GLN A 1041 -24.74 -3.85 2.50
C GLN A 1041 -24.88 -5.14 1.69
N LYS A 1042 -25.94 -5.26 0.88
CA LYS A 1042 -26.24 -6.47 0.09
C LYS A 1042 -25.09 -6.84 -0.86
N GLY A 1043 -24.37 -7.92 -0.56
CA GLY A 1043 -23.17 -8.33 -1.30
C GLY A 1043 -21.94 -7.43 -1.10
N GLY A 1044 -22.01 -6.42 -0.23
CA GLY A 1044 -20.92 -5.50 0.09
C GLY A 1044 -20.05 -5.93 1.28
N GLN A 1045 -20.43 -7.02 1.96
CA GLN A 1045 -19.75 -7.50 3.17
C GLN A 1045 -18.29 -7.91 2.90
N LYS A 1046 -17.39 -7.55 3.81
CA LYS A 1046 -15.95 -7.82 3.73
C LYS A 1046 -15.43 -8.38 5.04
N LEU A 1047 -14.63 -9.44 4.95
CA LEU A 1047 -13.87 -9.96 6.09
C LEU A 1047 -12.73 -8.98 6.39
N VAL A 1048 -12.68 -8.47 7.61
CA VAL A 1048 -11.63 -7.56 8.12
C VAL A 1048 -10.45 -8.37 8.61
N THR A 1049 -10.67 -9.17 9.66
CA THR A 1049 -9.67 -10.06 10.26
C THR A 1049 -10.31 -11.40 10.58
N ALA A 1050 -9.49 -12.45 10.64
CA ALA A 1050 -9.89 -13.77 11.09
C ALA A 1050 -8.72 -14.51 11.73
N PHE A 1051 -8.92 -15.07 12.92
CA PHE A 1051 -7.88 -15.74 13.70
C PHE A 1051 -8.46 -16.86 14.57
N SER A 1052 -7.59 -17.77 15.01
CA SER A 1052 -7.94 -18.88 15.91
C SER A 1052 -7.78 -18.40 17.35
N SER A 1053 -8.88 -18.00 18.01
CA SER A 1053 -8.85 -17.51 19.41
C SER A 1053 -8.41 -18.57 20.43
N VAL A 1054 -8.31 -19.83 19.98
CA VAL A 1054 -7.84 -21.00 20.73
C VAL A 1054 -6.68 -21.63 19.96
N GLN A 1055 -5.61 -21.99 20.68
CA GLN A 1055 -4.40 -22.58 20.13
C GLN A 1055 -4.31 -24.10 20.44
N GLY A 1056 -3.49 -24.82 19.69
CA GLY A 1056 -3.22 -26.25 19.89
C GLY A 1056 -4.14 -27.22 19.12
N HIS A 1057 -4.00 -28.52 19.39
CA HIS A 1057 -4.65 -29.57 18.61
C HIS A 1057 -6.18 -29.47 18.67
N ARG A 1058 -6.82 -29.35 17.49
CA ARG A 1058 -8.28 -29.28 17.34
C ARG A 1058 -8.87 -30.68 17.43
N ALA A 1059 -9.50 -31.00 18.57
CA ALA A 1059 -10.40 -32.15 18.69
C ALA A 1059 -11.80 -31.73 18.19
N ALA A 1060 -12.45 -32.60 17.40
CA ALA A 1060 -13.79 -32.31 16.88
C ALA A 1060 -14.82 -32.25 18.03
N GLY A 1061 -15.75 -31.30 17.96
CA GLY A 1061 -16.85 -31.16 18.92
C GLY A 1061 -16.58 -30.32 20.17
N ARG A 1062 -15.54 -29.48 20.19
CA ARG A 1062 -15.38 -28.46 21.26
C ARG A 1062 -16.52 -27.43 21.22
N SER A 1063 -16.95 -27.00 22.40
CA SER A 1063 -17.91 -25.93 22.67
C SER A 1063 -17.17 -24.68 23.17
N ILE A 1064 -16.53 -23.93 22.26
CA ILE A 1064 -15.91 -22.65 22.61
C ILE A 1064 -16.95 -21.57 22.92
N VAL A 1065 -16.70 -20.77 23.97
CA VAL A 1065 -17.50 -19.61 24.38
C VAL A 1065 -16.61 -18.35 24.41
N ILE A 1066 -17.18 -17.23 23.96
CA ILE A 1066 -16.45 -15.96 23.77
C ILE A 1066 -17.27 -14.79 24.33
N ASP A 1067 -16.61 -13.72 24.79
CA ASP A 1067 -17.25 -12.40 24.96
C ASP A 1067 -16.30 -11.21 24.69
N TRP A 1068 -16.88 -10.05 24.38
CA TRP A 1068 -16.19 -8.82 23.98
C TRP A 1068 -16.32 -7.71 25.04
N GLN A 1069 -15.27 -6.90 25.23
CA GLN A 1069 -15.28 -5.73 26.11
C GLN A 1069 -14.78 -4.48 25.37
N GLN A 1070 -15.71 -3.70 24.82
CA GLN A 1070 -15.41 -2.49 24.03
C GLN A 1070 -14.55 -1.47 24.78
N GLN A 1071 -14.68 -1.37 26.11
CA GLN A 1071 -13.95 -0.41 26.94
C GLN A 1071 -12.45 -0.74 27.11
N SER A 1072 -12.04 -1.99 26.91
CA SER A 1072 -10.65 -2.42 27.08
C SER A 1072 -9.97 -2.80 25.77
N GLY A 1073 -10.73 -3.15 24.73
CA GLY A 1073 -10.19 -3.78 23.53
C GLY A 1073 -10.02 -5.31 23.69
N CYS A 1074 -10.46 -5.88 24.81
CA CYS A 1074 -10.25 -7.29 25.13
C CYS A 1074 -11.37 -8.21 24.60
N LEU A 1075 -10.97 -9.30 23.94
CA LEU A 1075 -11.80 -10.45 23.61
C LEU A 1075 -11.41 -11.64 24.50
N TYR A 1076 -12.39 -12.22 25.18
CA TYR A 1076 -12.21 -13.35 26.09
C TYR A 1076 -12.67 -14.65 25.43
N ALA A 1077 -11.84 -15.68 25.40
CA ALA A 1077 -12.18 -16.99 24.82
C ALA A 1077 -11.85 -18.16 25.77
N SER A 1078 -12.77 -19.12 25.89
CA SER A 1078 -12.60 -20.36 26.68
C SER A 1078 -13.60 -21.43 26.23
N GLY A 1079 -13.81 -22.51 26.98
CA GLY A 1079 -14.77 -23.58 26.66
C GLY A 1079 -14.38 -24.89 27.33
N ASP A 1080 -14.28 -25.95 26.52
CA ASP A 1080 -13.76 -27.28 26.93
C ASP A 1080 -12.23 -27.30 27.09
N MET A 1081 -11.71 -26.42 27.94
CA MET A 1081 -10.29 -26.29 28.27
C MET A 1081 -10.10 -25.74 29.70
N SER A 1082 -8.94 -25.98 30.30
CA SER A 1082 -8.61 -25.48 31.64
C SER A 1082 -8.21 -24.00 31.68
N SER A 1083 -8.23 -23.28 30.56
CA SER A 1083 -7.70 -21.92 30.44
C SER A 1083 -8.71 -20.92 29.85
N ILE A 1084 -8.49 -19.65 30.15
CA ILE A 1084 -9.18 -18.50 29.57
C ILE A 1084 -8.13 -17.66 28.86
N LEU A 1085 -8.33 -17.45 27.57
CA LEU A 1085 -7.42 -16.71 26.69
C LEU A 1085 -7.94 -15.27 26.55
N VAL A 1086 -7.07 -14.30 26.87
CA VAL A 1086 -7.38 -12.87 26.82
C VAL A 1086 -6.64 -12.25 25.64
N TRP A 1087 -7.36 -11.91 24.59
CA TRP A 1087 -6.84 -11.28 23.38
C TRP A 1087 -7.06 -9.77 23.42
N ASP A 1088 -6.08 -9.00 22.96
CA ASP A 1088 -6.16 -7.56 22.71
C ASP A 1088 -6.35 -7.38 21.19
N LEU A 1089 -7.48 -6.80 20.79
CA LEU A 1089 -7.81 -6.59 19.36
C LEU A 1089 -7.29 -5.26 18.81
N ASP A 1090 -6.85 -4.34 19.65
CA ASP A 1090 -6.15 -3.13 19.22
C ASP A 1090 -4.69 -3.46 18.84
N LYS A 1091 -4.11 -4.49 19.45
CA LYS A 1091 -2.80 -5.09 19.07
C LYS A 1091 -2.90 -6.32 18.16
N GLU A 1092 -4.08 -6.94 18.03
CA GLU A 1092 -4.23 -8.29 17.45
C GLU A 1092 -3.26 -9.32 18.10
N GLN A 1093 -3.16 -9.36 19.44
CA GLN A 1093 -2.26 -10.23 20.23
C GLN A 1093 -2.97 -10.99 21.36
N LEU A 1094 -2.40 -12.12 21.80
CA LEU A 1094 -2.79 -12.84 23.02
C LEU A 1094 -2.05 -12.25 24.23
N LEU A 1095 -2.72 -11.47 25.09
CA LEU A 1095 -2.10 -10.84 26.26
C LEU A 1095 -1.79 -11.83 27.39
N SER A 1096 -2.70 -12.76 27.67
CA SER A 1096 -2.53 -13.69 28.78
C SER A 1096 -3.39 -14.94 28.68
N THR A 1097 -2.90 -16.01 29.31
CA THR A 1097 -3.59 -17.29 29.50
C THR A 1097 -3.85 -17.48 30.99
N ILE A 1098 -5.07 -17.23 31.44
CA ILE A 1098 -5.49 -17.40 32.84
C ILE A 1098 -5.90 -18.86 33.04
N GLN A 1099 -5.28 -19.57 33.98
CA GLN A 1099 -5.70 -20.94 34.31
C GLN A 1099 -6.97 -20.91 35.18
N SER A 1100 -8.01 -21.62 34.73
CA SER A 1100 -9.19 -21.93 35.53
C SER A 1100 -8.85 -23.05 36.51
N SER A 1101 -8.85 -22.73 37.80
CA SER A 1101 -8.48 -23.63 38.90
C SER A 1101 -9.55 -24.69 39.22
N GLY A 1102 -10.04 -25.43 38.23
CA GLY A 1102 -10.98 -26.54 38.46
C GLY A 1102 -11.36 -27.32 37.20
N ASP A 1103 -11.64 -28.62 37.39
CA ASP A 1103 -11.67 -29.66 36.36
C ASP A 1103 -12.93 -29.68 35.45
N SER A 1104 -13.71 -28.60 35.44
CA SER A 1104 -14.96 -28.49 34.68
C SER A 1104 -14.85 -27.43 33.57
N ALA A 1105 -15.37 -27.75 32.38
CA ALA A 1105 -15.45 -26.83 31.26
C ALA A 1105 -16.23 -25.54 31.57
N ILE A 1106 -15.83 -24.44 30.93
CA ILE A 1106 -16.51 -23.13 31.02
C ILE A 1106 -17.66 -23.12 30.02
N SER A 1107 -18.88 -22.92 30.52
CA SER A 1107 -20.13 -23.08 29.77
C SER A 1107 -20.82 -21.77 29.39
N ALA A 1108 -20.50 -20.68 30.08
CA ALA A 1108 -20.99 -19.34 29.80
C ALA A 1108 -19.94 -18.29 30.22
N LEU A 1109 -19.83 -17.18 29.47
CA LEU A 1109 -18.86 -16.11 29.76
C LEU A 1109 -19.49 -14.75 29.43
N SER A 1110 -19.30 -13.78 30.34
CA SER A 1110 -19.73 -12.39 30.17
C SER A 1110 -18.67 -11.42 30.69
N ALA A 1111 -18.32 -10.41 29.89
CA ALA A 1111 -17.45 -9.31 30.28
C ALA A 1111 -18.25 -8.08 30.75
N SER A 1112 -17.74 -7.37 31.76
CA SER A 1112 -18.38 -6.16 32.26
C SER A 1112 -18.20 -5.02 31.26
N GLN A 1113 -19.29 -4.45 30.73
CA GLN A 1113 -19.20 -3.29 29.84
C GLN A 1113 -18.91 -1.97 30.61
N VAL A 1114 -18.86 -2.02 31.94
CA VAL A 1114 -18.61 -0.85 32.82
C VAL A 1114 -17.20 -0.88 33.40
N ARG A 1115 -16.73 -2.03 33.92
CA ARG A 1115 -15.40 -2.15 34.54
C ARG A 1115 -14.43 -2.90 33.61
N SER A 1116 -13.52 -2.15 32.99
CA SER A 1116 -12.44 -2.71 32.16
C SER A 1116 -11.66 -3.81 32.89
N GLY A 1117 -11.26 -4.87 32.17
CA GLY A 1117 -10.56 -6.03 32.70
C GLY A 1117 -11.41 -7.03 33.49
N HIS A 1118 -12.64 -6.69 33.89
CA HIS A 1118 -13.49 -7.50 34.76
C HIS A 1118 -14.47 -8.39 33.97
N PHE A 1119 -14.47 -9.71 34.22
CA PHE A 1119 -15.36 -10.67 33.55
C PHE A 1119 -15.77 -11.85 34.45
N ALA A 1120 -16.92 -12.45 34.14
CA ALA A 1120 -17.51 -13.56 34.88
C ALA A 1120 -17.64 -14.81 33.99
N ALA A 1121 -17.44 -15.99 34.59
CA ALA A 1121 -17.52 -17.30 33.93
C ALA A 1121 -18.41 -18.25 34.72
N GLY A 1122 -19.37 -18.87 34.02
CA GLY A 1122 -20.19 -19.98 34.51
C GLY A 1122 -19.66 -21.32 34.01
N PHE A 1123 -19.82 -22.37 34.82
CA PHE A 1123 -19.22 -23.68 34.58
C PHE A 1123 -20.23 -24.80 34.35
N ALA A 1124 -19.78 -25.86 33.68
CA ALA A 1124 -20.55 -27.08 33.47
C ALA A 1124 -21.00 -27.76 34.77
N ALA A 1125 -20.28 -27.55 35.89
CA ALA A 1125 -20.58 -28.10 37.21
C ALA A 1125 -21.41 -27.16 38.12
N GLY A 1126 -22.12 -26.17 37.56
CA GLY A 1126 -22.99 -25.24 38.30
C GLY A 1126 -22.25 -24.21 39.18
N SER A 1127 -20.92 -24.11 39.07
CA SER A 1127 -20.12 -23.09 39.75
C SER A 1127 -20.00 -21.80 38.93
N VAL A 1128 -19.68 -20.71 39.62
CA VAL A 1128 -19.50 -19.37 39.04
C VAL A 1128 -18.20 -18.79 39.56
N ARG A 1129 -17.40 -18.16 38.68
CA ARG A 1129 -16.16 -17.45 39.01
C ARG A 1129 -16.12 -16.07 38.36
N ILE A 1130 -15.37 -15.15 38.95
CA ILE A 1130 -15.17 -13.79 38.42
C ILE A 1130 -13.70 -13.42 38.53
N PHE A 1131 -13.18 -12.76 37.50
CA PHE A 1131 -11.78 -12.44 37.30
C PHE A 1131 -11.61 -10.95 36.95
N ASP A 1132 -10.50 -10.35 37.37
CA ASP A 1132 -10.01 -9.05 36.87
C ASP A 1132 -8.61 -9.26 36.29
N VAL A 1133 -8.45 -9.03 34.99
CA VAL A 1133 -7.19 -9.25 34.25
C VAL A 1133 -6.02 -8.42 34.83
N ARG A 1134 -6.31 -7.36 35.58
CA ARG A 1134 -5.30 -6.48 36.21
C ARG A 1134 -4.85 -6.97 37.60
N SER A 1135 -5.61 -7.87 38.24
CA SER A 1135 -5.24 -8.44 39.53
C SER A 1135 -4.13 -9.49 39.38
N PRO A 1136 -3.09 -9.54 40.24
CA PRO A 1136 -2.06 -10.58 40.16
C PRO A 1136 -2.64 -11.99 40.33
N ASP A 1137 -3.55 -12.17 41.30
CA ASP A 1137 -4.23 -13.47 41.54
C ASP A 1137 -5.24 -13.85 40.46
N ARG A 1138 -5.59 -12.89 39.58
CA ARG A 1138 -6.61 -12.93 38.51
C ARG A 1138 -8.04 -13.22 38.97
N LEU A 1139 -8.26 -14.29 39.73
CA LEU A 1139 -9.54 -14.72 40.30
C LEU A 1139 -9.89 -13.87 41.53
N ILE A 1140 -11.09 -13.28 41.55
CA ILE A 1140 -11.61 -12.49 42.69
C ILE A 1140 -12.62 -13.29 43.51
N TYR A 1141 -13.48 -14.08 42.84
CA TYR A 1141 -14.66 -14.69 43.45
C TYR A 1141 -14.93 -16.08 42.91
N MET A 1142 -15.39 -16.98 43.78
CA MET A 1142 -15.87 -18.31 43.40
C MET A 1142 -17.07 -18.70 44.29
N ALA A 1143 -18.15 -19.17 43.67
CA ALA A 1143 -19.34 -19.67 44.34
C ALA A 1143 -19.92 -20.93 43.65
N ARG A 1144 -20.84 -21.62 44.31
CA ARG A 1144 -21.62 -22.75 43.76
C ARG A 1144 -23.13 -22.50 43.93
N PRO A 1145 -23.67 -21.43 43.32
CA PRO A 1145 -25.02 -20.93 43.59
C PRO A 1145 -26.14 -21.88 43.13
N HIS A 1146 -25.84 -22.86 42.28
CA HIS A 1146 -26.78 -23.85 41.76
C HIS A 1146 -26.67 -25.22 42.46
N ALA A 1147 -26.09 -25.26 43.67
CA ALA A 1147 -26.12 -26.46 44.52
C ALA A 1147 -27.53 -26.69 45.12
N PRO A 1148 -27.97 -27.94 45.32
CA PRO A 1148 -27.27 -29.20 45.05
C PRO A 1148 -27.47 -29.75 43.62
N ARG A 1149 -28.25 -29.08 42.75
CA ARG A 1149 -28.59 -29.61 41.41
C ARG A 1149 -27.38 -29.71 40.48
N MET A 1150 -26.41 -28.81 40.62
CA MET A 1150 -25.09 -28.83 39.94
C MET A 1150 -25.13 -28.97 38.40
N GLU A 1151 -26.24 -28.61 37.77
CA GLU A 1151 -26.34 -28.57 36.30
C GLU A 1151 -25.60 -27.36 35.70
N LYS A 1152 -25.22 -27.51 34.42
CA LYS A 1152 -24.52 -26.51 33.58
C LYS A 1152 -25.09 -25.09 33.75
N VAL A 1153 -24.22 -24.10 33.99
CA VAL A 1153 -24.60 -22.69 33.85
C VAL A 1153 -24.80 -22.40 32.36
N VAL A 1154 -26.05 -22.09 31.98
CA VAL A 1154 -26.48 -21.86 30.59
C VAL A 1154 -26.23 -20.41 30.16
N GLY A 1155 -26.29 -19.47 31.10
CA GLY A 1155 -25.97 -18.08 30.86
C GLY A 1155 -25.60 -17.34 32.14
N ILE A 1156 -24.79 -16.30 31.98
CA ILE A 1156 -24.30 -15.44 33.04
C ILE A 1156 -24.23 -14.00 32.52
N GLY A 1157 -24.45 -13.01 33.37
CA GLY A 1157 -24.32 -11.59 33.01
C GLY A 1157 -24.18 -10.68 34.23
N PHE A 1158 -23.53 -9.53 34.04
CA PHE A 1158 -23.54 -8.46 35.04
C PHE A 1158 -24.92 -7.78 35.08
N GLN A 1159 -25.35 -7.35 36.27
CA GLN A 1159 -26.63 -6.65 36.42
C GLN A 1159 -26.56 -5.24 35.81
N PRO A 1160 -27.65 -4.74 35.21
CA PRO A 1160 -27.70 -3.40 34.63
C PRO A 1160 -27.55 -2.33 35.72
N GLY A 1161 -26.56 -1.45 35.55
CA GLY A 1161 -26.21 -0.41 36.52
C GLY A 1161 -24.70 -0.16 36.56
N LEU A 1162 -24.26 0.59 37.57
CA LEU A 1162 -22.84 0.93 37.79
C LEU A 1162 -22.13 0.06 38.85
N ASP A 1163 -22.81 -0.95 39.40
CA ASP A 1163 -22.28 -1.82 40.45
C ASP A 1163 -21.63 -3.09 39.84
N PRO A 1164 -20.29 -3.15 39.68
CA PRO A 1164 -19.64 -4.26 38.98
C PRO A 1164 -19.62 -5.55 39.80
N TYR A 1165 -20.11 -5.51 41.04
CA TYR A 1165 -20.14 -6.64 41.98
C TYR A 1165 -21.45 -7.42 41.93
N LYS A 1166 -22.42 -7.03 41.08
CA LYS A 1166 -23.70 -7.73 40.96
C LYS A 1166 -23.81 -8.50 39.65
N ILE A 1167 -24.15 -9.78 39.74
CA ILE A 1167 -24.32 -10.68 38.58
C ILE A 1167 -25.61 -11.49 38.66
N VAL A 1168 -26.00 -12.06 37.53
CA VAL A 1168 -27.09 -13.04 37.39
C VAL A 1168 -26.52 -14.30 36.71
N SER A 1169 -26.83 -15.48 37.25
CA SER A 1169 -26.44 -16.78 36.70
C SER A 1169 -27.68 -17.66 36.55
N ALA A 1170 -27.81 -18.40 35.46
CA ALA A 1170 -28.92 -19.34 35.25
C ALA A 1170 -28.41 -20.74 34.91
N SER A 1171 -28.93 -21.75 35.61
CA SER A 1171 -28.61 -23.15 35.36
C SER A 1171 -29.66 -23.83 34.48
N GLN A 1172 -29.24 -24.87 33.76
CA GLN A 1172 -30.09 -25.75 32.98
C GLN A 1172 -31.22 -26.41 33.82
N ALA A 1173 -30.98 -26.53 35.13
CA ALA A 1173 -31.94 -26.97 36.15
C ALA A 1173 -33.18 -26.07 36.26
N GLY A 1174 -33.12 -24.83 35.75
CA GLY A 1174 -34.26 -23.92 35.63
C GLY A 1174 -34.31 -22.77 36.63
N ASP A 1175 -33.35 -22.71 37.55
CA ASP A 1175 -33.18 -21.64 38.53
C ASP A 1175 -32.26 -20.51 38.02
N ILE A 1176 -32.65 -19.27 38.36
CA ILE A 1176 -31.87 -18.05 38.14
C ILE A 1176 -31.44 -17.52 39.51
N GLN A 1177 -30.14 -17.27 39.67
CA GLN A 1177 -29.50 -16.87 40.92
C GLN A 1177 -28.87 -15.49 40.78
N PHE A 1178 -29.24 -14.59 41.68
CA PHE A 1178 -28.74 -13.21 41.75
C PHE A 1178 -27.71 -13.11 42.87
N LEU A 1179 -26.51 -12.65 42.54
CA LEU A 1179 -25.34 -12.70 43.41
C LEU A 1179 -24.73 -11.31 43.58
N ASP A 1180 -24.24 -11.04 44.79
CA ASP A 1180 -23.42 -9.88 45.11
C ASP A 1180 -22.06 -10.40 45.57
N VAL A 1181 -21.00 -10.08 44.83
CA VAL A 1181 -19.62 -10.54 45.03
C VAL A 1181 -19.06 -10.17 46.40
N ARG A 1182 -19.61 -9.10 47.02
CA ARG A 1182 -19.24 -8.67 48.38
C ARG A 1182 -19.87 -9.56 49.46
N ARG A 1183 -20.81 -10.44 49.10
CA ARG A 1183 -21.46 -11.42 49.97
C ARG A 1183 -20.96 -12.83 49.60
N ALA A 1184 -20.37 -13.51 50.58
CA ALA A 1184 -19.82 -14.84 50.38
C ALA A 1184 -20.93 -15.91 50.31
N ALA A 1185 -20.66 -16.97 49.55
CA ALA A 1185 -21.45 -18.20 49.39
C ALA A 1185 -22.85 -18.07 48.73
N GLU A 1186 -23.77 -17.29 49.29
CA GLU A 1186 -25.21 -17.43 49.01
C GLU A 1186 -25.77 -16.40 48.00
N PRO A 1187 -26.76 -16.79 47.16
CA PRO A 1187 -27.53 -15.86 46.34
C PRO A 1187 -28.44 -14.97 47.22
N TYR A 1188 -28.61 -13.71 46.81
CA TYR A 1188 -29.50 -12.77 47.52
C TYR A 1188 -30.96 -12.84 47.03
N LEU A 1189 -31.17 -13.41 45.84
CA LEU A 1189 -32.48 -13.70 45.25
C LEU A 1189 -32.36 -14.92 44.33
N THR A 1190 -33.35 -15.80 44.42
CA THR A 1190 -33.47 -17.04 43.61
C THR A 1190 -34.82 -17.06 42.91
N ILE A 1191 -34.84 -17.32 41.61
CA ILE A 1191 -36.06 -17.46 40.81
C ILE A 1191 -36.10 -18.86 40.16
N GLU A 1192 -37.01 -19.72 40.61
CA GLU A 1192 -37.32 -21.00 39.96
C GLU A 1192 -38.14 -20.76 38.68
N ALA A 1193 -37.47 -20.27 37.64
CA ALA A 1193 -38.13 -19.79 36.42
C ALA A 1193 -38.81 -20.93 35.64
N HIS A 1194 -38.15 -22.08 35.50
CA HIS A 1194 -38.62 -23.24 34.74
C HIS A 1194 -38.40 -24.54 35.53
N ARG A 1195 -39.22 -25.57 35.30
CA ARG A 1195 -39.01 -26.91 35.89
C ARG A 1195 -38.03 -27.72 35.04
N GLY A 1196 -36.75 -27.40 35.12
CA GLY A 1196 -35.68 -27.96 34.27
C GLY A 1196 -35.79 -27.58 32.80
N SER A 1197 -34.69 -27.78 32.07
CA SER A 1197 -34.58 -27.49 30.63
C SER A 1197 -34.66 -25.99 30.30
N LEU A 1198 -33.96 -25.16 31.08
CA LEU A 1198 -33.65 -23.78 30.70
C LEU A 1198 -32.54 -23.82 29.63
N THR A 1199 -32.71 -23.05 28.56
CA THR A 1199 -31.89 -23.13 27.33
C THR A 1199 -31.24 -21.80 26.92
N ALA A 1200 -31.76 -20.67 27.41
CA ALA A 1200 -31.17 -19.35 27.18
C ALA A 1200 -31.44 -18.42 28.37
N LEU A 1201 -30.50 -17.50 28.63
CA LEU A 1201 -30.65 -16.34 29.50
C LEU A 1201 -30.23 -15.09 28.73
N ALA A 1202 -31.03 -14.04 28.81
CA ALA A 1202 -30.63 -12.68 28.42
C ALA A 1202 -30.76 -11.75 29.64
N VAL A 1203 -29.79 -10.85 29.79
CA VAL A 1203 -29.78 -9.77 30.79
C VAL A 1203 -29.70 -8.47 29.99
N HIS A 1204 -30.58 -7.50 30.26
CA HIS A 1204 -30.54 -6.23 29.54
C HIS A 1204 -29.37 -5.37 30.06
N ARG A 1205 -28.69 -4.63 29.16
CA ARG A 1205 -27.54 -3.78 29.53
C ARG A 1205 -27.85 -2.62 30.50
N HIS A 1206 -29.06 -2.04 30.46
CA HIS A 1206 -29.39 -0.79 31.17
C HIS A 1206 -30.77 -0.77 31.84
N ALA A 1207 -31.79 -1.45 31.31
CA ALA A 1207 -33.10 -1.56 31.96
C ALA A 1207 -33.10 -2.71 33.00
N PRO A 1208 -33.84 -2.63 34.11
CA PRO A 1208 -33.80 -3.60 35.22
C PRO A 1208 -34.58 -4.90 34.91
N VAL A 1209 -34.21 -5.60 33.84
CA VAL A 1209 -34.93 -6.77 33.32
C VAL A 1209 -34.01 -7.92 32.88
N VAL A 1210 -34.47 -9.15 33.13
CA VAL A 1210 -33.88 -10.40 32.62
C VAL A 1210 -34.93 -11.26 31.92
N ALA A 1211 -34.52 -12.08 30.96
CA ALA A 1211 -35.40 -13.02 30.27
C ALA A 1211 -34.78 -14.41 30.19
N SER A 1212 -35.56 -15.47 30.47
CA SER A 1212 -35.10 -16.86 30.37
C SER A 1212 -35.98 -17.70 29.46
N GLY A 1213 -35.33 -18.46 28.57
CA GLY A 1213 -35.96 -19.36 27.61
C GLY A 1213 -35.85 -20.81 28.06
N SER A 1214 -36.84 -21.62 27.68
CA SER A 1214 -36.83 -23.06 27.91
C SER A 1214 -37.04 -23.84 26.61
N ALA A 1215 -36.51 -25.06 26.57
CA ALA A 1215 -36.87 -26.08 25.57
C ALA A 1215 -38.39 -26.31 25.50
N LYS A 1216 -39.13 -26.02 26.58
CA LYS A 1216 -40.59 -26.14 26.70
C LYS A 1216 -41.34 -24.91 26.15
N GLN A 1217 -40.80 -24.26 25.10
CA GLN A 1217 -41.41 -23.17 24.30
C GLN A 1217 -41.81 -21.89 25.07
N MET A 1218 -41.49 -21.80 26.36
CA MET A 1218 -41.78 -20.64 27.20
C MET A 1218 -40.56 -19.72 27.28
N ILE A 1219 -40.83 -18.43 27.12
CA ILE A 1219 -39.93 -17.35 27.49
C ILE A 1219 -40.58 -16.63 28.67
N LYS A 1220 -39.82 -16.38 29.73
CA LYS A 1220 -40.29 -15.60 30.89
C LYS A 1220 -39.42 -14.38 31.08
N VAL A 1221 -40.05 -13.25 31.34
CA VAL A 1221 -39.41 -11.95 31.59
C VAL A 1221 -39.62 -11.62 33.07
N PHE A 1222 -38.54 -11.23 33.76
CA PHE A 1222 -38.53 -10.90 35.19
C PHE A 1222 -37.82 -9.58 35.45
N SER A 1223 -38.22 -8.86 36.50
CA SER A 1223 -37.46 -7.72 37.04
C SER A 1223 -36.25 -8.18 37.86
N LEU A 1224 -35.36 -7.25 38.26
CA LEU A 1224 -34.23 -7.57 39.14
C LEU A 1224 -34.65 -7.91 40.58
N GLU A 1225 -35.83 -7.48 40.99
CA GLU A 1225 -36.45 -7.75 42.29
C GLU A 1225 -37.11 -9.14 42.32
N GLY A 1226 -37.26 -9.79 41.16
CA GLY A 1226 -37.81 -11.14 41.02
C GLY A 1226 -39.28 -11.20 40.56
N GLU A 1227 -39.92 -10.06 40.28
CA GLU A 1227 -41.28 -10.03 39.78
C GLU A 1227 -41.35 -10.58 38.34
N GLN A 1228 -42.26 -11.52 38.07
CA GLN A 1228 -42.44 -12.10 36.73
C GLN A 1228 -43.32 -11.19 35.86
N LEU A 1229 -42.68 -10.25 35.16
CA LEU A 1229 -43.30 -9.22 34.32
C LEU A 1229 -44.12 -9.78 33.15
N THR A 1230 -43.68 -10.84 32.48
CA THR A 1230 -44.37 -11.39 31.30
C THR A 1230 -44.05 -12.88 31.07
N ILE A 1231 -45.02 -13.64 30.54
CA ILE A 1231 -44.80 -14.97 29.95
C ILE A 1231 -45.17 -14.91 28.47
N ILE A 1232 -44.22 -15.27 27.61
CA ILE A 1232 -44.43 -15.42 26.16
C ILE A 1232 -44.35 -16.92 25.84
N ARG A 1233 -45.20 -17.40 24.93
CA ARG A 1233 -45.13 -18.75 24.35
C ARG A 1233 -45.01 -18.64 22.85
N TYR A 1234 -44.07 -19.38 22.27
CA TYR A 1234 -44.01 -19.55 20.82
C TYR A 1234 -45.28 -20.24 20.33
N GLN A 1235 -46.11 -19.53 19.55
CA GLN A 1235 -47.34 -20.09 18.98
C GLN A 1235 -47.05 -20.93 17.73
N PRO A 1236 -47.85 -21.96 17.44
CA PRO A 1236 -47.62 -22.84 16.30
C PRO A 1236 -47.98 -22.17 14.97
N SER A 1237 -47.07 -22.26 14.00
CA SER A 1237 -47.43 -22.20 12.58
C SER A 1237 -48.30 -23.41 12.20
N PHE A 1238 -49.16 -23.24 11.19
CA PHE A 1238 -50.33 -24.10 10.95
C PHE A 1238 -50.01 -25.60 10.73
N MET A 1239 -50.58 -26.46 11.58
CA MET A 1239 -50.67 -27.93 11.47
C MET A 1239 -49.37 -28.71 11.14
N GLY A 1240 -48.31 -28.54 11.93
CA GLY A 1240 -47.10 -29.38 11.87
C GLY A 1240 -46.55 -29.79 13.25
N GLN A 1241 -46.21 -31.08 13.44
CA GLN A 1241 -45.64 -31.60 14.69
C GLN A 1241 -44.11 -31.49 14.75
N ARG A 1242 -43.61 -30.30 15.08
CA ARG A 1242 -42.37 -30.03 15.84
C ARG A 1242 -42.40 -28.56 16.23
N ILE A 1243 -42.14 -28.25 17.50
CA ILE A 1243 -42.34 -26.90 18.06
C ILE A 1243 -41.11 -26.55 18.87
N GLY A 1244 -40.30 -25.65 18.29
CA GLY A 1244 -38.90 -25.51 18.65
C GLY A 1244 -38.58 -25.07 20.07
N SER A 1245 -37.45 -25.58 20.55
CA SER A 1245 -36.73 -25.05 21.70
C SER A 1245 -36.40 -23.56 21.50
N VAL A 1246 -36.45 -22.77 22.57
CA VAL A 1246 -35.89 -21.40 22.57
C VAL A 1246 -34.38 -21.52 22.60
N ASN A 1247 -33.71 -21.28 21.47
CA ASN A 1247 -32.27 -21.48 21.33
C ASN A 1247 -31.45 -20.23 21.69
N CYS A 1248 -32.01 -19.04 21.45
CA CYS A 1248 -31.36 -17.79 21.82
C CYS A 1248 -32.37 -16.71 22.24
N LEU A 1249 -31.91 -15.83 23.12
CA LEU A 1249 -32.59 -14.60 23.57
C LEU A 1249 -31.57 -13.46 23.52
N SER A 1250 -31.98 -12.29 23.08
CA SER A 1250 -31.09 -11.14 22.89
C SER A 1250 -31.85 -9.82 23.08
N PHE A 1251 -31.44 -9.01 24.06
CA PHE A 1251 -32.00 -7.67 24.24
C PHE A 1251 -31.31 -6.67 23.30
N HIS A 1252 -32.06 -5.68 22.81
CA HIS A 1252 -31.48 -4.51 22.16
C HIS A 1252 -30.64 -3.73 23.19
N PRO A 1253 -29.43 -3.23 22.85
CA PRO A 1253 -28.56 -2.54 23.81
C PRO A 1253 -29.26 -1.40 24.58
N TYR A 1254 -29.94 -0.53 23.84
CA TYR A 1254 -30.51 0.73 24.35
C TYR A 1254 -32.05 0.84 24.28
N LYS A 1255 -32.79 -0.27 24.16
CA LYS A 1255 -34.27 -0.25 24.09
C LYS A 1255 -34.86 -1.50 24.74
N SER A 1256 -36.04 -1.37 25.35
CA SER A 1256 -36.87 -2.49 25.83
C SER A 1256 -37.43 -3.33 24.66
N LEU A 1257 -36.54 -4.04 23.99
CA LEU A 1257 -36.80 -4.94 22.85
C LEU A 1257 -36.07 -6.27 23.05
N LEU A 1258 -36.78 -7.37 22.83
CA LEU A 1258 -36.27 -8.73 23.02
C LEU A 1258 -36.45 -9.52 21.71
N ALA A 1259 -35.34 -9.88 21.07
CA ALA A 1259 -35.32 -10.88 20.02
C ALA A 1259 -35.23 -12.28 20.63
N ALA A 1260 -36.02 -13.22 20.10
CA ALA A 1260 -35.98 -14.64 20.46
C ALA A 1260 -35.89 -15.51 19.21
N GLY A 1261 -35.01 -16.52 19.20
CA GLY A 1261 -34.86 -17.48 18.10
C GLY A 1261 -35.31 -18.89 18.49
N ALA A 1262 -36.11 -19.53 17.63
CA ALA A 1262 -36.60 -20.90 17.80
C ALA A 1262 -35.81 -21.92 16.96
N GLY A 1263 -35.54 -23.10 17.55
CA GLY A 1263 -34.71 -24.16 16.95
C GLY A 1263 -35.35 -24.97 15.81
N ASP A 1264 -36.63 -25.31 15.89
CA ASP A 1264 -37.25 -26.22 14.91
C ASP A 1264 -37.96 -25.50 13.76
N ASN A 1265 -38.37 -24.24 13.97
CA ASN A 1265 -39.25 -23.49 13.06
C ASN A 1265 -38.54 -22.38 12.29
N ALA A 1266 -37.23 -22.19 12.47
CA ALA A 1266 -36.45 -21.10 11.87
C ALA A 1266 -37.01 -19.67 12.10
N LEU A 1267 -37.81 -19.47 13.16
CA LEU A 1267 -38.45 -18.19 13.46
C LEU A 1267 -37.57 -17.33 14.37
N VAL A 1268 -37.49 -16.04 14.02
CA VAL A 1268 -37.02 -14.95 14.90
C VAL A 1268 -38.20 -14.02 15.16
N SER A 1269 -38.52 -13.83 16.44
CA SER A 1269 -39.62 -12.95 16.88
C SER A 1269 -39.06 -11.82 17.74
N ILE A 1270 -39.57 -10.61 17.55
CA ILE A 1270 -39.15 -9.43 18.31
C ILE A 1270 -40.35 -8.92 19.11
N TYR A 1271 -40.13 -8.75 20.41
CA TYR A 1271 -41.14 -8.33 21.40
C TYR A 1271 -40.77 -6.98 22.01
N ALA A 1272 -41.78 -6.17 22.33
CA ALA A 1272 -41.68 -4.81 22.84
C ALA A 1272 -42.72 -4.52 23.94
N GLU A 1273 -42.57 -3.38 24.62
CA GLU A 1273 -43.62 -2.83 25.50
C GLU A 1273 -44.85 -2.38 24.67
N GLU A 1274 -46.05 -2.35 25.28
CA GLU A 1274 -47.31 -2.11 24.56
C GLU A 1274 -47.35 -0.74 23.86
N ASN A 1275 -46.72 0.27 24.46
CA ASN A 1275 -46.61 1.63 23.94
C ASN A 1275 -45.25 1.88 23.25
N TYR A 1276 -44.82 0.96 22.38
CA TYR A 1276 -43.51 1.05 21.69
C TYR A 1276 -43.42 2.11 20.58
N LYS A 1277 -44.56 2.52 20.00
CA LYS A 1277 -44.65 3.48 18.89
C LYS A 1277 -44.86 4.92 19.38
#